data_AF-A0A9E4IQT6-F1
#
_entry.id   AF-A0A9E4IQT6-F1
#
_cell.length_a   1.000
_cell.length_b   1.000
_cell.length_c   1.000
_cell.angle_alpha   90.00
_cell.angle_beta   90.00
_cell.angle_gamma   90.00
#
_symmetry.space_group_name_H-M   'P 1'
#
loop_
_entity.id
_entity.type
_entity.pdbx_description
1 polymer ?
#
loop_
_entity_poly.entity_id
_entity_poly.type
_entity_poly.pdbx_seq_one_letter_code
_entity_poly.pdbx_strand_id
1 'polypeptide(L)'
;MPGTRTPVPLRGRLALLLCGTLAALWMAEVPARATEPTATEPARPARGQHEPAGSWQRALLDRYCVACHNERLRTAGLTLDAHDVSRIADAPDVWETVVRKLRAGAMPPLPRPRPDAATYDRFIGWLETELDRAAAADPNPGRTEAFHRLNRTEYHHAVRDLLDLEIDVAELLPADGASYGFDNIAGVLGVSPTLLERYLAAARKISRVAVGRPAPSATAEVFRLASDLPQDDWVAGMPFGTRGGGAFRHVFPEDADYAIRIRLARNAGDNLAVFEAPHTLEVSLDGALVRTFTAGRPPPADAPRDGDEYRAWRDRQRTIDDDWEFRLPVTAGPHELRVTFVRRTAAYPETLRQPYLRPYTSITGGDTRVQPYLGSVTVTGPFAASGGPPVEETPSRRRIFVCRPAGMTGADQTECAGRILSSLARRAYRRPVTEADLDVLLGFFDEGRREEGGFDAGIEMALRWLLASPEFVLRVERDPIGVAPGANYAISDLELASRLSFFLWSSVPDDELLDLAAARRLRDPAVLEQQTRRMLADERARALVTSFASQWLYLRNVPAVVPDEDRFPDVGEGLRQAMRRETELFVESVFREDRSGLHLRQRTAGAPLRHAAHLRQPLPAGAGGERGAAGPAGPREHPRGDVVSEPHVAGATGQVGAGESARHAARAAAARRAGAGGDDRRRGSALHARGDRAPPRQPGVRELPPADGPAGLRAGAVRRGRALPHTHRREYADRRLRRAARRHALRRRGGVARGAGEQAGAVRRHVGREADDLCPRARPGALRRPGAPRHRAERRRQRLPVLVTRRRDRREHAIQDEESGIMIITRKTLPRRTFLRGAGAALALPLLDAMTPALSGFGALRAAEPVRRLGWVYLPNGMAMESWTPAGKAALELSPTLSPLGAYRDRMVVLSGLAQGQAEALGDGNGEHTRATATWLNGVHPKETEGADVRAGMTADQIAAAQLGRTTPLPSLELAIDRDFLVGNCENGYSCIYMNTIAWRDPTTPLPMENNPRVVFERLFGEGGSTAERRAQFRKDRSILDAIADDLARLQREVGAGDRARVTQYLDAVRAIERRIQLSEKSDTELPELARPVGIPESYPEHVGLMFDLTALAWQADITRVFTFMLGRELNGRAYPEIGIPESHHGISHHRYDPLKLAQLAKINTYHVTLFRDFLETLASTPDGDGSLLDNSLLLYGASLSDSNKHLHYDLPLMLVGGGGGHLKGGRHLQYPRDTPMTNLLVSQLDKAGVRLDEGLGDSTGRLKELARLADV
;
A
#
# COMPACT_ATOMS: atom_id res chain seq x y z
N MET A 1 5.00 -49.80 -41.63
CA MET A 1 4.60 -50.98 -42.44
C MET A 1 4.00 -52.05 -41.52
N PRO A 2 3.23 -53.03 -42.02
CA PRO A 2 2.19 -53.71 -41.22
C PRO A 2 2.28 -55.26 -41.12
N GLY A 3 1.47 -55.84 -40.23
CA GLY A 3 1.15 -57.28 -40.10
C GLY A 3 0.60 -57.57 -38.70
N THR A 4 -0.62 -58.02 -38.37
CA THR A 4 -1.79 -58.71 -39.01
C THR A 4 -1.90 -60.25 -38.83
N ARG A 5 -3.09 -60.67 -38.37
CA ARG A 5 -3.78 -61.99 -38.44
C ARG A 5 -3.78 -62.95 -37.23
N THR A 6 -4.83 -63.80 -37.23
CA THR A 6 -5.39 -64.71 -36.21
C THR A 6 -5.27 -66.20 -36.69
N PRO A 7 -5.73 -67.30 -35.99
CA PRO A 7 -7.14 -67.66 -35.68
C PRO A 7 -7.40 -68.50 -34.37
N VAL A 8 -8.65 -68.91 -34.06
CA VAL A 8 -9.05 -69.69 -32.82
C VAL A 8 -10.26 -70.66 -33.06
N PRO A 9 -10.32 -71.92 -32.51
CA PRO A 9 -11.44 -72.86 -32.79
C PRO A 9 -12.03 -73.76 -31.64
N LEU A 10 -13.34 -73.60 -31.35
CA LEU A 10 -14.44 -74.62 -31.33
C LEU A 10 -14.74 -75.69 -30.21
N ARG A 11 -16.07 -75.74 -29.88
CA ARG A 11 -16.98 -76.85 -29.40
C ARG A 11 -17.05 -77.22 -27.89
N GLY A 12 -18.19 -77.65 -27.32
CA GLY A 12 -19.62 -77.84 -27.75
C GLY A 12 -20.43 -78.64 -26.67
N ARG A 13 -21.75 -78.93 -26.67
CA ARG A 13 -22.97 -78.64 -27.50
C ARG A 13 -24.27 -78.93 -26.65
N LEU A 14 -25.36 -79.50 -27.22
CA LEU A 14 -26.71 -79.84 -26.61
C LEU A 14 -27.58 -78.60 -26.24
N ALA A 15 -28.89 -78.60 -25.87
CA ALA A 15 -30.10 -79.50 -25.83
C ALA A 15 -31.35 -78.59 -25.49
N LEU A 16 -32.66 -78.92 -25.34
CA LEU A 16 -33.74 -79.87 -25.77
C LEU A 16 -35.06 -79.37 -25.05
N LEU A 17 -36.35 -79.53 -25.41
CA LEU A 17 -37.17 -80.02 -26.56
C LEU A 17 -37.96 -78.80 -27.19
N LEU A 18 -39.28 -78.68 -27.50
CA LEU A 18 -40.53 -79.49 -27.58
C LEU A 18 -41.55 -78.77 -28.55
N CYS A 19 -42.83 -79.18 -28.63
CA CYS A 19 -43.89 -78.68 -29.56
C CYS A 19 -45.32 -78.76 -28.90
N GLY A 20 -46.42 -78.20 -29.43
CA GLY A 20 -46.64 -77.27 -30.57
C GLY A 20 -47.94 -77.53 -31.39
N THR A 21 -48.81 -76.53 -31.58
CA THR A 21 -50.00 -76.51 -32.50
C THR A 21 -50.13 -75.16 -33.24
N LEU A 22 -50.95 -75.05 -34.30
CA LEU A 22 -50.58 -74.26 -35.50
C LEU A 22 -51.68 -73.37 -36.17
N ALA A 23 -51.30 -72.13 -36.52
CA ALA A 23 -51.97 -71.15 -37.43
C ALA A 23 -50.99 -69.97 -37.73
N ALA A 24 -51.14 -69.06 -38.72
CA ALA A 24 -51.77 -69.07 -40.07
C ALA A 24 -51.32 -67.83 -40.91
N LEU A 25 -51.66 -67.78 -42.20
CA LEU A 25 -51.70 -66.63 -43.17
C LEU A 25 -50.63 -65.49 -43.13
N TRP A 26 -49.60 -65.67 -43.96
CA TRP A 26 -48.93 -64.73 -44.90
C TRP A 26 -48.26 -63.38 -44.49
N MET A 27 -47.03 -63.22 -45.02
CA MET A 27 -46.27 -61.99 -45.37
C MET A 27 -45.53 -61.15 -44.29
N ALA A 28 -44.18 -61.15 -44.42
CA ALA A 28 -43.18 -60.09 -44.11
C ALA A 28 -42.79 -59.68 -42.66
N GLU A 29 -41.49 -59.85 -42.37
CA GLU A 29 -40.60 -58.98 -41.53
C GLU A 29 -40.82 -58.84 -40.00
N VAL A 30 -40.84 -59.99 -39.30
CA VAL A 30 -40.22 -60.33 -37.98
C VAL A 30 -40.11 -59.27 -36.84
N PRO A 31 -40.88 -59.43 -35.74
CA PRO A 31 -40.79 -58.57 -34.52
C PRO A 31 -40.70 -59.27 -33.12
N ALA A 32 -40.33 -58.46 -32.12
CA ALA A 32 -40.85 -58.34 -30.72
C ALA A 32 -40.76 -59.43 -29.61
N ARG A 33 -40.60 -58.91 -28.37
CA ARG A 33 -40.90 -59.43 -27.00
C ARG A 33 -40.94 -58.19 -26.06
N ALA A 34 -41.65 -58.11 -24.92
CA ALA A 34 -42.95 -58.61 -24.47
C ALA A 34 -43.33 -57.84 -23.16
N THR A 35 -44.62 -57.63 -22.87
CA THR A 35 -45.15 -56.85 -21.71
C THR A 35 -46.32 -57.61 -21.02
N GLU A 36 -47.08 -57.19 -19.99
CA GLU A 36 -47.30 -55.89 -19.31
C GLU A 36 -47.96 -56.07 -17.90
N PRO A 37 -48.37 -55.03 -17.13
CA PRO A 37 -49.71 -54.42 -17.29
C PRO A 37 -49.84 -52.88 -17.05
N THR A 38 -50.21 -52.14 -18.10
CA THR A 38 -51.03 -50.92 -18.14
C THR A 38 -50.98 -49.91 -16.97
N ALA A 39 -50.36 -48.76 -17.22
CA ALA A 39 -50.74 -47.48 -16.60
C ALA A 39 -51.28 -46.53 -17.69
N THR A 40 -52.32 -45.75 -17.39
CA THR A 40 -53.05 -44.97 -18.40
C THR A 40 -52.23 -43.80 -18.95
N GLU A 41 -51.95 -43.81 -20.25
CA GLU A 41 -51.28 -42.72 -20.95
C GLU A 41 -52.19 -41.47 -20.99
N PRO A 42 -51.75 -40.30 -20.50
CA PRO A 42 -52.44 -39.05 -20.77
C PRO A 42 -52.30 -38.72 -22.26
N ALA A 43 -53.43 -38.47 -22.93
CA ALA A 43 -53.45 -38.33 -24.38
C ALA A 43 -52.40 -37.34 -24.90
N ARG A 44 -51.70 -37.72 -25.98
CA ARG A 44 -50.81 -36.83 -26.73
C ARG A 44 -51.45 -35.45 -26.86
N PRO A 45 -50.80 -34.36 -26.42
CA PRO A 45 -51.25 -33.04 -26.83
C PRO A 45 -51.21 -33.02 -28.36
N ALA A 46 -52.34 -32.69 -28.99
CA ALA A 46 -52.37 -32.38 -30.41
C ALA A 46 -51.30 -31.31 -30.68
N ARG A 47 -50.68 -31.33 -31.88
CA ARG A 47 -49.73 -30.27 -32.27
C ARG A 47 -50.42 -28.93 -32.04
N GLY A 48 -49.95 -28.20 -31.03
CA GLY A 48 -50.55 -26.93 -30.63
C GLY A 48 -50.59 -26.03 -31.84
N GLN A 49 -51.79 -25.60 -32.22
CA GLN A 49 -51.94 -24.61 -33.28
C GLN A 49 -51.18 -23.36 -32.85
N HIS A 50 -50.48 -22.74 -33.81
CA HIS A 50 -49.67 -21.57 -33.55
C HIS A 50 -50.60 -20.38 -33.31
N GLU A 51 -51.01 -20.16 -32.05
CA GLU A 51 -51.92 -19.07 -31.66
C GLU A 51 -51.28 -17.69 -31.92
N PRO A 52 -51.77 -16.89 -32.90
CA PRO A 52 -51.09 -15.68 -33.33
C PRO A 52 -51.84 -14.43 -32.85
N ALA A 53 -52.00 -14.26 -31.54
CA ALA A 53 -52.50 -13.01 -30.94
C ALA A 53 -52.11 -12.88 -29.45
N GLY A 54 -51.08 -12.07 -29.15
CA GLY A 54 -50.78 -11.56 -27.81
C GLY A 54 -50.66 -12.61 -26.70
N SER A 55 -49.46 -13.20 -26.56
CA SER A 55 -49.17 -14.15 -25.48
C SER A 55 -49.53 -13.58 -24.09
N TRP A 56 -50.00 -14.42 -23.16
CA TRP A 56 -50.47 -13.96 -21.84
C TRP A 56 -49.40 -13.17 -21.06
N GLN A 57 -48.13 -13.48 -21.33
CA GLN A 57 -46.94 -12.77 -20.88
C GLN A 57 -46.92 -11.30 -21.35
N ARG A 58 -47.24 -11.04 -22.62
CA ARG A 58 -47.34 -9.68 -23.18
C ARG A 58 -48.49 -8.91 -22.54
N ALA A 59 -49.67 -9.53 -22.47
CA ALA A 59 -50.86 -8.93 -21.85
C ALA A 59 -50.65 -8.56 -20.36
N LEU A 60 -49.86 -9.37 -19.62
CA LEU A 60 -49.46 -9.08 -18.25
C LEU A 60 -48.52 -7.87 -18.18
N LEU A 61 -47.48 -7.83 -19.02
CA LEU A 61 -46.53 -6.71 -19.08
C LEU A 61 -47.22 -5.40 -19.49
N ASP A 62 -48.12 -5.42 -20.48
CA ASP A 62 -48.88 -4.25 -20.91
C ASP A 62 -49.77 -3.70 -19.78
N ARG A 63 -50.47 -4.59 -19.06
CA ARG A 63 -51.37 -4.22 -17.96
C ARG A 63 -50.65 -3.67 -16.72
N TYR A 64 -49.46 -4.18 -16.39
CA TYR A 64 -48.82 -3.93 -15.10
C TYR A 64 -47.50 -3.14 -15.15
N CYS A 65 -46.77 -3.15 -16.28
CA CYS A 65 -45.40 -2.62 -16.37
C CYS A 65 -45.24 -1.53 -17.44
N VAL A 66 -45.74 -1.74 -18.65
CA VAL A 66 -45.55 -0.82 -19.80
C VAL A 66 -46.17 0.55 -19.55
N ALA A 67 -47.20 0.66 -18.71
CA ALA A 67 -47.78 1.94 -18.29
C ALA A 67 -46.78 2.92 -17.62
N CYS A 68 -45.59 2.46 -17.21
CA CYS A 68 -44.49 3.30 -16.73
C CYS A 68 -43.18 3.06 -17.50
N HIS A 69 -42.91 1.82 -17.92
CA HIS A 69 -41.73 1.43 -18.68
C HIS A 69 -42.03 1.39 -20.18
N ASN A 70 -42.21 2.58 -20.77
CA ASN A 70 -42.46 2.81 -22.20
C ASN A 70 -41.51 3.87 -22.77
N GLU A 71 -41.34 3.90 -24.09
CA GLU A 71 -40.45 4.83 -24.80
C GLU A 71 -40.65 6.31 -24.46
N ARG A 72 -41.88 6.71 -24.06
CA ARG A 72 -42.23 8.09 -23.73
C ARG A 72 -41.90 8.47 -22.28
N LEU A 73 -42.08 7.56 -21.33
CA LEU A 73 -41.86 7.82 -19.90
C LEU A 73 -40.49 7.36 -19.40
N ARG A 74 -39.91 6.31 -20.00
CA ARG A 74 -38.59 5.71 -19.71
C ARG A 74 -38.30 5.62 -18.20
N THR A 75 -39.28 5.20 -17.40
CA THR A 75 -39.17 5.22 -15.94
C THR A 75 -38.00 4.35 -15.51
N ALA A 76 -37.02 4.94 -14.79
CA ALA A 76 -35.75 4.31 -14.45
C ALA A 76 -34.96 3.76 -15.66
N GLY A 77 -35.04 4.43 -16.81
CA GLY A 77 -34.31 4.11 -18.05
C GLY A 77 -34.90 2.97 -18.89
N LEU A 78 -35.98 2.31 -18.43
CA LEU A 78 -36.46 1.05 -18.98
C LEU A 78 -37.69 1.20 -19.91
N THR A 79 -37.67 0.50 -21.04
CA THR A 79 -38.68 0.52 -22.13
C THR A 79 -39.13 -0.89 -22.51
N LEU A 80 -40.15 -1.42 -21.83
CA LEU A 80 -40.66 -2.80 -22.04
C LEU A 80 -41.70 -2.90 -23.15
N ASP A 81 -42.14 -1.77 -23.71
CA ASP A 81 -42.92 -1.73 -24.94
C ASP A 81 -42.13 -2.22 -26.14
N ALA A 82 -40.89 -1.73 -26.29
CA ALA A 82 -39.99 -2.03 -27.41
C ALA A 82 -39.44 -3.48 -27.44
N HIS A 83 -39.53 -4.24 -26.34
CA HIS A 83 -39.00 -5.60 -26.26
C HIS A 83 -40.05 -6.68 -26.55
N ASP A 84 -39.64 -7.67 -27.35
CA ASP A 84 -40.45 -8.81 -27.77
C ASP A 84 -40.38 -9.94 -26.73
N VAL A 85 -41.51 -10.23 -26.09
CA VAL A 85 -41.61 -11.26 -25.05
C VAL A 85 -41.52 -12.70 -25.59
N SER A 86 -41.61 -12.89 -26.91
CA SER A 86 -41.36 -14.18 -27.55
C SER A 86 -39.87 -14.42 -27.83
N ARG A 87 -39.04 -13.37 -27.73
CA ARG A 87 -37.60 -13.38 -27.98
C ARG A 87 -36.83 -12.80 -26.80
N ILE A 88 -37.00 -13.44 -25.64
CA ILE A 88 -36.29 -13.11 -24.39
C ILE A 88 -34.76 -13.14 -24.59
N ALA A 89 -34.25 -14.03 -25.45
CA ALA A 89 -32.85 -14.14 -25.81
C ALA A 89 -32.26 -12.90 -26.53
N ASP A 90 -33.07 -12.02 -27.12
CA ASP A 90 -32.59 -10.80 -27.80
C ASP A 90 -32.12 -9.71 -26.81
N ALA A 91 -32.50 -9.80 -25.52
CA ALA A 91 -32.21 -8.78 -24.51
C ALA A 91 -32.12 -9.36 -23.07
N PRO A 92 -31.24 -10.35 -22.80
CA PRO A 92 -31.21 -11.08 -21.54
C PRO A 92 -31.01 -10.16 -20.33
N ASP A 93 -30.06 -9.22 -20.37
CA ASP A 93 -29.76 -8.28 -19.26
C ASP A 93 -31.00 -7.49 -18.79
N VAL A 94 -31.88 -7.15 -19.73
CA VAL A 94 -33.13 -6.43 -19.47
C VAL A 94 -34.13 -7.33 -18.76
N TRP A 95 -34.31 -8.56 -19.25
CA TRP A 95 -35.24 -9.53 -18.69
C TRP A 95 -34.79 -10.09 -17.34
N GLU A 96 -33.49 -10.35 -17.16
CA GLU A 96 -32.92 -10.62 -15.84
C GLU A 96 -33.19 -9.47 -14.86
N THR A 97 -33.05 -8.21 -15.33
CA THR A 97 -33.30 -7.05 -14.48
C THR A 97 -34.78 -6.93 -14.11
N VAL A 98 -35.70 -7.31 -15.00
CA VAL A 98 -37.12 -7.49 -14.68
C VAL A 98 -37.30 -8.60 -13.62
N VAL A 99 -36.74 -9.80 -13.83
CA VAL A 99 -36.78 -10.92 -12.86
C VAL A 99 -36.26 -10.48 -11.48
N ARG A 100 -35.12 -9.78 -11.41
CA ARG A 100 -34.55 -9.23 -10.17
C ARG A 100 -35.51 -8.28 -9.45
N LYS A 101 -36.24 -7.41 -10.16
CA LYS A 101 -37.24 -6.51 -9.54
C LYS A 101 -38.54 -7.23 -9.14
N LEU A 102 -38.92 -8.29 -9.85
CA LEU A 102 -40.10 -9.11 -9.56
C LEU A 102 -39.86 -10.06 -8.37
N ARG A 103 -38.75 -10.81 -8.34
CA ARG A 103 -38.34 -11.63 -7.18
C ARG A 103 -38.16 -10.81 -5.90
N ALA A 104 -37.80 -9.53 -6.02
CA ALA A 104 -37.75 -8.59 -4.90
C ALA A 104 -39.15 -8.11 -4.43
N GLY A 105 -40.22 -8.33 -5.19
CA GLY A 105 -41.57 -7.82 -4.90
C GLY A 105 -41.71 -6.31 -5.07
N ALA A 106 -40.74 -5.65 -5.73
CA ALA A 106 -40.65 -4.19 -5.84
C ALA A 106 -41.55 -3.62 -6.95
N MET A 107 -41.79 -4.39 -8.02
CA MET A 107 -42.59 -3.98 -9.18
C MET A 107 -43.84 -4.84 -9.35
N PRO A 108 -45.02 -4.28 -9.69
CA PRO A 108 -45.35 -2.84 -9.71
C PRO A 108 -45.31 -2.22 -8.30
N PRO A 109 -44.86 -0.97 -8.12
CA PRO A 109 -44.72 -0.37 -6.78
C PRO A 109 -46.08 0.06 -6.23
N LEU A 110 -46.31 -0.08 -4.92
CA LEU A 110 -47.56 0.41 -4.30
C LEU A 110 -47.71 1.94 -4.50
N PRO A 111 -48.93 2.46 -4.75
CA PRO A 111 -50.23 1.78 -4.76
C PRO A 111 -50.67 1.30 -6.16
N ARG A 112 -49.75 1.01 -7.09
CA ARG A 112 -50.13 0.46 -8.42
C ARG A 112 -50.78 -0.93 -8.28
N PRO A 113 -51.73 -1.29 -9.17
CA PRO A 113 -52.25 -2.65 -9.26
C PRO A 113 -51.11 -3.67 -9.43
N ARG A 114 -51.28 -4.85 -8.83
CA ARG A 114 -50.38 -6.01 -8.95
C ARG A 114 -51.17 -7.23 -9.45
N PRO A 115 -50.52 -8.21 -10.11
CA PRO A 115 -51.08 -9.55 -10.25
C PRO A 115 -51.33 -10.21 -8.89
N ASP A 116 -52.13 -11.28 -8.86
CA ASP A 116 -52.15 -12.21 -7.74
C ASP A 116 -50.83 -13.00 -7.66
N ALA A 117 -50.56 -13.61 -6.50
CA ALA A 117 -49.29 -14.29 -6.25
C ALA A 117 -49.01 -15.47 -7.22
N ALA A 118 -50.03 -16.25 -7.58
CA ALA A 118 -49.84 -17.40 -8.47
C ALA A 118 -49.52 -16.97 -9.91
N THR A 119 -50.22 -15.95 -10.41
CA THR A 119 -49.90 -15.32 -11.71
C THR A 119 -48.51 -14.67 -11.69
N TYR A 120 -48.13 -14.04 -10.57
CA TYR A 120 -46.83 -13.38 -10.40
C TYR A 120 -45.67 -14.39 -10.41
N ASP A 121 -45.72 -15.42 -9.57
CA ASP A 121 -44.69 -16.46 -9.51
C ASP A 121 -44.63 -17.30 -10.81
N ARG A 122 -45.77 -17.57 -11.45
CA ARG A 122 -45.81 -18.24 -12.76
C ARG A 122 -45.12 -17.42 -13.85
N PHE A 123 -45.30 -16.10 -13.86
CA PHE A 123 -44.66 -15.22 -14.83
C PHE A 123 -43.14 -15.15 -14.62
N ILE A 124 -42.70 -15.09 -13.36
CA ILE A 124 -41.27 -15.10 -13.02
C ILE A 124 -40.62 -16.44 -13.40
N GLY A 125 -41.21 -17.57 -12.97
CA GLY A 125 -40.66 -18.90 -13.27
C GLY A 125 -40.63 -19.21 -14.78
N TRP A 126 -41.56 -18.66 -15.56
CA TRP A 126 -41.48 -18.71 -17.02
C TRP A 126 -40.32 -17.87 -17.56
N LEU A 127 -40.15 -16.61 -17.14
CA LEU A 127 -39.02 -15.76 -17.54
C LEU A 127 -37.67 -16.41 -17.23
N GLU A 128 -37.52 -16.96 -16.02
CA GLU A 128 -36.34 -17.72 -15.59
C GLU A 128 -36.11 -18.93 -16.51
N THR A 129 -37.13 -19.75 -16.78
CA THR A 129 -37.03 -20.94 -17.65
C THR A 129 -36.65 -20.59 -19.10
N GLU A 130 -37.10 -19.46 -19.65
CA GLU A 130 -36.72 -19.01 -21.00
C GLU A 130 -35.29 -18.44 -21.03
N LEU A 131 -34.87 -17.72 -19.99
CA LEU A 131 -33.48 -17.24 -19.83
C LEU A 131 -32.50 -18.41 -19.68
N ASP A 132 -32.82 -19.39 -18.83
CA ASP A 132 -32.02 -20.61 -18.66
C ASP A 132 -31.88 -21.39 -19.98
N ARG A 133 -32.96 -21.48 -20.76
CA ARG A 133 -32.92 -22.15 -22.08
C ARG A 133 -32.10 -21.36 -23.10
N ALA A 134 -32.15 -20.03 -23.08
CA ALA A 134 -31.34 -19.18 -23.94
C ALA A 134 -29.85 -19.33 -23.60
N ALA A 135 -29.48 -19.25 -22.31
CA ALA A 135 -28.12 -19.40 -21.83
C ALA A 135 -27.55 -20.82 -22.05
N ALA A 136 -28.41 -21.86 -22.06
CA ALA A 136 -28.00 -23.21 -22.42
C ALA A 136 -27.81 -23.42 -23.94
N ALA A 137 -28.44 -22.58 -24.78
CA ALA A 137 -28.36 -22.68 -26.24
C ALA A 137 -27.21 -21.83 -26.84
N ASP A 138 -26.94 -20.65 -26.28
CA ASP A 138 -25.76 -19.82 -26.57
C ASP A 138 -25.08 -19.40 -25.26
N PRO A 139 -24.16 -20.22 -24.71
CA PRO A 139 -23.50 -19.94 -23.44
C PRO A 139 -22.58 -18.72 -23.52
N ASN A 140 -23.05 -17.59 -22.99
CA ASN A 140 -22.26 -16.38 -22.78
C ASN A 140 -21.87 -16.24 -21.30
N PRO A 141 -20.68 -16.73 -20.88
CA PRO A 141 -20.17 -16.57 -19.51
C PRO A 141 -19.58 -15.16 -19.25
N GLY A 142 -19.66 -14.24 -20.21
CA GLY A 142 -18.91 -12.99 -20.22
C GLY A 142 -17.42 -13.18 -20.52
N ARG A 143 -16.70 -12.05 -20.67
CA ARG A 143 -15.25 -12.03 -20.89
C ARG A 143 -14.53 -11.51 -19.64
N THR A 144 -13.56 -12.29 -19.15
CA THR A 144 -12.52 -11.86 -18.20
C THR A 144 -11.44 -11.03 -18.91
N GLU A 145 -10.77 -10.12 -18.21
CA GLU A 145 -9.53 -9.52 -18.71
C GLU A 145 -8.48 -10.63 -18.89
N ALA A 146 -7.81 -10.67 -20.04
CA ALA A 146 -6.86 -11.73 -20.39
C ALA A 146 -5.61 -11.76 -19.48
N PHE A 147 -5.33 -10.69 -18.74
CA PHE A 147 -4.24 -10.61 -17.77
C PHE A 147 -4.77 -10.40 -16.35
N HIS A 148 -4.59 -11.41 -15.50
CA HIS A 148 -4.82 -11.31 -14.06
C HIS A 148 -3.47 -11.39 -13.35
N ARG A 149 -2.92 -10.24 -12.94
CA ARG A 149 -1.74 -10.17 -12.06
C ARG A 149 -2.08 -10.73 -10.68
N LEU A 150 -1.26 -11.61 -10.11
CA LEU A 150 -1.44 -12.06 -8.73
C LEU A 150 -1.50 -10.84 -7.80
N ASN A 151 -2.58 -10.72 -7.03
CA ASN A 151 -2.66 -9.71 -5.99
C ASN A 151 -1.81 -10.12 -4.77
N ARG A 152 -1.67 -9.25 -3.77
CA ARG A 152 -0.83 -9.49 -2.59
C ARG A 152 -1.23 -10.73 -1.79
N THR A 153 -2.54 -11.05 -1.74
CA THR A 153 -3.07 -12.26 -1.09
C THR A 153 -2.73 -13.51 -1.90
N GLU A 154 -2.93 -13.47 -3.22
CA GLU A 154 -2.63 -14.56 -4.14
C GLU A 154 -1.11 -14.85 -4.23
N TYR A 155 -0.29 -13.80 -4.25
CA TYR A 155 1.18 -13.91 -4.24
C TYR A 155 1.68 -14.53 -2.93
N HIS A 156 1.10 -14.14 -1.78
CA HIS A 156 1.42 -14.76 -0.48
C HIS A 156 1.16 -16.27 -0.48
N HIS A 157 -0.06 -16.69 -0.84
CA HIS A 157 -0.39 -18.12 -0.87
C HIS A 157 0.41 -18.89 -1.92
N ALA A 158 0.66 -18.30 -3.09
CA ALA A 158 1.47 -18.93 -4.13
C ALA A 158 2.92 -19.14 -3.68
N VAL A 159 3.51 -18.18 -2.95
CA VAL A 159 4.85 -18.32 -2.34
C VAL A 159 4.84 -19.41 -1.26
N ARG A 160 3.85 -19.39 -0.35
CA ARG A 160 3.69 -20.42 0.69
C ARG A 160 3.56 -21.82 0.09
N ASP A 161 2.66 -22.03 -0.86
CA ASP A 161 2.37 -23.37 -1.39
C ASP A 161 3.49 -23.86 -2.34
N LEU A 162 4.21 -22.95 -3.00
CA LEU A 162 5.38 -23.29 -3.81
C LEU A 162 6.58 -23.68 -2.94
N LEU A 163 6.89 -22.85 -1.93
CA LEU A 163 8.17 -22.86 -1.20
C LEU A 163 8.08 -23.27 0.28
N ASP A 164 6.91 -23.61 0.83
CA ASP A 164 6.71 -23.97 2.25
C ASP A 164 7.26 -22.88 3.21
N LEU A 165 6.81 -21.64 2.97
CA LEU A 165 7.37 -20.43 3.58
C LEU A 165 6.29 -19.34 3.76
N GLU A 166 5.94 -19.04 5.01
CA GLU A 166 5.04 -17.94 5.42
C GLU A 166 5.80 -16.60 5.51
N ILE A 167 5.24 -15.51 4.98
CA ILE A 167 5.93 -14.21 4.86
C ILE A 167 4.91 -13.07 4.90
N ASP A 168 5.14 -12.02 5.69
CA ASP A 168 4.28 -10.82 5.59
C ASP A 168 4.56 -10.02 4.29
N VAL A 169 3.79 -10.34 3.25
CA VAL A 169 3.85 -9.63 1.96
C VAL A 169 3.27 -8.20 2.07
N ALA A 170 2.56 -7.84 3.15
CA ALA A 170 2.09 -6.47 3.38
C ALA A 170 3.22 -5.47 3.66
N GLU A 171 4.40 -5.92 4.09
CA GLU A 171 5.61 -5.09 4.11
C GLU A 171 6.28 -4.99 2.72
N LEU A 172 6.16 -6.04 1.90
CA LEU A 172 6.95 -6.23 0.68
C LEU A 172 6.30 -5.68 -0.59
N LEU A 173 4.97 -5.69 -0.66
CA LEU A 173 4.20 -5.15 -1.77
C LEU A 173 3.18 -4.11 -1.25
N PRO A 174 2.95 -3.01 -2.00
CA PRO A 174 1.89 -2.05 -1.67
C PRO A 174 0.51 -2.73 -1.70
N ALA A 175 -0.52 -2.03 -1.21
CA ALA A 175 -1.89 -2.50 -1.36
C ALA A 175 -2.30 -2.52 -2.83
N ASP A 176 -3.16 -3.48 -3.19
CA ASP A 176 -3.75 -3.56 -4.53
C ASP A 176 -4.95 -2.60 -4.66
N GLY A 177 -5.15 -2.08 -5.88
CA GLY A 177 -6.42 -1.44 -6.23
C GLY A 177 -7.55 -2.47 -6.19
N ALA A 178 -8.75 -2.03 -5.77
CA ALA A 178 -9.90 -2.89 -5.60
C ALA A 178 -11.16 -2.29 -6.24
N SER A 179 -12.08 -3.16 -6.65
CA SER A 179 -13.34 -2.78 -7.30
C SER A 179 -14.50 -3.63 -6.74
N TYR A 180 -15.67 -3.04 -6.55
CA TYR A 180 -16.85 -3.67 -5.91
C TYR A 180 -16.56 -4.38 -4.56
N GLY A 181 -15.52 -3.94 -3.84
CA GLY A 181 -15.04 -4.55 -2.59
C GLY A 181 -13.99 -5.65 -2.73
N PHE A 182 -13.55 -6.00 -3.95
CA PHE A 182 -12.62 -7.10 -4.22
C PHE A 182 -11.27 -6.64 -4.78
N ASP A 183 -10.18 -7.14 -4.18
CA ASP A 183 -8.78 -6.92 -4.54
C ASP A 183 -8.25 -7.89 -5.63
N ASN A 184 -9.08 -8.81 -6.13
CA ASN A 184 -8.71 -9.82 -7.14
C ASN A 184 -9.44 -9.63 -8.49
N ILE A 185 -9.88 -8.41 -8.79
CA ILE A 185 -10.49 -8.07 -10.09
C ILE A 185 -9.39 -7.62 -11.04
N ALA A 186 -9.05 -8.47 -12.01
CA ALA A 186 -7.99 -8.25 -13.00
C ALA A 186 -7.93 -6.83 -13.60
N GLY A 187 -9.08 -6.21 -13.90
CA GLY A 187 -9.15 -4.88 -14.49
C GLY A 187 -8.53 -3.74 -13.65
N VAL A 188 -8.52 -3.84 -12.31
CA VAL A 188 -7.85 -2.88 -11.41
C VAL A 188 -6.40 -3.23 -11.11
N LEU A 189 -5.93 -4.43 -11.47
CA LEU A 189 -4.62 -4.96 -11.08
C LEU A 189 -3.49 -4.52 -12.04
N GLY A 190 -3.50 -3.23 -12.38
CA GLY A 190 -2.49 -2.59 -13.21
C GLY A 190 -1.06 -2.71 -12.67
N VAL A 191 -0.09 -2.41 -13.53
CA VAL A 191 1.35 -2.51 -13.25
C VAL A 191 1.99 -1.13 -13.36
N SER A 192 2.76 -0.75 -12.34
CA SER A 192 3.57 0.47 -12.31
C SER A 192 5.05 0.12 -12.11
N PRO A 193 6.00 1.03 -12.44
CA PRO A 193 7.42 0.79 -12.18
C PRO A 193 7.66 0.50 -10.69
N THR A 194 7.06 1.27 -9.79
CA THR A 194 7.17 1.11 -8.34
C THR A 194 6.70 -0.28 -7.89
N LEU A 195 5.59 -0.79 -8.44
CA LEU A 195 5.11 -2.13 -8.12
C LEU A 195 6.07 -3.22 -8.62
N LEU A 196 6.63 -3.07 -9.83
CA LEU A 196 7.60 -4.02 -10.38
C LEU A 196 8.94 -4.00 -9.61
N GLU A 197 9.42 -2.83 -9.19
CA GLU A 197 10.56 -2.71 -8.26
C GLU A 197 10.30 -3.47 -6.95
N ARG A 198 9.07 -3.38 -6.41
CA ARG A 198 8.66 -4.06 -5.18
C ARG A 198 8.58 -5.58 -5.37
N TYR A 199 8.13 -6.09 -6.52
CA TYR A 199 8.26 -7.52 -6.87
C TYR A 199 9.72 -7.99 -6.97
N LEU A 200 10.62 -7.20 -7.58
CA LEU A 200 12.05 -7.55 -7.69
C LEU A 200 12.79 -7.56 -6.33
N ALA A 201 12.37 -6.70 -5.40
CA ALA A 201 12.84 -6.69 -4.02
C ALA A 201 12.22 -7.83 -3.19
N ALA A 202 10.92 -8.09 -3.33
CA ALA A 202 10.25 -9.22 -2.70
C ALA A 202 10.91 -10.54 -3.14
N ALA A 203 11.04 -10.80 -4.44
CA ALA A 203 11.69 -11.99 -4.99
C ALA A 203 13.12 -12.19 -4.45
N ARG A 204 13.88 -11.10 -4.20
CA ARG A 204 15.21 -11.14 -3.54
C ARG A 204 15.12 -11.58 -2.08
N LYS A 205 14.30 -10.91 -1.24
CA LYS A 205 14.14 -11.26 0.18
C LYS A 205 13.63 -12.69 0.33
N ILE A 206 12.65 -13.08 -0.49
CA ILE A 206 11.98 -14.38 -0.45
C ILE A 206 12.93 -15.51 -0.85
N SER A 207 13.62 -15.40 -2.00
CA SER A 207 14.57 -16.43 -2.44
C SER A 207 15.72 -16.65 -1.46
N ARG A 208 16.22 -15.59 -0.80
CA ARG A 208 17.22 -15.69 0.27
C ARG A 208 16.73 -16.47 1.49
N VAL A 209 15.58 -16.10 2.04
CA VAL A 209 15.00 -16.77 3.22
C VAL A 209 14.64 -18.23 2.88
N ALA A 210 14.11 -18.50 1.69
CA ALA A 210 13.70 -19.83 1.25
C ALA A 210 14.90 -20.81 1.12
N VAL A 211 16.03 -20.34 0.60
CA VAL A 211 17.27 -21.12 0.55
C VAL A 211 18.02 -21.09 1.88
N GLY A 212 17.75 -20.11 2.76
CA GLY A 212 18.50 -19.89 4.00
C GLY A 212 19.90 -19.31 3.74
N ARG A 213 20.03 -18.36 2.80
CA ARG A 213 21.31 -17.68 2.53
C ARG A 213 21.46 -16.40 3.37
N PRO A 214 22.68 -16.06 3.81
CA PRO A 214 22.88 -14.98 4.76
C PRO A 214 22.28 -13.62 4.39
N ALA A 215 21.79 -12.91 5.40
CA ALA A 215 21.32 -11.54 5.23
C ALA A 215 22.53 -10.58 5.10
N PRO A 216 22.53 -9.63 4.13
CA PRO A 216 23.66 -8.70 3.95
C PRO A 216 23.82 -7.69 5.09
N SER A 217 22.79 -7.55 5.94
CA SER A 217 22.84 -6.78 7.19
C SER A 217 21.75 -7.29 8.13
N ALA A 218 21.94 -7.09 9.44
CA ALA A 218 20.89 -7.35 10.43
C ALA A 218 19.67 -6.46 10.13
N THR A 219 18.50 -7.06 10.07
CA THR A 219 17.20 -6.37 9.96
C THR A 219 16.46 -6.47 11.28
N ALA A 220 15.56 -5.51 11.52
CA ALA A 220 14.61 -5.58 12.63
C ALA A 220 13.19 -5.76 12.09
N GLU A 221 12.37 -6.47 12.85
CA GLU A 221 10.93 -6.71 12.62
C GLU A 221 10.19 -6.43 13.92
N VAL A 222 9.08 -5.67 13.88
CA VAL A 222 8.42 -5.15 15.09
C VAL A 222 6.96 -5.61 15.15
N PHE A 223 6.71 -6.62 15.96
CA PHE A 223 5.37 -7.07 16.31
C PHE A 223 4.74 -6.07 17.28
N ARG A 224 3.60 -5.48 16.92
CA ARG A 224 2.89 -4.49 17.72
C ARG A 224 1.51 -4.99 18.10
N LEU A 225 1.14 -4.77 19.35
CA LEU A 225 -0.22 -4.97 19.84
C LEU A 225 -0.95 -3.63 19.78
N ALA A 226 -2.24 -3.64 19.45
CA ALA A 226 -3.04 -2.42 19.54
C ALA A 226 -3.08 -1.96 21.00
N SER A 227 -2.92 -0.66 21.23
CA SER A 227 -2.94 -0.07 22.58
C SER A 227 -4.28 -0.33 23.28
N ASP A 228 -5.38 -0.40 22.53
CA ASP A 228 -6.73 -0.70 23.02
C ASP A 228 -7.11 -2.19 22.99
N LEU A 229 -6.14 -3.10 22.93
CA LEU A 229 -6.30 -4.55 23.11
C LEU A 229 -6.22 -4.93 24.60
N PRO A 230 -7.28 -5.48 25.23
CA PRO A 230 -7.22 -5.94 26.62
C PRO A 230 -6.26 -7.12 26.83
N GLN A 231 -5.58 -7.16 27.97
CA GLN A 231 -4.53 -8.13 28.30
C GLN A 231 -4.59 -8.65 29.77
N ASP A 232 -5.71 -8.44 30.46
CA ASP A 232 -5.91 -8.92 31.83
C ASP A 232 -6.23 -10.42 31.93
N ASP A 233 -6.76 -11.03 30.88
CA ASP A 233 -7.16 -12.44 30.81
C ASP A 233 -6.21 -13.32 29.97
N TRP A 234 -6.39 -14.64 30.05
CA TRP A 234 -5.63 -15.64 29.29
C TRP A 234 -5.94 -15.59 27.80
N VAL A 235 -4.88 -15.61 26.97
CA VAL A 235 -4.97 -15.59 25.50
C VAL A 235 -4.81 -17.00 24.95
N ALA A 236 -5.66 -17.40 24.00
CA ALA A 236 -5.63 -18.73 23.41
C ALA A 236 -4.26 -19.06 22.80
N GLY A 237 -3.69 -20.22 23.18
CA GLY A 237 -2.35 -20.66 22.78
C GLY A 237 -1.24 -20.30 23.78
N MET A 238 -1.50 -19.46 24.78
CA MET A 238 -0.56 -19.22 25.89
C MET A 238 -0.56 -20.36 26.91
N PRO A 239 0.53 -20.54 27.70
CA PRO A 239 0.54 -21.48 28.80
C PRO A 239 -0.58 -21.22 29.80
N PHE A 240 -1.10 -22.28 30.43
CA PHE A 240 -2.09 -22.11 31.50
C PHE A 240 -1.46 -21.42 32.71
N GLY A 241 -2.17 -20.46 33.29
CA GLY A 241 -1.64 -19.63 34.38
C GLY A 241 -0.96 -18.34 33.93
N THR A 242 -1.02 -17.97 32.65
CA THR A 242 -0.61 -16.64 32.16
C THR A 242 -1.81 -15.76 31.77
N ARG A 243 -1.54 -14.49 31.45
CA ARG A 243 -2.48 -13.51 30.90
C ARG A 243 -1.81 -12.62 29.85
N GLY A 244 -2.58 -12.13 28.89
CA GLY A 244 -2.15 -11.11 27.93
C GLY A 244 -0.93 -11.48 27.09
N GLY A 245 -0.34 -10.45 26.48
CA GLY A 245 0.78 -10.61 25.56
C GLY A 245 0.37 -11.18 24.19
N GLY A 246 1.28 -11.88 23.52
CA GLY A 246 1.07 -12.38 22.16
C GLY A 246 2.04 -13.47 21.74
N ALA A 247 1.66 -14.21 20.69
CA ALA A 247 2.47 -15.21 20.03
C ALA A 247 2.81 -14.71 18.61
N PHE A 248 4.09 -14.73 18.27
CA PHE A 248 4.64 -14.14 17.05
C PHE A 248 5.41 -15.22 16.31
N ARG A 249 4.99 -15.50 15.08
CA ARG A 249 5.70 -16.41 14.18
C ARG A 249 6.66 -15.59 13.34
N HIS A 250 7.93 -15.97 13.38
CA HIS A 250 8.98 -15.33 12.61
C HIS A 250 9.79 -16.41 11.89
N VAL A 251 10.20 -16.14 10.64
CA VAL A 251 11.09 -17.04 9.90
C VAL A 251 12.52 -16.50 10.02
N PHE A 252 13.29 -17.12 10.89
CA PHE A 252 14.69 -16.80 11.13
C PHE A 252 15.50 -17.24 9.90
N PRO A 253 16.21 -16.34 9.18
CA PRO A 253 16.82 -16.66 7.88
C PRO A 253 18.04 -17.60 7.93
N GLU A 254 18.81 -17.60 9.02
CA GLU A 254 20.04 -18.39 9.16
C GLU A 254 20.35 -18.68 10.64
N ASP A 255 21.25 -19.63 10.92
CA ASP A 255 21.67 -19.95 12.29
C ASP A 255 22.56 -18.82 12.84
N ALA A 256 22.05 -18.05 13.80
CA ALA A 256 22.68 -16.81 14.27
C ALA A 256 22.19 -16.36 15.66
N ASP A 257 22.88 -15.36 16.25
CA ASP A 257 22.36 -14.61 17.40
C ASP A 257 21.28 -13.61 16.95
N TYR A 258 20.15 -13.59 17.64
CA TYR A 258 19.09 -12.60 17.46
C TYR A 258 18.88 -11.81 18.75
N ALA A 259 18.74 -10.50 18.64
CA ALA A 259 18.38 -9.62 19.76
C ALA A 259 16.85 -9.47 19.81
N ILE A 260 16.26 -9.87 20.94
CA ILE A 260 14.84 -9.70 21.24
C ILE A 260 14.71 -8.51 22.19
N ARG A 261 14.06 -7.45 21.72
CA ARG A 261 13.70 -6.28 22.54
C ARG A 261 12.21 -6.27 22.82
N ILE A 262 11.82 -5.91 24.05
CA ILE A 262 10.43 -5.89 24.51
C ILE A 262 10.10 -4.50 25.03
N ARG A 263 8.92 -3.99 24.65
CA ARG A 263 8.35 -2.73 25.17
C ARG A 263 6.99 -2.95 25.77
N LEU A 264 6.76 -2.33 26.91
CA LEU A 264 5.46 -2.27 27.58
C LEU A 264 4.58 -1.19 26.93
N ALA A 265 3.27 -1.40 26.90
CA ALA A 265 2.35 -0.47 26.28
C ALA A 265 2.34 0.88 27.03
N ARG A 266 2.49 1.97 26.28
CA ARG A 266 2.53 3.34 26.80
C ARG A 266 1.21 4.06 26.50
N ASN A 267 0.87 5.04 27.34
CA ASN A 267 -0.32 5.86 27.12
C ASN A 267 -0.06 6.93 26.04
N ALA A 268 -1.08 7.70 25.69
CA ALA A 268 -0.99 8.69 24.60
C ALA A 268 0.03 9.83 24.79
N GLY A 269 0.60 9.99 25.99
CA GLY A 269 1.72 10.89 26.26
C GLY A 269 3.08 10.16 26.30
N ASP A 270 3.20 8.99 25.68
CA ASP A 270 4.34 8.05 25.71
C ASP A 270 4.79 7.61 27.13
N ASN A 271 3.93 7.81 28.13
CA ASN A 271 4.24 7.45 29.50
C ASN A 271 3.78 6.01 29.79
N LEU A 272 4.71 5.21 30.32
CA LEU A 272 4.40 3.93 30.93
C LEU A 272 3.68 4.16 32.28
N ALA A 273 2.61 3.42 32.53
CA ALA A 273 1.90 3.45 33.80
C ALA A 273 2.75 2.87 34.94
N VAL A 274 2.53 3.34 36.17
CA VAL A 274 3.35 3.00 37.34
C VAL A 274 2.65 1.91 38.14
N PHE A 275 3.28 0.74 38.23
CA PHE A 275 2.72 -0.44 38.91
C PHE A 275 3.39 -0.65 40.27
N GLU A 276 2.65 -0.47 41.36
CA GLU A 276 3.15 -0.62 42.74
C GLU A 276 3.41 -2.09 43.14
N ALA A 277 3.01 -3.07 42.31
CA ALA A 277 3.20 -4.50 42.58
C ALA A 277 3.99 -5.18 41.46
N PRO A 278 4.79 -6.23 41.76
CA PRO A 278 5.55 -6.94 40.74
C PRO A 278 4.67 -7.84 39.87
N HIS A 279 4.94 -7.82 38.56
CA HIS A 279 4.36 -8.70 37.55
C HIS A 279 5.48 -9.33 36.72
N THR A 280 5.57 -10.67 36.76
CA THR A 280 6.52 -11.43 35.93
C THR A 280 6.05 -11.47 34.48
N LEU A 281 6.91 -11.10 33.55
CA LEU A 281 6.73 -11.31 32.11
C LEU A 281 7.66 -12.43 31.66
N GLU A 282 7.09 -13.43 30.98
CA GLU A 282 7.79 -14.60 30.45
C GLU A 282 7.96 -14.48 28.95
N VAL A 283 9.14 -14.90 28.46
CA VAL A 283 9.50 -14.96 27.05
C VAL A 283 9.92 -16.39 26.74
N SER A 284 9.24 -17.03 25.80
CA SER A 284 9.53 -18.40 25.38
C SER A 284 9.65 -18.50 23.86
N LEU A 285 10.54 -19.37 23.39
CA LEU A 285 10.71 -19.72 21.99
C LEU A 285 10.28 -21.18 21.84
N ASP A 286 9.32 -21.45 20.96
CA ASP A 286 8.73 -22.79 20.73
C ASP A 286 8.22 -23.50 22.00
N GLY A 287 7.85 -22.70 23.01
CA GLY A 287 7.40 -23.17 24.32
C GLY A 287 8.52 -23.38 25.36
N ALA A 288 9.79 -23.30 24.99
CA ALA A 288 10.91 -23.28 25.94
C ALA A 288 11.12 -21.85 26.50
N LEU A 289 11.08 -21.70 27.83
CA LEU A 289 11.29 -20.41 28.50
C LEU A 289 12.74 -19.93 28.33
N VAL A 290 12.95 -18.82 27.63
CA VAL A 290 14.29 -18.24 27.34
C VAL A 290 14.62 -17.02 28.20
N ARG A 291 13.61 -16.26 28.66
CA ARG A 291 13.83 -15.07 29.51
C ARG A 291 12.63 -14.75 30.40
N THR A 292 12.91 -14.09 31.51
CA THR A 292 11.90 -13.51 32.41
C THR A 292 12.27 -12.09 32.78
N PHE A 293 11.28 -11.19 32.81
CA PHE A 293 11.40 -9.82 33.26
C PHE A 293 10.38 -9.50 34.37
N THR A 294 10.51 -8.36 35.05
CA THR A 294 9.58 -7.96 36.13
C THR A 294 9.21 -6.49 36.00
N ALA A 295 7.95 -6.23 35.63
CA ALA A 295 7.35 -4.90 35.66
C ALA A 295 6.79 -4.60 37.06
N GLY A 296 6.95 -3.36 37.52
CA GLY A 296 6.42 -2.89 38.80
C GLY A 296 7.22 -3.32 40.03
N ARG A 297 7.25 -2.44 41.04
CA ARG A 297 7.89 -2.63 42.36
C ARG A 297 7.17 -1.75 43.39
N PRO A 298 7.08 -2.16 44.67
CA PRO A 298 6.51 -1.31 45.70
C PRO A 298 7.26 0.02 45.84
N PRO A 299 6.56 1.12 46.21
CA PRO A 299 7.20 2.37 46.58
C PRO A 299 8.05 2.20 47.87
N PRO A 300 9.00 3.11 48.15
CA PRO A 300 9.73 3.08 49.41
C PRO A 300 8.77 3.28 50.59
N ALA A 301 8.88 2.43 51.61
CA ALA A 301 7.84 2.27 52.64
C ALA A 301 7.51 3.57 53.41
N ASP A 302 8.53 4.41 53.67
CA ASP A 302 8.43 5.60 54.51
C ASP A 302 8.53 6.92 53.72
N ALA A 303 8.58 6.87 52.38
CA ALA A 303 8.80 8.06 51.54
C ALA A 303 7.49 8.83 51.27
N PRO A 304 7.41 10.15 51.58
CA PRO A 304 6.28 10.99 51.19
C PRO A 304 6.05 11.00 49.68
N ARG A 305 4.79 10.98 49.24
CA ARG A 305 4.41 10.92 47.80
C ARG A 305 4.85 12.14 46.97
N ASP A 306 5.17 13.24 47.62
CA ASP A 306 5.75 14.47 47.07
C ASP A 306 7.28 14.55 47.22
N GLY A 307 7.88 13.68 48.04
CA GLY A 307 9.32 13.63 48.30
C GLY A 307 10.17 13.21 47.10
N ASP A 308 11.45 13.60 47.09
CA ASP A 308 12.37 13.32 45.99
C ASP A 308 12.60 11.81 45.79
N GLU A 309 12.60 11.02 46.86
CA GLU A 309 12.78 9.56 46.77
C GLU A 309 11.60 8.86 46.08
N TYR A 310 10.36 9.25 46.41
CA TYR A 310 9.17 8.73 45.73
C TYR A 310 9.12 9.17 44.27
N ARG A 311 9.47 10.43 43.96
CA ARG A 311 9.61 10.90 42.57
C ARG A 311 10.68 10.08 41.82
N ALA A 312 11.85 9.86 42.41
CA ALA A 312 12.90 9.04 41.81
C ALA A 312 12.52 7.56 41.65
N TRP A 313 11.73 6.98 42.57
CA TRP A 313 11.15 5.63 42.40
C TRP A 313 10.17 5.60 41.23
N ARG A 314 9.22 6.54 41.19
CA ARG A 314 8.16 6.66 40.18
C ARG A 314 8.77 6.81 38.78
N ASP A 315 9.77 7.65 38.65
CA ASP A 315 10.40 7.95 37.37
C ASP A 315 11.22 6.74 36.87
N ARG A 316 11.86 5.97 37.79
CA ARG A 316 12.43 4.65 37.47
C ARG A 316 11.38 3.59 37.09
N GLN A 317 10.12 3.69 37.53
CA GLN A 317 9.06 2.77 37.05
C GLN A 317 8.63 3.08 35.61
N ARG A 318 8.79 4.33 35.13
CA ARG A 318 8.43 4.74 33.76
C ARG A 318 9.45 4.30 32.69
N THR A 319 10.66 3.98 33.11
CA THR A 319 11.80 3.52 32.28
C THR A 319 12.18 2.07 32.54
N ILE A 320 11.34 1.31 33.27
CA ILE A 320 11.66 -0.06 33.73
C ILE A 320 11.84 -1.07 32.59
N ASP A 321 11.44 -0.73 31.36
CA ASP A 321 11.56 -1.55 30.15
C ASP A 321 12.58 -1.00 29.11
N ASP A 322 13.36 0.03 29.44
CA ASP A 322 14.35 0.60 28.50
C ASP A 322 15.47 -0.38 28.16
N ASP A 323 15.88 -1.21 29.12
CA ASP A 323 16.95 -2.21 29.02
C ASP A 323 16.44 -3.65 28.77
N TRP A 324 15.17 -3.83 28.40
CA TRP A 324 14.58 -5.14 28.09
C TRP A 324 14.95 -5.62 26.69
N GLU A 325 16.24 -5.73 26.43
CA GLU A 325 16.84 -6.34 25.24
C GLU A 325 17.79 -7.46 25.66
N PHE A 326 17.71 -8.62 24.98
CA PHE A 326 18.63 -9.73 25.20
C PHE A 326 18.94 -10.45 23.89
N ARG A 327 20.12 -11.05 23.78
CA ARG A 327 20.50 -11.91 22.66
C ARG A 327 20.32 -13.38 23.02
N LEU A 328 19.88 -14.17 22.06
CA LEU A 328 19.92 -15.63 22.09
C LEU A 328 20.28 -16.18 20.69
N PRO A 329 20.99 -17.32 20.61
CA PRO A 329 21.13 -18.05 19.36
C PRO A 329 19.78 -18.67 18.96
N VAL A 330 19.43 -18.59 17.68
CA VAL A 330 18.25 -19.20 17.08
C VAL A 330 18.66 -19.91 15.79
N THR A 331 18.05 -21.06 15.51
CA THR A 331 18.21 -21.82 14.26
C THR A 331 17.43 -21.19 13.11
N ALA A 332 17.77 -21.52 11.87
CA ALA A 332 17.03 -21.10 10.71
C ALA A 332 15.67 -21.81 10.59
N GLY A 333 14.63 -21.06 10.18
CA GLY A 333 13.30 -21.58 9.91
C GLY A 333 12.18 -20.86 10.68
N PRO A 334 10.94 -21.36 10.58
CA PRO A 334 9.80 -20.80 11.30
C PRO A 334 9.83 -21.21 12.78
N HIS A 335 9.92 -20.22 13.67
CA HIS A 335 9.85 -20.40 15.12
C HIS A 335 8.72 -19.53 15.71
N GLU A 336 8.17 -19.92 16.85
CA GLU A 336 7.08 -19.21 17.54
C GLU A 336 7.56 -18.59 18.87
N LEU A 337 7.76 -17.28 18.84
CA LEU A 337 8.12 -16.46 20.01
C LEU A 337 6.85 -16.07 20.77
N ARG A 338 6.70 -16.48 22.02
CA ARG A 338 5.58 -16.09 22.90
C ARG A 338 6.06 -15.20 24.02
N VAL A 339 5.37 -14.08 24.22
CA VAL A 339 5.61 -13.13 25.32
C VAL A 339 4.29 -12.94 26.07
N THR A 340 4.25 -13.19 27.38
CA THR A 340 3.01 -13.18 28.19
C THR A 340 3.32 -12.89 29.67
N PHE A 341 2.33 -12.51 30.47
CA PHE A 341 2.52 -12.25 31.91
C PHE A 341 2.03 -13.42 32.76
N VAL A 342 2.75 -13.78 33.81
CA VAL A 342 2.26 -14.75 34.80
C VAL A 342 1.00 -14.18 35.48
N ARG A 343 -0.10 -14.95 35.48
CA ARG A 343 -1.37 -14.53 36.07
C ARG A 343 -1.26 -14.60 37.59
N ARG A 344 -1.38 -13.44 38.24
CA ARG A 344 -1.48 -13.36 39.71
C ARG A 344 -2.86 -13.86 40.17
N THR A 345 -2.93 -14.39 41.38
CA THR A 345 -4.13 -15.03 41.93
C THR A 345 -5.33 -14.09 41.94
N ALA A 346 -6.47 -14.57 41.44
CA ALA A 346 -7.61 -13.75 41.03
C ALA A 346 -8.51 -13.28 42.19
N ALA A 347 -8.00 -12.35 43.00
CA ALA A 347 -8.87 -11.30 43.50
C ALA A 347 -9.16 -10.35 42.33
N TYR A 348 -10.43 -10.23 41.93
CA TYR A 348 -10.83 -9.04 41.15
C TYR A 348 -10.57 -7.80 42.01
N PRO A 349 -10.12 -6.67 41.43
CA PRO A 349 -10.18 -5.39 42.14
C PRO A 349 -11.63 -5.13 42.56
N GLU A 350 -11.90 -5.05 43.87
CA GLU A 350 -13.23 -4.72 44.39
C GLU A 350 -13.52 -3.23 44.18
N THR A 351 -13.86 -2.88 42.93
CA THR A 351 -14.16 -1.52 42.52
C THR A 351 -15.67 -1.28 42.49
N LEU A 352 -16.10 -0.10 42.95
CA LEU A 352 -17.51 0.34 42.91
C LEU A 352 -18.08 0.54 41.48
N ARG A 353 -17.27 0.28 40.45
CA ARG A 353 -17.61 0.31 39.03
C ARG A 353 -16.92 -0.86 38.33
N GLN A 354 -17.60 -1.48 37.38
CA GLN A 354 -16.98 -2.45 36.47
C GLN A 354 -15.96 -1.73 35.56
N PRO A 355 -14.75 -2.27 35.33
CA PRO A 355 -13.83 -1.77 34.32
C PRO A 355 -14.40 -1.94 32.90
N TYR A 356 -14.14 -0.98 32.01
CA TYR A 356 -14.43 -1.13 30.59
C TYR A 356 -13.54 -2.20 29.94
N LEU A 357 -14.04 -2.84 28.87
CA LEU A 357 -13.25 -3.78 28.06
C LEU A 357 -12.10 -3.10 27.30
N ARG A 358 -12.11 -1.77 27.21
CA ARG A 358 -11.05 -0.95 26.61
C ARG A 358 -10.12 -0.40 27.70
N PRO A 359 -8.79 -0.58 27.59
CA PRO A 359 -7.81 -0.15 28.59
C PRO A 359 -7.56 1.37 28.64
N TYR A 360 -8.16 2.14 27.73
CA TYR A 360 -8.05 3.60 27.65
C TYR A 360 -9.43 4.19 27.34
N THR A 361 -9.87 5.19 28.10
CA THR A 361 -10.96 6.09 27.70
C THR A 361 -10.57 7.54 27.98
N SER A 362 -10.87 8.43 27.05
CA SER A 362 -10.05 9.63 26.87
C SER A 362 -10.53 10.89 27.59
N ILE A 363 -11.83 11.04 27.84
CA ILE A 363 -12.40 12.23 28.50
C ILE A 363 -12.86 11.91 29.94
N THR A 364 -13.20 10.67 30.24
CA THR A 364 -13.92 10.29 31.48
C THR A 364 -13.21 9.26 32.39
N GLY A 365 -12.25 8.48 31.91
CA GLY A 365 -11.61 7.39 32.67
C GLY A 365 -10.08 7.44 32.77
N GLY A 366 -9.40 7.93 31.74
CA GLY A 366 -7.93 7.92 31.66
C GLY A 366 -7.36 6.56 31.27
N ASP A 367 -6.16 6.26 31.76
CA ASP A 367 -5.51 4.96 31.64
C ASP A 367 -6.10 4.01 32.70
N THR A 368 -6.94 3.07 32.27
CA THR A 368 -7.69 2.18 33.19
C THR A 368 -6.92 0.92 33.57
N ARG A 369 -5.69 0.76 33.07
CA ARG A 369 -4.88 -0.45 33.25
C ARG A 369 -4.33 -0.56 34.67
N VAL A 370 -4.92 -1.47 35.44
CA VAL A 370 -4.43 -1.88 36.77
C VAL A 370 -3.24 -2.85 36.70
N GLN A 371 -2.81 -3.27 35.50
CA GLN A 371 -1.69 -4.20 35.29
C GLN A 371 -0.86 -3.83 34.04
N PRO A 372 0.44 -4.21 33.98
CA PRO A 372 1.27 -4.01 32.80
C PRO A 372 0.78 -4.83 31.61
N TYR A 373 0.82 -4.20 30.44
CA TYR A 373 0.43 -4.72 29.13
C TYR A 373 1.66 -4.73 28.21
N LEU A 374 1.76 -5.71 27.31
CA LEU A 374 2.77 -5.74 26.26
C LEU A 374 2.39 -4.74 25.15
N GLY A 375 3.32 -3.89 24.74
CA GLY A 375 3.13 -2.94 23.64
C GLY A 375 3.68 -3.50 22.34
N SER A 376 4.97 -3.83 22.32
CA SER A 376 5.64 -4.37 21.14
C SER A 376 6.82 -5.28 21.47
N VAL A 377 7.16 -6.13 20.50
CA VAL A 377 8.32 -7.04 20.52
C VAL A 377 9.09 -6.84 19.22
N THR A 378 10.38 -6.55 19.33
CA THR A 378 11.28 -6.38 18.18
C THR A 378 12.25 -7.56 18.12
N VAL A 379 12.27 -8.24 16.97
CA VAL A 379 13.31 -9.23 16.64
C VAL A 379 14.32 -8.54 15.75
N THR A 380 15.58 -8.49 16.16
CA THR A 380 16.68 -7.91 15.37
C THR A 380 17.78 -8.93 15.12
N GLY A 381 18.17 -9.12 13.87
CA GLY A 381 19.25 -10.01 13.49
C GLY A 381 19.25 -10.28 11.98
N PRO A 382 20.05 -11.23 11.49
CA PRO A 382 21.01 -12.05 12.23
C PRO A 382 22.23 -11.26 12.71
N PHE A 383 22.80 -11.67 13.84
CA PHE A 383 24.10 -11.24 14.34
C PHE A 383 25.03 -12.44 14.52
N ALA A 384 26.35 -12.23 14.40
CA ALA A 384 27.37 -13.27 14.63
C ALA A 384 27.13 -14.58 13.83
N ALA A 385 26.45 -14.47 12.69
CA ALA A 385 26.08 -15.61 11.86
C ALA A 385 27.28 -16.40 11.34
N SER A 386 27.07 -17.69 11.09
CA SER A 386 28.12 -18.59 10.59
C SER A 386 28.65 -18.23 9.20
N GLY A 387 27.86 -17.51 8.40
CA GLY A 387 28.14 -17.23 6.99
C GLY A 387 27.98 -18.43 6.06
N GLY A 388 27.52 -19.58 6.58
CA GLY A 388 27.17 -20.77 5.81
C GLY A 388 25.66 -20.92 5.62
N PRO A 389 25.21 -21.96 4.89
CA PRO A 389 23.81 -22.39 4.94
C PRO A 389 23.47 -22.97 6.33
N PRO A 390 22.17 -23.13 6.67
CA PRO A 390 21.76 -23.67 7.96
C PRO A 390 22.27 -25.11 8.19
N VAL A 391 22.56 -25.42 9.45
CA VAL A 391 22.98 -26.75 9.92
C VAL A 391 21.82 -27.74 9.82
N GLU A 392 20.59 -27.28 10.03
CA GLU A 392 19.36 -28.08 9.89
C GLU A 392 18.55 -27.73 8.64
N GLU A 393 17.86 -28.73 8.08
CA GLU A 393 17.02 -28.57 6.90
C GLU A 393 15.69 -27.89 7.25
N THR A 394 15.54 -26.61 6.91
CA THR A 394 14.29 -25.85 7.07
C THR A 394 13.14 -26.45 6.22
N PRO A 395 11.86 -26.19 6.55
CA PRO A 395 10.72 -26.66 5.73
C PRO A 395 10.85 -26.23 4.26
N SER A 396 11.24 -24.96 4.04
CA SER A 396 11.43 -24.41 2.71
C SER A 396 12.58 -25.06 1.93
N ARG A 397 13.72 -25.32 2.59
CA ARG A 397 14.82 -26.07 1.95
C ARG A 397 14.38 -27.49 1.55
N ARG A 398 13.63 -28.19 2.40
CA ARG A 398 13.07 -29.53 2.06
C ARG A 398 12.08 -29.47 0.90
N ARG A 399 11.34 -28.38 0.73
CA ARG A 399 10.39 -28.14 -0.37
C ARG A 399 11.09 -27.83 -1.71
N ILE A 400 12.27 -27.20 -1.65
CA ILE A 400 13.07 -26.78 -2.81
C ILE A 400 14.04 -27.89 -3.25
N PHE A 401 14.86 -28.41 -2.34
CA PHE A 401 15.99 -29.29 -2.64
C PHE A 401 15.58 -30.77 -2.80
N VAL A 402 14.65 -31.00 -3.74
CA VAL A 402 14.22 -32.34 -4.21
C VAL A 402 15.35 -33.14 -4.88
N CYS A 403 16.51 -32.52 -5.07
CA CYS A 403 17.78 -33.14 -5.45
C CYS A 403 18.91 -32.50 -4.63
N ARG A 404 19.96 -33.28 -4.36
CA ARG A 404 21.27 -32.78 -3.91
C ARG A 404 22.35 -33.33 -4.86
N PRO A 405 23.34 -32.52 -5.29
CA PRO A 405 24.30 -32.94 -6.32
C PRO A 405 25.20 -34.06 -5.80
N ALA A 406 25.36 -35.13 -6.59
CA ALA A 406 26.17 -36.30 -6.22
C ALA A 406 27.69 -36.05 -6.28
N GLY A 407 28.10 -34.97 -6.94
CA GLY A 407 29.50 -34.54 -7.08
C GLY A 407 29.63 -33.03 -7.12
N MET A 408 30.87 -32.54 -7.01
CA MET A 408 31.19 -31.11 -7.10
C MET A 408 31.49 -30.64 -8.54
N THR A 409 31.22 -31.45 -9.58
CA THR A 409 31.41 -30.99 -10.95
C THR A 409 30.28 -30.05 -11.37
N GLY A 410 30.56 -29.19 -12.37
CA GLY A 410 29.52 -28.32 -12.93
C GLY A 410 28.35 -29.10 -13.55
N ALA A 411 28.61 -30.27 -14.12
CA ALA A 411 27.57 -31.09 -14.76
C ALA A 411 26.60 -31.69 -13.75
N ASP A 412 27.10 -32.30 -12.66
CA ASP A 412 26.27 -32.86 -11.59
C ASP A 412 25.37 -31.78 -10.96
N GLN A 413 25.92 -30.57 -10.83
CA GLN A 413 25.21 -29.39 -10.32
C GLN A 413 24.13 -28.92 -11.29
N THR A 414 24.42 -28.76 -12.58
CA THR A 414 23.44 -28.32 -13.59
C THR A 414 22.30 -29.34 -13.77
N GLU A 415 22.58 -30.66 -13.77
CA GLU A 415 21.52 -31.68 -13.82
C GLU A 415 20.60 -31.59 -12.58
N CYS A 416 21.19 -31.51 -11.39
CA CYS A 416 20.45 -31.45 -10.14
C CYS A 416 19.62 -30.16 -10.01
N ALA A 417 20.18 -29.02 -10.44
CA ALA A 417 19.46 -27.76 -10.56
C ALA A 417 18.31 -27.85 -11.56
N GLY A 418 18.51 -28.47 -12.72
CA GLY A 418 17.46 -28.69 -13.71
C GLY A 418 16.25 -29.44 -13.14
N ARG A 419 16.49 -30.48 -12.31
CA ARG A 419 15.43 -31.24 -11.63
C ARG A 419 14.68 -30.41 -10.58
N ILE A 420 15.38 -29.60 -9.79
CA ILE A 420 14.79 -28.68 -8.81
C ILE A 420 13.93 -27.63 -9.52
N LEU A 421 14.51 -26.93 -10.49
CA LEU A 421 13.90 -25.78 -11.15
C LEU A 421 12.72 -26.20 -12.04
N SER A 422 12.77 -27.37 -12.68
CA SER A 422 11.61 -27.95 -13.38
C SER A 422 10.44 -28.25 -12.44
N SER A 423 10.68 -28.84 -11.25
CA SER A 423 9.63 -29.12 -10.27
C SER A 423 8.95 -27.86 -9.74
N LEU A 424 9.71 -26.77 -9.58
CA LEU A 424 9.21 -25.48 -9.09
C LEU A 424 8.51 -24.70 -10.21
N ALA A 425 9.12 -24.58 -11.39
CA ALA A 425 8.57 -23.87 -12.54
C ALA A 425 7.24 -24.46 -13.00
N ARG A 426 7.07 -25.80 -12.95
CA ARG A 426 5.81 -26.47 -13.28
C ARG A 426 4.61 -25.93 -12.48
N ARG A 427 4.80 -25.77 -11.17
CA ARG A 427 3.79 -25.26 -10.24
C ARG A 427 3.65 -23.74 -10.33
N ALA A 428 4.77 -23.03 -10.43
CA ALA A 428 4.81 -21.57 -10.52
C ALA A 428 4.16 -21.01 -11.80
N TYR A 429 4.53 -21.56 -12.96
CA TYR A 429 3.99 -21.18 -14.28
C TYR A 429 2.68 -21.92 -14.62
N ARG A 430 2.26 -22.87 -13.76
CA ARG A 430 0.92 -23.51 -13.78
C ARG A 430 0.67 -24.35 -15.04
N ARG A 431 1.76 -24.88 -15.62
CA ARG A 431 1.78 -25.63 -16.89
C ARG A 431 3.00 -26.56 -16.95
N PRO A 432 3.04 -27.53 -17.89
CA PRO A 432 4.27 -28.23 -18.22
C PRO A 432 5.41 -27.27 -18.60
N VAL A 433 6.60 -27.55 -18.09
CA VAL A 433 7.83 -26.76 -18.35
C VAL A 433 8.41 -27.16 -19.70
N THR A 434 8.81 -26.17 -20.50
CA THR A 434 9.50 -26.36 -21.79
C THR A 434 11.02 -26.25 -21.61
N GLU A 435 11.77 -26.72 -22.59
CA GLU A 435 13.24 -26.57 -22.62
C GLU A 435 13.64 -25.09 -22.50
N ALA A 436 12.95 -24.19 -23.21
CA ALA A 436 13.21 -22.75 -23.18
C ALA A 436 12.94 -22.09 -21.81
N ASP A 437 11.95 -22.57 -21.04
CA ASP A 437 11.74 -22.10 -19.66
C ASP A 437 12.92 -22.51 -18.76
N LEU A 438 13.40 -23.74 -18.96
CA LEU A 438 14.47 -24.32 -18.15
C LEU A 438 15.85 -23.72 -18.49
N ASP A 439 16.11 -23.42 -19.77
CA ASP A 439 17.35 -22.76 -20.21
C ASP A 439 17.53 -21.38 -19.55
N VAL A 440 16.46 -20.58 -19.45
CA VAL A 440 16.49 -19.28 -18.76
C VAL A 440 16.76 -19.47 -17.26
N LEU A 441 16.06 -20.41 -16.61
CA LEU A 441 16.28 -20.74 -15.20
C LEU A 441 17.71 -21.24 -14.92
N LEU A 442 18.28 -22.04 -15.81
CA LEU A 442 19.66 -22.54 -15.71
C LEU A 442 20.69 -21.45 -16.00
N GLY A 443 20.38 -20.48 -16.87
CA GLY A 443 21.20 -19.28 -17.08
C GLY A 443 21.37 -18.46 -15.81
N PHE A 444 20.27 -18.16 -15.11
CA PHE A 444 20.30 -17.47 -13.81
C PHE A 444 21.00 -18.30 -12.72
N PHE A 445 20.81 -19.63 -12.72
CA PHE A 445 21.56 -20.52 -11.84
C PHE A 445 23.06 -20.41 -12.06
N ASP A 446 23.54 -20.41 -13.31
CA ASP A 446 24.97 -20.27 -13.61
C ASP A 446 25.51 -18.85 -13.36
N GLU A 447 24.70 -17.80 -13.48
CA GLU A 447 25.07 -16.44 -13.04
C GLU A 447 25.31 -16.43 -11.52
N GLY A 448 24.31 -16.81 -10.72
CA GLY A 448 24.40 -16.81 -9.25
C GLY A 448 25.51 -17.72 -8.72
N ARG A 449 25.66 -18.92 -9.29
CA ARG A 449 26.71 -19.89 -8.94
C ARG A 449 28.13 -19.34 -9.19
N ARG A 450 28.31 -18.51 -10.22
CA ARG A 450 29.61 -17.92 -10.61
C ARG A 450 29.92 -16.62 -9.88
N GLU A 451 28.94 -15.74 -9.65
CA GLU A 451 29.17 -14.46 -8.96
C GLU A 451 29.18 -14.60 -7.43
N GLU A 452 28.32 -15.46 -6.85
CA GLU A 452 28.14 -15.57 -5.39
C GLU A 452 28.64 -16.89 -4.77
N GLY A 453 29.15 -17.80 -5.60
CA GLY A 453 30.01 -18.91 -5.14
C GLY A 453 29.28 -20.07 -4.47
N GLY A 454 28.42 -20.78 -5.19
CA GLY A 454 27.86 -22.05 -4.70
C GLY A 454 26.62 -22.54 -5.44
N PHE A 455 26.23 -23.80 -5.18
CA PHE A 455 25.01 -24.39 -5.73
C PHE A 455 23.76 -23.63 -5.26
N ASP A 456 23.63 -23.47 -3.94
CA ASP A 456 22.55 -22.73 -3.26
C ASP A 456 22.45 -21.26 -3.73
N ALA A 457 23.57 -20.62 -4.07
CA ALA A 457 23.60 -19.26 -4.61
C ALA A 457 23.06 -19.18 -6.06
N GLY A 458 23.28 -20.23 -6.86
CA GLY A 458 22.60 -20.38 -8.16
C GLY A 458 21.10 -20.64 -8.00
N ILE A 459 20.70 -21.50 -7.05
CA ILE A 459 19.28 -21.79 -6.78
C ILE A 459 18.55 -20.55 -6.27
N GLU A 460 19.17 -19.70 -5.43
CA GLU A 460 18.62 -18.37 -5.07
C GLU A 460 18.36 -17.52 -6.33
N MET A 461 19.34 -17.38 -7.22
CA MET A 461 19.20 -16.52 -8.40
C MET A 461 18.10 -17.00 -9.36
N ALA A 462 18.02 -18.32 -9.58
CA ALA A 462 16.97 -18.92 -10.40
C ALA A 462 15.58 -18.82 -9.75
N LEU A 463 15.47 -19.00 -8.42
CA LEU A 463 14.24 -18.72 -7.66
C LEU A 463 13.84 -17.25 -7.74
N ARG A 464 14.81 -16.34 -7.68
CA ARG A 464 14.59 -14.90 -7.78
C ARG A 464 14.01 -14.50 -9.13
N TRP A 465 14.53 -15.05 -10.22
CA TRP A 465 13.90 -14.94 -11.54
C TRP A 465 12.48 -15.51 -11.54
N LEU A 466 12.32 -16.75 -11.07
CA LEU A 466 11.03 -17.45 -11.05
C LEU A 466 9.94 -16.66 -10.32
N LEU A 467 10.26 -16.04 -9.18
CA LEU A 467 9.33 -15.26 -8.36
C LEU A 467 9.03 -13.83 -8.88
N ALA A 468 9.75 -13.38 -9.90
CA ALA A 468 9.56 -12.08 -10.57
C ALA A 468 9.11 -12.21 -12.04
N SER A 469 9.22 -13.40 -12.64
CA SER A 469 8.89 -13.67 -14.03
C SER A 469 7.40 -13.39 -14.35
N PRO A 470 7.07 -12.85 -15.54
CA PRO A 470 5.70 -12.66 -15.98
C PRO A 470 4.85 -13.94 -15.93
N GLU A 471 5.43 -15.11 -16.22
CA GLU A 471 4.70 -16.39 -16.21
C GLU A 471 4.32 -16.84 -14.78
N PHE A 472 4.96 -16.32 -13.72
CA PHE A 472 4.53 -16.51 -12.33
C PHE A 472 3.61 -15.39 -11.86
N VAL A 473 3.96 -14.13 -12.12
CA VAL A 473 3.24 -12.94 -11.63
C VAL A 473 1.91 -12.70 -12.38
N LEU A 474 1.77 -13.16 -13.62
CA LEU A 474 0.56 -13.03 -14.43
C LEU A 474 -0.08 -14.40 -14.69
N ARG A 475 -1.37 -14.53 -14.37
CA ARG A 475 -2.26 -15.54 -14.93
C ARG A 475 -2.76 -14.99 -16.26
N VAL A 476 -2.39 -15.61 -17.37
CA VAL A 476 -2.79 -15.20 -18.73
C VAL A 476 -3.79 -16.20 -19.29
N GLU A 477 -4.93 -15.70 -19.74
CA GLU A 477 -5.97 -16.45 -20.44
C GLU A 477 -5.92 -16.07 -21.91
N ARG A 478 -5.72 -17.03 -22.81
CA ARG A 478 -5.23 -16.77 -24.18
C ARG A 478 -6.33 -16.93 -25.22
N ASP A 479 -6.79 -15.80 -25.78
CA ASP A 479 -7.69 -15.75 -26.94
C ASP A 479 -7.18 -16.67 -28.08
N PRO A 480 -7.95 -17.69 -28.51
CA PRO A 480 -7.48 -18.62 -29.55
C PRO A 480 -7.32 -17.92 -30.90
N ILE A 481 -6.20 -18.20 -31.58
CA ILE A 481 -5.84 -17.57 -32.85
C ILE A 481 -6.94 -17.81 -33.90
N GLY A 482 -7.56 -16.72 -34.39
CA GLY A 482 -8.61 -16.74 -35.41
C GLY A 482 -10.04 -16.63 -34.87
N VAL A 483 -10.24 -16.60 -33.55
CA VAL A 483 -11.54 -16.27 -32.94
C VAL A 483 -11.86 -14.78 -33.16
N ALA A 484 -13.12 -14.45 -33.44
CA ALA A 484 -13.56 -13.07 -33.62
C ALA A 484 -13.54 -12.30 -32.29
N PRO A 485 -13.16 -11.01 -32.26
CA PRO A 485 -13.16 -10.22 -31.03
C PRO A 485 -14.54 -10.22 -30.35
N GLY A 486 -14.59 -10.64 -29.09
CA GLY A 486 -15.83 -10.74 -28.31
C GLY A 486 -16.64 -12.03 -28.50
N ALA A 487 -16.20 -12.98 -29.33
CA ALA A 487 -16.85 -14.28 -29.43
C ALA A 487 -16.43 -15.23 -28.29
N ASN A 488 -17.39 -16.06 -27.83
CA ASN A 488 -17.17 -17.05 -26.77
C ASN A 488 -16.26 -18.18 -27.23
N TYR A 489 -15.36 -18.65 -26.35
CA TYR A 489 -14.49 -19.79 -26.60
C TYR A 489 -14.30 -20.66 -25.35
N ALA A 490 -14.00 -21.94 -25.56
CA ALA A 490 -13.67 -22.86 -24.47
C ALA A 490 -12.18 -22.71 -24.08
N ILE A 491 -11.92 -22.39 -22.82
CA ILE A 491 -10.56 -22.36 -22.25
C ILE A 491 -9.91 -23.75 -22.26
N SER A 492 -8.58 -23.80 -22.15
CA SER A 492 -7.82 -25.04 -21.94
C SER A 492 -8.01 -25.61 -20.53
N ASP A 493 -7.70 -26.90 -20.35
CA ASP A 493 -7.75 -27.52 -19.03
C ASP A 493 -6.72 -26.93 -18.04
N LEU A 494 -5.62 -26.35 -18.54
CA LEU A 494 -4.61 -25.66 -17.71
C LEU A 494 -5.13 -24.32 -17.19
N GLU A 495 -5.81 -23.55 -18.05
CA GLU A 495 -6.53 -22.34 -17.63
C GLU A 495 -7.69 -22.68 -16.67
N LEU A 496 -8.39 -23.80 -16.89
CA LEU A 496 -9.40 -24.30 -15.95
C LEU A 496 -8.81 -24.68 -14.59
N ALA A 497 -7.67 -25.40 -14.55
CA ALA A 497 -6.95 -25.71 -13.31
C ALA A 497 -6.51 -24.45 -12.56
N SER A 498 -5.97 -23.46 -13.30
CA SER A 498 -5.61 -22.16 -12.76
C SER A 498 -6.82 -21.43 -12.18
N ARG A 499 -7.92 -21.29 -12.95
CA ARG A 499 -9.18 -20.68 -12.47
C ARG A 499 -9.72 -21.36 -11.22
N LEU A 500 -9.80 -22.70 -11.21
CA LEU A 500 -10.33 -23.47 -10.08
C LEU A 500 -9.46 -23.31 -8.81
N SER A 501 -8.14 -23.36 -8.96
CA SER A 501 -7.21 -23.22 -7.83
C SER A 501 -7.21 -21.81 -7.24
N PHE A 502 -7.20 -20.76 -8.06
CA PHE A 502 -7.28 -19.40 -7.53
C PHE A 502 -8.68 -19.03 -7.01
N PHE A 503 -9.74 -19.67 -7.50
CA PHE A 503 -11.08 -19.51 -6.94
C PHE A 503 -11.22 -20.17 -5.55
N LEU A 504 -10.79 -21.43 -5.39
CA LEU A 504 -10.96 -22.19 -4.14
C LEU A 504 -9.87 -21.92 -3.10
N TRP A 505 -8.61 -21.84 -3.52
CA TRP A 505 -7.44 -21.72 -2.64
C TRP A 505 -6.77 -20.35 -2.70
N SER A 506 -7.13 -19.50 -3.67
CA SER A 506 -6.42 -18.25 -3.99
C SER A 506 -4.90 -18.46 -4.13
N SER A 507 -4.52 -19.56 -4.78
CA SER A 507 -3.13 -20.06 -4.86
C SER A 507 -2.91 -20.92 -6.11
N VAL A 508 -1.65 -21.31 -6.35
CA VAL A 508 -1.25 -22.19 -7.47
C VAL A 508 -1.84 -23.61 -7.35
N PRO A 509 -2.19 -24.24 -8.49
CA PRO A 509 -2.69 -25.61 -8.53
C PRO A 509 -1.60 -26.61 -8.10
N ASP A 510 -2.03 -27.73 -7.53
CA ASP A 510 -1.14 -28.83 -7.17
C ASP A 510 -0.88 -29.79 -8.35
N ASP A 511 0.09 -30.70 -8.17
CA ASP A 511 0.53 -31.57 -9.25
C ASP A 511 -0.56 -32.54 -9.73
N GLU A 512 -1.48 -32.96 -8.86
CA GLU A 512 -2.64 -33.79 -9.22
C GLU A 512 -3.56 -33.06 -10.20
N LEU A 513 -3.91 -31.79 -9.89
CA LEU A 513 -4.75 -30.97 -10.77
C LEU A 513 -4.03 -30.63 -12.08
N LEU A 514 -2.72 -30.36 -12.03
CA LEU A 514 -1.88 -30.09 -13.20
C LEU A 514 -1.71 -31.32 -14.11
N ASP A 515 -1.60 -32.54 -13.57
CA ASP A 515 -1.51 -33.76 -14.39
C ASP A 515 -2.85 -34.10 -15.05
N LEU A 516 -3.97 -33.95 -14.35
CA LEU A 516 -5.30 -34.09 -14.95
C LEU A 516 -5.54 -33.07 -16.06
N ALA A 517 -5.05 -31.84 -15.87
CA ALA A 517 -5.15 -30.78 -16.87
C ALA A 517 -4.23 -30.99 -18.08
N ALA A 518 -2.97 -31.37 -17.86
CA ALA A 518 -2.02 -31.72 -18.93
C ALA A 518 -2.53 -32.93 -19.76
N ALA A 519 -3.17 -33.90 -19.10
CA ALA A 519 -3.83 -35.03 -19.76
C ALA A 519 -5.18 -34.68 -20.44
N ARG A 520 -5.65 -33.43 -20.35
CA ARG A 520 -6.95 -32.95 -20.88
C ARG A 520 -8.16 -33.73 -20.34
N ARG A 521 -8.10 -34.10 -19.06
CA ARG A 521 -9.13 -34.87 -18.35
C ARG A 521 -9.91 -34.02 -17.32
N LEU A 522 -9.48 -32.79 -17.05
CA LEU A 522 -10.09 -31.97 -16.00
C LEU A 522 -11.47 -31.41 -16.42
N ARG A 523 -11.73 -31.23 -17.72
CA ARG A 523 -13.05 -30.81 -18.22
C ARG A 523 -14.14 -31.90 -18.19
N ASP A 524 -13.81 -33.14 -17.80
CA ASP A 524 -14.81 -34.19 -17.59
C ASP A 524 -15.64 -33.83 -16.33
N PRO A 525 -16.98 -33.77 -16.38
CA PRO A 525 -17.80 -33.32 -15.26
C PRO A 525 -17.59 -34.11 -13.97
N ALA A 526 -17.35 -35.43 -14.04
CA ALA A 526 -17.14 -36.26 -12.87
C ALA A 526 -15.74 -36.05 -12.27
N VAL A 527 -14.72 -35.83 -13.12
CA VAL A 527 -13.37 -35.47 -12.67
C VAL A 527 -13.36 -34.07 -12.06
N LEU A 528 -14.04 -33.10 -12.68
CA LEU A 528 -14.14 -31.73 -12.19
C LEU A 528 -14.86 -31.67 -10.83
N GLU A 529 -15.95 -32.40 -10.66
CA GLU A 529 -16.66 -32.52 -9.38
C GLU A 529 -15.78 -33.20 -8.33
N GLN A 530 -15.10 -34.31 -8.66
CA GLN A 530 -14.19 -34.98 -7.74
C GLN A 530 -13.07 -34.05 -7.27
N GLN A 531 -12.44 -33.31 -8.18
CA GLN A 531 -11.39 -32.35 -7.85
C GLN A 531 -11.93 -31.17 -7.04
N THR A 532 -13.08 -30.61 -7.40
CA THR A 532 -13.74 -29.53 -6.63
C THR A 532 -14.01 -29.95 -5.19
N ARG A 533 -14.55 -31.16 -4.97
CA ARG A 533 -14.78 -31.71 -3.63
C ARG A 533 -13.49 -31.99 -2.85
N ARG A 534 -12.45 -32.54 -3.51
CA ARG A 534 -11.11 -32.72 -2.93
C ARG A 534 -10.53 -31.37 -2.45
N MET A 535 -10.63 -30.35 -3.30
CA MET A 535 -10.07 -29.02 -3.04
C MET A 535 -10.83 -28.27 -1.94
N LEU A 536 -12.16 -28.41 -1.86
CA LEU A 536 -12.99 -27.84 -0.78
C LEU A 536 -12.73 -28.47 0.60
N ALA A 537 -12.23 -29.71 0.65
CA ALA A 537 -11.87 -30.40 1.90
C ALA A 537 -10.44 -30.09 2.39
N ASP A 538 -9.62 -29.45 1.57
CA ASP A 538 -8.26 -28.99 1.92
C ASP A 538 -8.32 -27.71 2.77
N GLU A 539 -7.44 -27.57 3.77
CA GLU A 539 -7.40 -26.36 4.62
C GLU A 539 -7.16 -25.07 3.83
N ARG A 540 -6.57 -25.14 2.63
CA ARG A 540 -6.43 -23.99 1.71
C ARG A 540 -7.78 -23.43 1.24
N ALA A 541 -8.87 -24.21 1.26
CA ALA A 541 -10.23 -23.73 0.95
C ALA A 541 -10.73 -22.66 1.93
N ARG A 542 -10.09 -22.52 3.09
CA ARG A 542 -10.30 -21.41 4.03
C ARG A 542 -10.07 -20.02 3.40
N ALA A 543 -9.37 -19.94 2.25
CA ALA A 543 -9.28 -18.73 1.42
C ALA A 543 -10.66 -18.18 0.99
N LEU A 544 -11.69 -19.02 0.81
CA LEU A 544 -13.06 -18.58 0.56
C LEU A 544 -13.63 -17.74 1.72
N VAL A 545 -13.13 -17.94 2.94
CA VAL A 545 -13.51 -17.20 4.15
C VAL A 545 -12.63 -15.96 4.33
N THR A 546 -11.31 -16.13 4.34
CA THR A 546 -10.33 -15.07 4.67
C THR A 546 -10.04 -14.11 3.51
N SER A 547 -10.31 -14.53 2.27
CA SER A 547 -10.29 -13.66 1.09
C SER A 547 -11.71 -13.29 0.66
N PHE A 548 -12.45 -14.21 0.03
CA PHE A 548 -13.73 -13.86 -0.64
C PHE A 548 -14.78 -13.30 0.34
N ALA A 549 -15.16 -14.04 1.39
CA ALA A 549 -16.20 -13.58 2.32
C ALA A 549 -15.77 -12.37 3.16
N SER A 550 -14.49 -12.30 3.54
CA SER A 550 -13.92 -11.15 4.27
C SER A 550 -13.90 -9.86 3.45
N GLN A 551 -13.91 -9.96 2.13
CA GLN A 551 -14.05 -8.84 1.20
C GLN A 551 -15.52 -8.50 0.92
N TRP A 552 -16.32 -9.50 0.55
CA TRP A 552 -17.76 -9.35 0.31
C TRP A 552 -18.53 -8.73 1.50
N LEU A 553 -18.15 -9.09 2.73
CA LEU A 553 -18.76 -8.57 3.96
C LEU A 553 -17.97 -7.40 4.57
N TYR A 554 -16.98 -6.84 3.86
CA TYR A 554 -16.11 -5.74 4.29
C TYR A 554 -15.42 -5.94 5.66
N LEU A 555 -15.20 -7.19 6.09
CA LEU A 555 -14.55 -7.51 7.37
C LEU A 555 -13.11 -6.97 7.45
N ARG A 556 -12.46 -6.77 6.30
CA ARG A 556 -11.15 -6.11 6.19
C ARG A 556 -11.18 -4.63 6.60
N ASN A 557 -12.32 -3.96 6.52
CA ASN A 557 -12.48 -2.56 6.92
C ASN A 557 -12.77 -2.40 8.43
N VAL A 558 -13.12 -3.48 9.16
CA VAL A 558 -13.47 -3.44 10.60
C VAL A 558 -12.39 -2.82 11.50
N PRO A 559 -11.08 -3.05 11.31
CA PRO A 559 -10.03 -2.39 12.09
C PRO A 559 -9.97 -0.85 11.95
N ALA A 560 -10.62 -0.29 10.92
CA ALA A 560 -10.73 1.16 10.72
C ALA A 560 -11.90 1.80 11.48
N VAL A 561 -12.80 0.98 12.05
CA VAL A 561 -14.01 1.47 12.73
C VAL A 561 -13.67 1.88 14.16
N VAL A 562 -13.37 3.17 14.33
CA VAL A 562 -13.14 3.82 15.62
C VAL A 562 -14.40 4.64 15.97
N PRO A 563 -15.31 4.14 16.83
CA PRO A 563 -16.48 4.90 17.25
C PRO A 563 -16.15 5.95 18.32
N ASP A 564 -17.12 6.80 18.62
CA ASP A 564 -17.09 7.77 19.74
C ASP A 564 -16.82 7.04 21.08
N GLU A 565 -15.69 7.35 21.71
CA GLU A 565 -15.15 6.59 22.84
C GLU A 565 -15.98 6.70 24.13
N ASP A 566 -16.62 7.86 24.37
CA ASP A 566 -17.47 8.05 25.56
C ASP A 566 -18.84 7.39 25.38
N ARG A 567 -19.34 7.27 24.14
CA ARG A 567 -20.59 6.54 23.83
C ARG A 567 -20.40 5.03 23.76
N PHE A 568 -19.22 4.57 23.34
CA PHE A 568 -18.93 3.17 23.07
C PHE A 568 -17.62 2.70 23.77
N PRO A 569 -17.48 2.89 25.10
CA PRO A 569 -16.21 2.69 25.81
C PRO A 569 -15.72 1.24 25.84
N ASP A 570 -16.56 0.26 25.51
CA ASP A 570 -16.17 -1.16 25.40
C ASP A 570 -15.69 -1.58 24.00
N VAL A 571 -15.74 -0.70 22.99
CA VAL A 571 -15.34 -1.03 21.60
C VAL A 571 -13.83 -0.86 21.39
N GLY A 572 -13.07 -1.69 22.11
CA GLY A 572 -11.63 -1.88 21.90
C GLY A 572 -11.29 -2.90 20.81
N GLU A 573 -9.99 -3.13 20.57
CA GLU A 573 -9.51 -4.05 19.53
C GLU A 573 -10.02 -5.48 19.73
N GLY A 574 -10.09 -5.95 20.99
CA GLY A 574 -10.59 -7.29 21.30
C GLY A 574 -12.01 -7.55 20.76
N LEU A 575 -12.89 -6.54 20.77
CA LEU A 575 -14.23 -6.66 20.20
C LEU A 575 -14.20 -6.62 18.67
N ARG A 576 -13.39 -5.75 18.06
CA ARG A 576 -13.20 -5.68 16.59
C ARG A 576 -12.70 -7.02 16.03
N GLN A 577 -11.72 -7.63 16.71
CA GLN A 577 -11.21 -8.97 16.39
C GLN A 577 -12.27 -10.06 16.59
N ALA A 578 -13.04 -10.02 17.69
CA ALA A 578 -14.11 -10.99 17.95
C ALA A 578 -15.22 -10.93 16.89
N MET A 579 -15.72 -9.74 16.54
CA MET A 579 -16.74 -9.53 15.52
C MET A 579 -16.31 -10.09 14.15
N ARG A 580 -15.06 -9.83 13.75
CA ARG A 580 -14.47 -10.42 12.54
C ARG A 580 -14.38 -11.94 12.65
N ARG A 581 -13.79 -12.46 13.74
CA ARG A 581 -13.50 -13.90 13.90
C ARG A 581 -14.76 -14.76 14.01
N GLU A 582 -15.81 -14.28 14.67
CA GLU A 582 -17.10 -14.98 14.73
C GLU A 582 -17.80 -14.99 13.37
N THR A 583 -17.71 -13.89 12.59
CA THR A 583 -18.26 -13.86 11.22
C THR A 583 -17.49 -14.80 10.28
N GLU A 584 -16.15 -14.82 10.36
CA GLU A 584 -15.32 -15.80 9.65
C GLU A 584 -15.70 -17.25 10.03
N LEU A 585 -15.80 -17.57 11.33
CA LEU A 585 -16.19 -18.91 11.80
C LEU A 585 -17.59 -19.31 11.35
N PHE A 586 -18.53 -18.37 11.34
CA PHE A 586 -19.90 -18.64 10.87
C PHE A 586 -19.91 -18.97 9.38
N VAL A 587 -19.22 -18.19 8.54
CA VAL A 587 -19.13 -18.46 7.09
C VAL A 587 -18.31 -19.74 6.81
N GLU A 588 -17.25 -20.00 7.58
CA GLU A 588 -16.50 -21.27 7.54
C GLU A 588 -17.41 -22.48 7.81
N SER A 589 -18.33 -22.38 8.79
CA SER A 589 -19.33 -23.42 9.06
C SER A 589 -20.39 -23.56 7.96
N VAL A 590 -20.61 -22.52 7.13
CA VAL A 590 -21.53 -22.61 5.99
C VAL A 590 -20.86 -23.37 4.84
N PHE A 591 -19.61 -23.06 4.52
CA PHE A 591 -18.88 -23.73 3.43
C PHE A 591 -18.43 -25.16 3.79
N ARG A 592 -17.85 -25.40 4.97
CA ARG A 592 -17.33 -26.74 5.34
C ARG A 592 -18.41 -27.80 5.59
N GLU A 593 -19.63 -27.38 5.91
CA GLU A 593 -20.76 -28.29 6.21
C GLU A 593 -21.85 -28.28 5.13
N ASP A 594 -21.58 -27.72 3.94
CA ASP A 594 -22.52 -27.59 2.81
C ASP A 594 -23.92 -27.07 3.21
N ARG A 595 -23.94 -26.03 4.06
CA ARG A 595 -25.19 -25.48 4.59
C ARG A 595 -25.81 -24.49 3.60
N SER A 596 -27.13 -24.53 3.49
CA SER A 596 -27.87 -23.55 2.66
C SER A 596 -27.47 -22.11 2.97
N GLY A 597 -27.09 -21.36 1.94
CA GLY A 597 -26.76 -19.93 2.02
C GLY A 597 -27.91 -19.04 2.55
N LEU A 598 -29.13 -19.57 2.63
CA LEU A 598 -30.25 -18.91 3.30
C LEU A 598 -30.00 -18.70 4.82
N HIS A 599 -29.12 -19.48 5.45
CA HIS A 599 -28.70 -19.23 6.84
C HIS A 599 -28.03 -17.86 7.03
N LEU A 600 -27.32 -17.35 6.01
CA LEU A 600 -26.74 -16.00 6.02
C LEU A 600 -27.82 -14.92 6.13
N ARG A 601 -28.98 -15.13 5.48
CA ARG A 601 -30.16 -14.26 5.59
C ARG A 601 -30.93 -14.44 6.89
N GLN A 602 -31.03 -15.66 7.43
CA GLN A 602 -31.84 -15.93 8.62
C GLN A 602 -31.23 -15.34 9.89
N ARG A 603 -29.89 -15.34 10.04
CA ARG A 603 -29.23 -14.74 11.22
C ARG A 603 -29.12 -13.21 11.15
N THR A 604 -28.87 -12.64 9.97
CA THR A 604 -28.79 -11.18 9.78
C THR A 604 -30.11 -10.44 10.01
N ALA A 605 -31.24 -11.17 10.07
CA ALA A 605 -32.59 -10.57 10.16
C ALA A 605 -33.10 -10.28 11.58
N GLY A 606 -32.36 -10.60 12.65
CA GLY A 606 -32.84 -10.25 14.01
C GLY A 606 -32.18 -10.89 15.24
N ALA A 607 -31.09 -11.65 15.12
CA ALA A 607 -30.40 -12.25 16.27
C ALA A 607 -29.04 -11.58 16.51
N PRO A 608 -28.83 -10.84 17.62
CA PRO A 608 -27.48 -10.39 18.00
C PRO A 608 -26.61 -11.61 18.30
N LEU A 609 -25.32 -11.52 17.97
CA LEU A 609 -24.36 -12.60 18.16
C LEU A 609 -24.22 -12.95 19.64
N ARG A 610 -24.81 -14.09 20.02
CA ARG A 610 -24.56 -14.79 21.28
C ARG A 610 -24.22 -16.24 20.95
N HIS A 611 -23.02 -16.66 21.35
CA HIS A 611 -22.56 -18.03 21.18
C HIS A 611 -23.57 -19.05 21.73
N ALA A 612 -23.85 -20.09 20.94
CA ALA A 612 -24.76 -21.16 21.35
C ALA A 612 -24.14 -21.99 22.48
N ALA A 613 -24.89 -22.19 23.57
CA ALA A 613 -24.39 -22.90 24.76
C ALA A 613 -23.99 -24.37 24.51
N HIS A 614 -24.41 -24.94 23.37
CA HIS A 614 -24.27 -26.35 23.02
C HIS A 614 -22.84 -26.81 22.69
N LEU A 615 -21.86 -25.90 22.57
CA LEU A 615 -20.44 -26.25 22.39
C LEU A 615 -19.65 -26.42 23.70
N ARG A 616 -20.28 -26.22 24.87
CA ARG A 616 -19.68 -26.60 26.17
C ARG A 616 -19.87 -28.10 26.43
N GLN A 617 -19.05 -28.95 25.81
CA GLN A 617 -18.92 -30.33 26.29
C GLN A 617 -18.21 -30.33 27.66
N PRO A 618 -18.81 -30.90 28.72
CA PRO A 618 -18.10 -31.10 29.99
C PRO A 618 -17.09 -32.24 29.86
N LEU A 619 -15.89 -32.05 30.41
CA LEU A 619 -14.90 -33.12 30.54
C LEU A 619 -15.45 -34.23 31.47
N PRO A 620 -15.25 -35.52 31.15
CA PRO A 620 -15.68 -36.62 32.02
C PRO A 620 -14.91 -36.60 33.34
N ALA A 621 -15.62 -36.73 34.45
CA ALA A 621 -15.02 -36.69 35.78
C ALA A 621 -14.21 -37.97 36.07
N GLY A 622 -12.90 -37.82 36.29
CA GLY A 622 -12.06 -38.90 36.82
C GLY A 622 -12.35 -39.14 38.30
N ALA A 623 -12.53 -40.40 38.70
CA ALA A 623 -12.81 -40.77 40.09
C ALA A 623 -11.56 -40.74 40.97
N GLY A 624 -11.66 -40.23 42.21
CA GLY A 624 -10.54 -40.30 43.16
C GLY A 624 -10.80 -39.72 44.56
N GLY A 625 -10.89 -40.59 45.56
CA GLY A 625 -10.41 -40.34 46.94
C GLY A 625 -11.33 -39.64 47.94
N GLU A 626 -11.51 -40.25 49.11
CA GLU A 626 -12.26 -39.71 50.26
C GLU A 626 -11.39 -38.94 51.29
N ARG A 627 -12.06 -38.34 52.30
CA ARG A 627 -11.62 -37.79 53.63
C ARG A 627 -11.60 -36.26 53.72
N GLY A 628 -12.10 -35.60 54.79
CA GLY A 628 -12.93 -36.04 55.93
C GLY A 628 -12.91 -35.07 57.14
N ALA A 629 -14.07 -34.85 57.80
CA ALA A 629 -14.32 -34.02 59.02
C ALA A 629 -14.02 -32.49 58.91
N ALA A 630 -14.93 -31.53 59.21
CA ALA A 630 -15.65 -31.18 60.47
C ALA A 630 -14.68 -30.76 61.60
N GLY A 631 -14.68 -29.57 62.23
CA GLY A 631 -15.60 -28.43 62.49
C GLY A 631 -15.11 -27.78 63.83
N PRO A 632 -15.86 -26.94 64.60
CA PRO A 632 -16.97 -26.02 64.30
C PRO A 632 -16.73 -24.55 64.79
N ALA A 633 -17.58 -23.58 64.42
CA ALA A 633 -17.70 -22.28 65.10
C ALA A 633 -19.06 -21.57 64.85
N GLY A 634 -19.48 -20.69 65.77
CA GLY A 634 -20.68 -19.84 65.71
C GLY A 634 -20.91 -19.16 67.07
N PRO A 635 -22.06 -18.49 67.35
CA PRO A 635 -23.21 -18.18 66.47
C PRO A 635 -23.63 -16.67 66.49
N ARG A 636 -24.76 -16.35 65.83
CA ARG A 636 -25.51 -15.06 65.85
C ARG A 636 -24.94 -13.88 65.04
N GLU A 637 -25.74 -12.97 64.46
CA GLU A 637 -27.20 -12.96 64.19
C GLU A 637 -27.48 -11.97 63.04
N HIS A 638 -28.18 -12.38 61.97
CA HIS A 638 -28.90 -11.50 61.03
C HIS A 638 -30.03 -12.28 60.32
N PRO A 639 -31.13 -11.63 59.90
CA PRO A 639 -32.31 -12.31 59.34
C PRO A 639 -32.12 -12.78 57.90
N ARG A 640 -32.92 -13.78 57.48
CA ARG A 640 -32.86 -14.41 56.15
C ARG A 640 -33.54 -13.56 55.07
N GLY A 641 -33.01 -13.65 53.85
CA GLY A 641 -33.57 -13.09 52.62
C GLY A 641 -32.83 -13.69 51.42
N ASP A 642 -33.37 -14.80 50.91
CA ASP A 642 -32.77 -15.76 49.97
C ASP A 642 -31.85 -15.18 48.86
N VAL A 643 -30.60 -15.64 48.83
CA VAL A 643 -29.68 -15.46 47.69
C VAL A 643 -29.56 -16.79 46.95
N VAL A 644 -30.35 -16.97 45.90
CA VAL A 644 -30.13 -18.01 44.89
C VAL A 644 -29.06 -17.53 43.91
N SER A 645 -28.12 -18.39 43.55
CA SER A 645 -27.04 -18.06 42.62
C SER A 645 -27.50 -18.14 41.16
N GLU A 646 -27.74 -16.99 40.51
CA GLU A 646 -27.91 -16.92 39.04
C GLU A 646 -26.83 -16.08 38.36
N PRO A 647 -26.29 -16.51 37.20
CA PRO A 647 -25.22 -15.80 36.49
C PRO A 647 -25.74 -14.75 35.48
N HIS A 648 -25.21 -13.53 35.60
CA HIS A 648 -25.17 -12.48 34.56
C HIS A 648 -26.51 -12.04 33.93
N VAL A 649 -27.21 -11.13 34.62
CA VAL A 649 -28.24 -10.29 33.99
C VAL A 649 -27.59 -9.24 33.09
N ALA A 650 -28.00 -9.21 31.83
CA ALA A 650 -27.81 -8.07 30.93
C ALA A 650 -29.18 -7.47 30.61
N GLY A 651 -29.37 -6.18 30.93
CA GLY A 651 -30.57 -5.41 30.63
C GLY A 651 -30.29 -3.91 30.71
N ALA A 652 -31.13 -3.04 30.14
CA ALA A 652 -32.29 -3.31 29.29
C ALA A 652 -32.58 -2.12 28.37
N THR A 653 -33.19 -2.37 27.21
CA THR A 653 -33.82 -1.34 26.37
C THR A 653 -35.28 -1.72 26.11
N GLY A 654 -36.17 -0.73 26.15
CA GLY A 654 -37.60 -0.96 26.36
C GLY A 654 -38.34 -1.54 25.14
N GLN A 655 -39.37 -2.35 25.43
CA GLN A 655 -40.35 -2.77 24.44
C GLN A 655 -41.27 -1.61 24.04
N VAL A 656 -41.58 -1.52 22.74
CA VAL A 656 -42.78 -0.84 22.22
C VAL A 656 -43.57 -1.91 21.44
N GLY A 657 -44.90 -1.86 21.53
CA GLY A 657 -45.77 -3.00 21.19
C GLY A 657 -45.69 -3.49 19.74
N ALA A 658 -45.86 -4.80 19.56
CA ALA A 658 -45.94 -5.41 18.24
C ALA A 658 -47.29 -5.11 17.56
N GLY A 659 -47.24 -4.63 16.30
CA GLY A 659 -48.41 -4.27 15.51
C GLY A 659 -48.17 -4.42 14.01
N GLU A 660 -48.32 -5.66 13.53
CA GLU A 660 -48.46 -6.10 12.13
C GLU A 660 -47.29 -5.90 11.11
N SER A 661 -47.14 -6.92 10.26
CA SER A 661 -46.59 -6.86 8.88
C SER A 661 -45.13 -6.44 8.67
N ALA A 662 -44.19 -7.36 8.93
CA ALA A 662 -42.80 -7.24 8.45
C ALA A 662 -42.68 -7.54 6.93
N ARG A 663 -42.11 -6.61 6.14
CA ARG A 663 -41.39 -6.84 4.87
C ARG A 663 -40.69 -5.56 4.41
N HIS A 664 -39.55 -5.73 3.71
CA HIS A 664 -38.64 -4.71 3.14
C HIS A 664 -37.77 -3.91 4.14
N ALA A 665 -36.46 -4.04 3.94
CA ALA A 665 -35.42 -3.14 4.40
C ALA A 665 -34.62 -2.63 3.18
N ALA A 666 -33.76 -1.62 3.39
CA ALA A 666 -32.73 -1.15 2.45
C ALA A 666 -33.18 -0.60 1.07
N ARG A 667 -33.82 0.59 1.07
CA ARG A 667 -33.50 1.73 0.18
C ARG A 667 -34.39 2.96 0.49
N ALA A 668 -33.86 4.15 0.15
CA ALA A 668 -34.52 5.47 0.12
C ALA A 668 -34.95 6.10 1.46
N ALA A 669 -34.26 7.18 1.87
CA ALA A 669 -34.67 8.10 2.94
C ALA A 669 -34.27 9.57 2.67
N ALA A 670 -34.22 10.00 1.40
CA ALA A 670 -33.71 11.33 1.01
C ALA A 670 -34.42 11.99 -0.19
N ALA A 671 -35.75 11.89 -0.31
CA ALA A 671 -36.52 12.70 -1.28
C ALA A 671 -38.02 12.80 -0.94
N ARG A 672 -38.47 14.01 -0.54
CA ARG A 672 -39.80 14.67 -0.76
C ARG A 672 -40.25 15.54 0.42
N ARG A 673 -39.93 16.83 0.37
CA ARG A 673 -40.78 17.95 0.86
C ARG A 673 -40.31 19.28 0.27
N ALA A 674 -40.93 19.68 -0.84
CA ALA A 674 -40.81 21.00 -1.45
C ALA A 674 -42.11 21.30 -2.23
N GLY A 675 -42.53 22.56 -2.28
CA GLY A 675 -43.60 23.01 -3.19
C GLY A 675 -44.91 23.53 -2.56
N ALA A 676 -44.85 24.59 -1.74
CA ALA A 676 -45.86 25.68 -1.61
C ALA A 676 -45.40 26.67 -0.51
N GLY A 677 -45.49 27.99 -0.65
CA GLY A 677 -45.77 28.82 -1.83
C GLY A 677 -46.48 30.14 -1.47
N GLY A 678 -45.93 31.29 -1.87
CA GLY A 678 -46.67 32.56 -1.98
C GLY A 678 -46.63 33.56 -0.81
N ASP A 679 -45.72 34.54 -0.93
CA ASP A 679 -46.02 35.99 -1.03
C ASP A 679 -46.28 36.91 0.21
N ASP A 680 -45.76 38.14 0.03
CA ASP A 680 -46.13 39.48 0.49
C ASP A 680 -46.13 40.03 1.96
N ARG A 681 -45.63 41.28 2.04
CA ARG A 681 -46.04 42.46 2.86
C ARG A 681 -45.98 42.52 4.42
N ARG A 682 -44.92 43.21 4.89
CA ARG A 682 -44.92 44.51 5.67
C ARG A 682 -45.40 44.64 7.16
N ARG A 683 -44.54 45.36 7.92
CA ARG A 683 -44.78 46.38 9.00
C ARG A 683 -45.00 45.94 10.47
N GLY A 684 -44.49 46.79 11.39
CA GLY A 684 -44.69 46.76 12.86
C GLY A 684 -43.44 46.28 13.62
N SER A 685 -42.54 47.06 14.24
CA SER A 685 -42.48 48.43 14.81
C SER A 685 -42.73 48.50 16.33
N ALA A 686 -41.82 49.20 17.04
CA ALA A 686 -41.90 49.67 18.43
C ALA A 686 -41.91 48.59 19.55
N LEU A 687 -41.59 48.87 20.83
CA LEU A 687 -40.59 49.73 21.51
C LEU A 687 -41.01 49.78 22.99
N HIS A 688 -40.13 49.44 23.95
CA HIS A 688 -40.08 49.94 25.35
C HIS A 688 -38.99 49.14 26.13
N ALA A 689 -38.26 49.64 27.13
CA ALA A 689 -37.50 50.88 27.35
C ALA A 689 -37.39 51.21 28.87
N ARG A 690 -36.20 50.97 29.44
CA ARG A 690 -35.63 51.56 30.68
C ARG A 690 -36.20 51.20 32.07
N GLY A 691 -35.29 51.24 33.05
CA GLY A 691 -35.54 51.19 34.50
C GLY A 691 -34.23 51.07 35.30
N ASP A 692 -33.67 52.20 35.77
CA ASP A 692 -32.39 52.25 36.51
C ASP A 692 -32.54 52.00 38.02
N ARG A 693 -31.50 51.43 38.68
CA ARG A 693 -30.83 51.96 39.91
C ARG A 693 -29.79 50.98 40.50
N ALA A 694 -28.92 51.48 41.40
CA ALA A 694 -27.76 50.78 41.94
C ALA A 694 -27.64 50.88 43.51
N PRO A 695 -26.46 51.02 44.16
CA PRO A 695 -25.93 50.03 45.12
C PRO A 695 -25.69 50.64 46.54
N PRO A 696 -24.86 50.10 47.48
CA PRO A 696 -24.14 48.81 47.57
C PRO A 696 -24.34 48.06 48.92
N ARG A 697 -23.60 46.95 49.17
CA ARG A 697 -22.98 46.61 50.49
C ARG A 697 -21.99 45.43 50.45
N GLN A 698 -20.83 45.61 51.09
CA GLN A 698 -19.97 44.56 51.70
C GLN A 698 -19.92 44.82 53.23
N PRO A 699 -19.53 43.85 54.08
CA PRO A 699 -18.12 43.60 54.44
C PRO A 699 -17.79 42.08 54.60
N GLY A 700 -16.55 41.62 54.88
CA GLY A 700 -15.26 42.32 54.91
C GLY A 700 -14.07 41.46 55.43
N VAL A 701 -12.98 41.45 54.65
CA VAL A 701 -11.54 41.52 55.00
C VAL A 701 -10.96 40.82 56.25
N ARG A 702 -9.93 39.98 56.04
CA ARG A 702 -8.66 39.85 56.80
C ARG A 702 -7.66 38.96 56.03
N GLU A 703 -6.33 39.15 56.03
CA GLU A 703 -5.47 40.34 56.19
C GLU A 703 -4.10 40.10 55.48
N LEU A 704 -3.23 41.12 55.39
CA LEU A 704 -2.12 41.30 54.40
C LEU A 704 -0.68 41.10 55.00
N PRO A 705 0.48 41.34 54.31
CA PRO A 705 1.08 40.49 53.26
C PRO A 705 2.54 39.90 53.50
N PRO A 706 3.70 40.38 52.96
CA PRO A 706 4.55 39.55 52.07
C PRO A 706 6.09 39.56 52.34
N ALA A 707 6.84 38.74 51.58
CA ALA A 707 8.25 38.91 51.15
C ALA A 707 8.60 37.79 50.13
N ASP A 708 9.47 37.92 49.13
CA ASP A 708 10.07 39.07 48.44
C ASP A 708 10.50 38.63 47.01
N GLY A 709 10.76 39.59 46.10
CA GLY A 709 11.44 39.33 44.81
C GLY A 709 12.93 39.76 44.87
N PRO A 710 13.60 40.06 43.73
CA PRO A 710 13.22 39.81 42.33
C PRO A 710 14.40 39.31 41.44
N ALA A 711 14.13 39.15 40.12
CA ALA A 711 15.05 39.37 38.98
C ALA A 711 16.41 38.60 38.83
N GLY A 712 16.84 38.45 37.57
CA GLY A 712 18.28 38.53 37.21
C GLY A 712 18.90 37.33 36.50
N LEU A 713 19.20 37.49 35.21
CA LEU A 713 20.09 36.61 34.44
C LEU A 713 21.55 36.70 34.92
N ARG A 714 22.27 35.56 35.00
CA ARG A 714 23.42 35.22 34.12
C ARG A 714 24.08 33.88 34.48
N ALA A 715 24.77 33.27 33.50
CA ALA A 715 25.54 32.03 33.65
C ALA A 715 27.03 32.28 33.97
N GLY A 716 27.68 31.34 34.66
CA GLY A 716 29.03 31.47 35.24
C GLY A 716 29.96 30.26 35.02
N ALA A 717 30.23 29.98 33.74
CA ALA A 717 31.31 29.17 33.16
C ALA A 717 32.40 28.47 34.04
N VAL A 718 32.61 27.18 33.71
CA VAL A 718 33.91 26.56 33.32
C VAL A 718 34.90 25.98 34.37
N ARG A 719 35.40 24.79 34.01
CA ARG A 719 36.52 24.03 34.62
C ARG A 719 37.88 24.74 34.46
N ARG A 720 38.80 24.59 35.43
CA ARG A 720 40.10 23.88 35.26
C ARG A 720 41.03 23.97 36.48
N GLY A 721 41.69 22.85 36.78
CA GLY A 721 42.90 22.77 37.61
C GLY A 721 43.81 21.65 37.07
N ARG A 722 45.13 21.85 37.06
CA ARG A 722 46.14 20.88 36.57
C ARG A 722 46.85 20.20 37.74
N ALA A 723 47.26 18.95 37.56
CA ALA A 723 48.61 18.50 37.96
C ALA A 723 49.06 17.25 37.16
N LEU A 724 50.37 17.13 36.96
CA LEU A 724 51.14 15.95 36.54
C LEU A 724 51.98 15.53 37.75
N PRO A 725 52.47 14.26 37.90
CA PRO A 725 53.75 13.88 37.27
C PRO A 725 54.03 12.37 36.98
N HIS A 726 54.94 12.12 36.02
CA HIS A 726 56.08 11.15 36.01
C HIS A 726 55.91 9.64 36.37
N THR A 727 56.72 8.66 35.91
CA THR A 727 57.82 8.55 34.89
C THR A 727 58.12 7.06 34.56
N HIS A 728 59.04 6.84 33.59
CA HIS A 728 59.72 5.58 33.18
C HIS A 728 58.89 4.54 32.39
N ARG A 729 59.24 4.08 31.17
CA ARG A 729 60.50 3.90 30.38
C ARG A 729 61.18 2.53 30.54
N ARG A 730 61.04 1.67 29.52
CA ARG A 730 62.11 0.79 29.02
C ARG A 730 61.89 0.38 27.56
N GLU A 731 62.93 0.56 26.75
CA GLU A 731 63.11 -0.08 25.45
C GLU A 731 63.84 -1.43 25.62
N TYR A 732 63.81 -2.27 24.58
CA TYR A 732 64.88 -3.12 23.99
C TYR A 732 64.14 -4.05 23.00
N ALA A 733 64.41 -4.12 21.69
CA ALA A 733 65.66 -4.42 20.97
C ALA A 733 66.12 -5.89 21.17
N ASP A 734 66.71 -6.61 20.20
CA ASP A 734 67.23 -6.22 18.88
C ASP A 734 67.48 -7.44 17.95
N ARG A 735 67.51 -7.23 16.61
CA ARG A 735 68.08 -8.12 15.55
C ARG A 735 67.51 -9.57 15.47
N ARG A 736 67.69 -10.37 14.40
CA ARG A 736 68.71 -10.48 13.33
C ARG A 736 68.03 -10.96 12.02
N LEU A 737 68.60 -10.92 10.80
CA LEU A 737 69.68 -10.17 10.14
C LEU A 737 69.69 -10.64 8.66
N ARG A 738 69.71 -9.73 7.67
CA ARG A 738 70.36 -9.94 6.34
C ARG A 738 69.74 -11.06 5.45
N ARG A 739 69.99 -11.16 4.13
CA ARG A 739 70.73 -10.33 3.16
C ARG A 739 70.23 -10.63 1.75
N ALA A 740 70.31 -9.63 0.86
CA ALA A 740 70.68 -9.79 -0.57
C ALA A 740 69.72 -10.56 -1.52
N ALA A 741 69.78 -10.40 -2.85
CA ALA A 741 70.20 -9.25 -3.68
C ALA A 741 69.96 -9.53 -5.17
N ARG A 742 69.75 -8.46 -5.98
CA ARG A 742 70.06 -8.38 -7.45
C ARG A 742 69.19 -9.28 -8.36
N ARG A 743 69.09 -9.10 -9.69
CA ARG A 743 69.31 -7.94 -10.61
C ARG A 743 68.65 -8.25 -11.97
N HIS A 744 68.17 -7.20 -12.65
CA HIS A 744 68.17 -6.96 -14.11
C HIS A 744 67.69 -8.00 -15.14
N ALA A 745 67.25 -7.44 -16.28
CA ALA A 745 67.49 -7.92 -17.66
C ALA A 745 66.61 -9.08 -18.19
N LEU A 746 66.35 -9.17 -19.50
CA LEU A 746 66.46 -8.23 -20.65
C LEU A 746 65.65 -8.79 -21.85
N ARG A 747 65.22 -7.90 -22.78
CA ARG A 747 64.98 -8.19 -24.22
C ARG A 747 63.75 -9.08 -24.57
N ARG A 748 62.91 -8.66 -25.54
CA ARG A 748 62.86 -9.00 -27.00
C ARG A 748 62.42 -10.47 -27.28
N ARG A 749 61.76 -10.82 -28.40
CA ARG A 749 61.59 -10.15 -29.70
C ARG A 749 60.41 -10.73 -30.53
N GLY A 750 59.80 -9.94 -31.40
CA GLY A 750 59.08 -10.40 -32.61
C GLY A 750 57.64 -10.92 -32.39
N GLY A 751 56.83 -11.07 -33.45
CA GLY A 751 57.09 -10.63 -34.83
C GLY A 751 56.04 -11.00 -35.89
N VAL A 752 55.46 -9.97 -36.54
CA VAL A 752 55.15 -9.83 -37.98
C VAL A 752 54.83 -11.09 -38.83
N ALA A 753 53.54 -11.27 -39.18
CA ALA A 753 53.01 -11.61 -40.53
C ALA A 753 51.46 -11.49 -40.46
N ARG A 754 50.66 -10.93 -41.39
CA ARG A 754 50.59 -10.84 -42.87
C ARG A 754 49.81 -11.98 -43.55
N GLY A 755 48.79 -11.59 -44.33
CA GLY A 755 47.92 -12.44 -45.15
C GLY A 755 46.44 -12.08 -44.94
N ALA A 756 45.58 -11.75 -45.90
CA ALA A 756 45.61 -11.13 -47.24
C ALA A 756 44.34 -11.61 -48.00
N GLY A 757 43.82 -10.84 -48.96
CA GLY A 757 42.43 -10.97 -49.45
C GLY A 757 41.60 -9.80 -48.88
N GLU A 758 41.24 -8.73 -49.60
CA GLU A 758 40.82 -8.58 -51.01
C GLU A 758 39.58 -9.42 -51.36
N GLN A 759 38.57 -8.89 -52.07
CA GLN A 759 38.55 -7.68 -52.93
C GLN A 759 37.22 -6.91 -52.84
N ALA A 760 37.15 -5.70 -53.41
CA ALA A 760 35.93 -4.88 -53.46
C ALA A 760 35.28 -4.90 -54.85
N GLY A 761 33.94 -4.90 -54.90
CA GLY A 761 33.14 -4.71 -56.12
C GLY A 761 32.13 -3.58 -55.94
N ALA A 762 31.87 -2.77 -56.97
CA ALA A 762 31.13 -1.52 -56.82
C ALA A 762 30.41 -1.03 -58.09
N VAL A 763 29.47 -0.08 -57.89
CA VAL A 763 29.05 0.97 -58.85
C VAL A 763 27.99 0.62 -59.94
N ARG A 764 26.75 1.08 -59.66
CA ARG A 764 25.78 1.87 -60.51
C ARG A 764 24.62 1.25 -61.32
N ARG A 765 23.44 1.87 -61.06
CA ARG A 765 22.41 2.48 -61.97
C ARG A 765 21.15 1.69 -62.43
N HIS A 766 19.98 2.25 -62.06
CA HIS A 766 18.74 2.61 -62.82
C HIS A 766 18.17 1.67 -63.95
N VAL A 767 16.88 1.64 -64.30
CA VAL A 767 15.79 2.68 -64.35
C VAL A 767 14.38 2.06 -64.12
N GLY A 768 13.40 2.85 -63.64
CA GLY A 768 11.93 2.58 -63.66
C GLY A 768 11.25 3.16 -62.40
N ARG A 769 10.36 4.18 -62.36
CA ARG A 769 9.21 4.67 -63.18
C ARG A 769 7.96 3.75 -63.08
N GLU A 770 6.73 4.25 -62.86
CA GLU A 770 6.19 5.63 -62.98
C GLU A 770 4.94 5.90 -62.10
N ALA A 771 4.74 7.17 -61.68
CA ALA A 771 3.49 8.01 -61.69
C ALA A 771 2.18 7.58 -60.95
N ASP A 772 1.24 8.48 -60.55
CA ASP A 772 1.25 9.91 -60.10
C ASP A 772 -0.16 10.30 -59.49
N ASP A 773 -0.44 11.59 -59.28
CA ASP A 773 -1.73 12.28 -58.92
C ASP A 773 -2.07 12.49 -57.40
N LEU A 774 -2.65 13.62 -56.93
CA LEU A 774 -2.96 14.94 -57.54
C LEU A 774 -2.99 16.09 -56.48
N CYS A 775 -3.25 17.35 -56.88
CA CYS A 775 -3.08 18.61 -56.08
C CYS A 775 -4.30 19.57 -56.23
N PRO A 776 -4.45 20.69 -55.47
CA PRO A 776 -4.00 22.00 -56.03
C PRO A 776 -3.69 23.21 -55.08
N ARG A 777 -2.52 23.87 -55.28
CA ARG A 777 -2.25 25.34 -55.52
C ARG A 777 -2.69 26.44 -54.49
N ALA A 778 -2.14 27.68 -54.43
CA ALA A 778 -1.22 28.43 -55.34
C ALA A 778 -0.36 29.56 -54.67
N ARG A 779 0.92 29.71 -55.11
CA ARG A 779 1.67 30.94 -55.58
C ARG A 779 1.68 32.31 -54.80
N PRO A 780 2.61 33.27 -55.10
CA PRO A 780 4.02 33.17 -55.60
C PRO A 780 5.04 34.21 -55.01
N GLY A 781 6.37 34.02 -55.22
CA GLY A 781 7.31 35.17 -55.24
C GLY A 781 8.82 34.97 -54.91
N ALA A 782 9.65 34.75 -55.97
CA ALA A 782 11.00 35.34 -56.22
C ALA A 782 12.21 35.12 -55.24
N LEU A 783 13.49 35.45 -55.57
CA LEU A 783 14.34 35.31 -56.80
C LEU A 783 15.86 35.43 -56.47
N ARG A 784 16.72 34.50 -56.99
CA ARG A 784 18.19 34.59 -57.30
C ARG A 784 19.21 34.95 -56.15
N ARG A 785 20.29 34.19 -55.86
CA ARG A 785 21.50 33.69 -56.62
C ARG A 785 22.62 34.75 -56.82
N PRO A 786 23.93 34.38 -57.00
CA PRO A 786 24.74 33.28 -56.40
C PRO A 786 26.24 33.68 -56.11
N GLY A 787 27.12 32.79 -55.60
CA GLY A 787 28.60 32.99 -55.70
C GLY A 787 29.53 32.13 -54.81
N ALA A 788 30.73 31.78 -55.32
CA ALA A 788 31.89 31.11 -54.67
C ALA A 788 33.19 31.53 -55.47
N PRO A 789 34.42 30.92 -55.42
CA PRO A 789 34.97 29.78 -54.63
C PRO A 789 36.51 29.90 -54.23
N ARG A 790 37.14 28.77 -53.77
CA ARG A 790 38.58 28.31 -53.95
C ARG A 790 39.66 28.37 -52.82
N HIS A 791 40.18 27.16 -52.46
CA HIS A 791 41.61 26.68 -52.33
C HIS A 791 42.62 27.35 -51.33
N ARG A 792 43.76 26.77 -50.86
CA ARG A 792 44.48 25.44 -50.97
C ARG A 792 45.56 25.27 -49.84
N ALA A 793 46.00 24.03 -49.53
CA ALA A 793 47.38 23.60 -49.06
C ALA A 793 47.97 24.15 -47.70
N GLU A 794 49.03 23.64 -47.02
CA GLU A 794 49.72 22.32 -46.93
C GLU A 794 50.60 22.10 -45.63
N ARG A 795 50.87 20.81 -45.29
CA ARG A 795 52.03 20.12 -44.61
C ARG A 795 53.00 20.73 -43.53
N ARG A 796 53.01 20.07 -42.34
CA ARG A 796 54.13 19.38 -41.56
C ARG A 796 55.37 20.07 -40.87
N ARG A 797 55.42 19.90 -39.50
CA ARG A 797 56.44 19.22 -38.60
C ARG A 797 57.85 19.81 -38.17
N GLN A 798 58.27 19.41 -36.94
CA GLN A 798 59.63 19.32 -36.28
C GLN A 798 60.27 20.59 -35.60
N ARG A 799 61.15 20.56 -34.56
CA ARG A 799 61.42 19.66 -33.37
C ARG A 799 62.54 20.19 -32.38
N LEU A 800 62.37 20.15 -31.03
CA LEU A 800 63.38 20.15 -29.91
C LEU A 800 64.37 21.37 -29.74
N PRO A 801 65.29 21.51 -28.71
CA PRO A 801 65.65 20.73 -27.48
C PRO A 801 65.75 21.56 -26.12
N VAL A 802 66.60 21.12 -25.15
CA VAL A 802 66.58 21.29 -23.64
C VAL A 802 67.75 22.13 -23.01
N LEU A 803 67.58 22.76 -21.82
CA LEU A 803 68.67 23.14 -20.86
C LEU A 803 68.22 23.29 -19.35
N VAL A 804 69.13 23.51 -18.37
CA VAL A 804 68.97 23.13 -16.91
C VAL A 804 69.76 23.99 -15.84
N THR A 805 69.31 24.04 -14.56
CA THR A 805 69.90 24.60 -13.27
C THR A 805 69.71 26.12 -12.91
N ARG A 806 69.87 26.67 -11.66
CA ARG A 806 70.42 26.21 -10.33
C ARG A 806 69.82 26.97 -9.08
N ARG A 807 70.26 26.65 -7.84
CA ARG A 807 69.76 27.10 -6.49
C ARG A 807 70.36 28.41 -5.91
N ARG A 808 69.59 29.13 -5.05
CA ARG A 808 69.90 29.63 -3.66
C ARG A 808 68.74 30.50 -3.07
N ASP A 809 68.65 30.98 -1.81
CA ASP A 809 68.94 30.46 -0.43
C ASP A 809 69.00 31.60 0.65
N ARG A 810 68.01 31.75 1.58
CA ARG A 810 68.13 32.11 3.05
C ARG A 810 66.93 32.80 3.76
N ARG A 811 66.56 32.21 4.92
CA ARG A 811 66.25 32.78 6.29
C ARG A 811 65.08 33.75 6.59
N GLU A 812 64.63 33.64 7.85
CA GLU A 812 63.49 34.30 8.51
C GLU A 812 63.87 35.53 9.37
N HIS A 813 62.86 36.24 9.90
CA HIS A 813 62.70 36.68 11.32
C HIS A 813 61.21 37.02 11.58
N ALA A 814 60.80 37.20 12.85
CA ALA A 814 59.39 37.35 13.27
C ALA A 814 59.17 38.46 14.31
N ILE A 815 57.95 39.01 14.38
CA ILE A 815 57.42 39.95 15.38
C ILE A 815 55.93 39.59 15.66
N GLN A 816 55.43 39.90 16.86
CA GLN A 816 54.03 39.74 17.30
C GLN A 816 53.28 41.08 17.25
N ASP A 817 51.95 41.05 17.14
CA ASP A 817 51.05 41.86 17.99
C ASP A 817 49.57 41.46 17.80
N GLU A 818 48.73 41.83 18.77
CA GLU A 818 47.27 41.65 18.74
C GLU A 818 46.58 42.97 18.36
N GLU A 819 45.60 42.95 17.43
CA GLU A 819 44.39 43.78 17.59
C GLU A 819 43.21 43.33 16.70
N SER A 820 42.02 43.85 16.99
CA SER A 820 40.75 43.43 16.37
C SER A 820 40.50 44.10 15.01
N GLY A 821 40.28 43.30 13.95
CA GLY A 821 40.07 43.80 12.59
C GLY A 821 38.67 43.55 12.02
N ILE A 822 37.93 44.62 11.71
CA ILE A 822 36.71 44.56 10.89
C ILE A 822 37.11 44.15 9.46
N MET A 823 36.49 43.09 8.90
CA MET A 823 36.86 42.55 7.59
C MET A 823 36.31 43.40 6.43
N ILE A 824 36.90 44.56 6.17
CA ILE A 824 36.62 45.37 4.99
C ILE A 824 37.26 44.70 3.77
N ILE A 825 36.45 44.03 2.93
CA ILE A 825 36.90 43.41 1.67
C ILE A 825 37.23 44.49 0.64
N THR A 826 38.45 45.04 0.69
CA THR A 826 38.91 46.01 -0.32
C THR A 826 39.17 45.31 -1.65
N ARG A 827 38.37 45.63 -2.69
CA ARG A 827 38.53 45.11 -4.07
C ARG A 827 39.77 45.72 -4.77
N LYS A 828 40.97 45.49 -4.24
CA LYS A 828 42.24 45.93 -4.85
C LYS A 828 42.81 44.83 -5.76
N THR A 829 42.98 45.13 -7.04
CA THR A 829 43.58 44.23 -8.03
C THR A 829 45.09 44.42 -8.12
N LEU A 830 45.85 43.31 -8.21
CA LEU A 830 47.30 43.35 -8.40
C LEU A 830 47.65 43.62 -9.88
N PRO A 831 48.61 44.52 -10.18
CA PRO A 831 49.06 44.76 -11.54
C PRO A 831 49.57 43.48 -12.23
N ARG A 832 49.14 43.26 -13.47
CA ARG A 832 49.42 42.06 -14.29
C ARG A 832 50.91 41.69 -14.38
N ARG A 833 51.80 42.68 -14.29
CA ARG A 833 53.27 42.54 -14.31
C ARG A 833 53.87 41.95 -13.01
N THR A 834 53.15 42.03 -11.90
CA THR A 834 53.51 41.44 -10.60
C THR A 834 53.12 39.96 -10.56
N PHE A 835 51.88 39.64 -10.96
CA PHE A 835 51.38 38.26 -11.04
C PHE A 835 52.28 37.37 -11.93
N LEU A 836 52.64 37.87 -13.12
CA LEU A 836 53.51 37.16 -14.06
C LEU A 836 54.97 36.97 -13.59
N ARG A 837 55.39 37.59 -12.48
CA ARG A 837 56.69 37.33 -11.83
C ARG A 837 56.62 36.25 -10.74
N GLY A 838 55.43 35.92 -10.21
CA GLY A 838 55.24 34.91 -9.16
C GLY A 838 54.86 33.50 -9.68
N ALA A 839 54.34 33.40 -10.90
CA ALA A 839 53.72 32.17 -11.43
C ALA A 839 54.64 30.92 -11.49
N GLY A 840 55.96 31.08 -11.38
CA GLY A 840 56.92 29.96 -11.42
C GLY A 840 56.97 29.07 -10.18
N ALA A 841 56.32 29.46 -9.06
CA ALA A 841 56.40 28.75 -7.79
C ALA A 841 55.12 27.97 -7.39
N ALA A 842 54.00 28.17 -8.08
CA ALA A 842 52.68 27.73 -7.62
C ALA A 842 52.29 26.28 -7.97
N LEU A 843 53.14 25.51 -8.67
CA LEU A 843 52.83 24.15 -9.15
C LEU A 843 53.10 23.02 -8.12
N ALA A 844 53.19 23.34 -6.83
CA ALA A 844 53.60 22.40 -5.78
C ALA A 844 52.83 22.52 -4.45
N LEU A 845 51.70 23.23 -4.42
CA LEU A 845 50.80 23.31 -3.27
C LEU A 845 49.35 23.08 -3.72
N PRO A 846 48.50 22.41 -2.91
CA PRO A 846 47.07 22.37 -3.15
C PRO A 846 46.47 23.77 -3.00
N LEU A 847 45.37 24.05 -3.71
CA LEU A 847 44.58 25.26 -3.45
C LEU A 847 43.92 25.16 -2.06
N LEU A 848 43.83 26.29 -1.38
CA LEU A 848 43.00 26.50 -0.19
C LEU A 848 41.85 27.44 -0.57
N ASP A 849 40.67 27.27 0.01
CA ASP A 849 39.43 27.97 -0.40
C ASP A 849 39.49 29.51 -0.31
N ALA A 850 40.45 30.05 0.47
CA ALA A 850 40.75 31.48 0.48
C ALA A 850 41.27 32.03 -0.87
N MET A 851 41.68 31.17 -1.82
CA MET A 851 42.26 31.57 -3.10
C MET A 851 41.24 31.63 -4.25
N THR A 852 40.06 31.04 -4.08
CA THR A 852 39.01 30.92 -5.11
C THR A 852 38.49 32.27 -5.64
N PRO A 853 38.31 33.34 -4.84
CA PRO A 853 37.74 34.61 -5.33
C PRO A 853 38.54 35.29 -6.45
N ALA A 854 39.85 35.05 -6.53
CA ALA A 854 40.76 35.79 -7.41
C ALA A 854 40.82 35.29 -8.87
N LEU A 855 40.26 34.11 -9.17
CA LEU A 855 40.29 33.49 -10.51
C LEU A 855 38.97 33.58 -11.28
N SER A 856 37.93 34.10 -10.65
CA SER A 856 36.56 34.32 -11.19
C SER A 856 36.50 35.13 -12.50
N GLY A 857 37.54 35.90 -12.85
CA GLY A 857 37.52 36.84 -13.98
C GLY A 857 37.80 36.28 -15.39
N PHE A 858 38.18 35.01 -15.54
CA PHE A 858 38.51 34.42 -16.86
C PHE A 858 37.87 33.06 -17.15
N GLY A 859 36.88 32.66 -16.36
CA GLY A 859 36.17 31.39 -16.48
C GLY A 859 34.66 31.55 -16.39
N ALA A 860 34.06 32.33 -17.29
CA ALA A 860 32.59 32.40 -17.45
C ALA A 860 32.02 31.12 -18.10
N LEU A 861 32.35 29.97 -17.53
CA LEU A 861 31.44 28.83 -17.55
C LEU A 861 30.19 29.30 -16.78
N ARG A 862 29.00 28.94 -17.29
CA ARG A 862 27.72 29.29 -16.67
C ARG A 862 27.75 28.94 -15.17
N ALA A 863 27.28 29.85 -14.33
CA ALA A 863 26.69 29.42 -13.06
C ALA A 863 25.62 28.38 -13.39
N ALA A 864 25.64 27.23 -12.71
CA ALA A 864 24.64 26.20 -12.94
C ALA A 864 23.25 26.80 -12.71
N GLU A 865 22.29 26.51 -13.59
CA GLU A 865 20.90 26.92 -13.33
C GLU A 865 20.45 26.21 -12.05
N PRO A 866 19.86 26.92 -11.07
CA PRO A 866 19.55 26.33 -9.76
C PRO A 866 18.62 25.14 -9.93
N VAL A 867 18.90 24.06 -9.18
CA VAL A 867 18.17 22.78 -9.32
C VAL A 867 16.76 22.94 -8.73
N ARG A 868 15.80 23.26 -9.60
CA ARG A 868 14.41 23.52 -9.21
C ARG A 868 13.72 22.24 -8.77
N ARG A 869 13.16 22.28 -7.56
CA ARG A 869 12.42 21.15 -6.96
C ARG A 869 10.98 21.58 -6.63
N LEU A 870 10.02 20.68 -6.83
CA LEU A 870 8.60 20.90 -6.56
C LEU A 870 8.08 19.87 -5.55
N GLY A 871 7.24 20.32 -4.63
CA GLY A 871 6.58 19.45 -3.66
C GLY A 871 5.13 19.85 -3.40
N TRP A 872 4.31 18.87 -3.09
CA TRP A 872 2.90 19.03 -2.74
C TRP A 872 2.59 18.32 -1.43
N VAL A 873 2.03 19.04 -0.45
CA VAL A 873 1.66 18.53 0.87
C VAL A 873 0.17 18.74 1.10
N TYR A 874 -0.57 17.65 1.25
CA TYR A 874 -2.01 17.62 1.40
C TYR A 874 -2.44 17.39 2.86
N LEU A 875 -3.43 18.17 3.30
CA LEU A 875 -4.14 17.96 4.57
C LEU A 875 -5.57 17.45 4.33
N PRO A 876 -6.03 16.46 5.11
CA PRO A 876 -7.42 15.99 5.07
C PRO A 876 -8.36 16.77 5.99
N ASN A 877 -9.66 16.59 5.78
CA ASN A 877 -10.78 17.02 6.63
C ASN A 877 -10.88 18.55 6.83
N GLY A 878 -10.33 19.34 5.90
CA GLY A 878 -10.49 20.80 5.83
C GLY A 878 -9.81 21.59 6.96
N MET A 879 -10.30 22.80 7.20
CA MET A 879 -9.58 23.83 7.95
C MET A 879 -10.51 24.72 8.80
N ALA A 880 -10.07 25.12 9.99
CA ALA A 880 -10.72 26.19 10.74
C ALA A 880 -10.41 27.55 10.08
N MET A 881 -11.15 27.91 9.02
CA MET A 881 -10.82 29.05 8.14
C MET A 881 -10.63 30.40 8.86
N GLU A 882 -11.40 30.67 9.92
CA GLU A 882 -11.24 31.89 10.75
C GLU A 882 -9.86 31.98 11.45
N SER A 883 -9.20 30.84 11.68
CA SER A 883 -7.83 30.76 12.21
C SER A 883 -6.76 30.63 11.12
N TRP A 884 -7.15 30.36 9.87
CA TRP A 884 -6.25 30.20 8.73
C TRP A 884 -6.08 31.48 7.90
N THR A 885 -7.16 32.17 7.56
CA THR A 885 -7.13 33.25 6.56
C THR A 885 -6.51 34.55 7.12
N PRO A 886 -5.46 35.12 6.49
CA PRO A 886 -4.90 36.42 6.89
C PRO A 886 -5.88 37.58 6.71
N ALA A 887 -5.94 38.50 7.68
CA ALA A 887 -6.83 39.66 7.67
C ALA A 887 -6.39 40.75 6.67
N GLY A 888 -5.11 41.08 6.64
CA GLY A 888 -4.53 42.06 5.72
C GLY A 888 -4.52 41.62 4.25
N LYS A 889 -4.47 42.61 3.33
CA LYS A 889 -4.30 42.39 1.88
C LYS A 889 -2.89 42.78 1.44
N ALA A 890 -2.38 42.06 0.43
CA ALA A 890 -1.04 42.21 -0.15
C ALA A 890 0.12 41.84 0.80
N ALA A 891 0.29 42.51 1.93
CA ALA A 891 1.30 42.13 2.94
C ALA A 891 0.79 40.96 3.80
N LEU A 892 1.64 39.99 4.12
CA LEU A 892 1.25 38.85 4.95
C LEU A 892 1.27 39.19 6.44
N GLU A 893 0.12 39.07 7.08
CA GLU A 893 -0.03 38.96 8.53
C GLU A 893 -0.28 37.49 8.86
N LEU A 894 0.45 36.91 9.81
CA LEU A 894 0.28 35.49 10.13
C LEU A 894 -0.95 35.30 11.01
N SER A 895 -1.88 34.48 10.51
CA SER A 895 -3.05 34.00 11.24
C SER A 895 -2.65 33.00 12.34
N PRO A 896 -3.52 32.70 13.32
CA PRO A 896 -3.22 31.76 14.41
C PRO A 896 -2.65 30.42 13.93
N THR A 897 -3.27 29.80 12.92
CA THR A 897 -2.84 28.51 12.35
C THR A 897 -1.47 28.61 11.65
N LEU A 898 -1.13 29.76 11.05
CA LEU A 898 0.14 29.98 10.36
C LEU A 898 1.26 30.51 11.28
N SER A 899 0.94 30.84 12.53
CA SER A 899 1.90 31.42 13.48
C SER A 899 3.18 30.60 13.74
N PRO A 900 3.21 29.25 13.68
CA PRO A 900 4.46 28.49 13.82
C PRO A 900 5.50 28.81 12.73
N LEU A 901 5.07 29.29 11.55
CA LEU A 901 5.92 29.55 10.39
C LEU A 901 6.56 30.95 10.40
N GLY A 902 6.61 31.63 11.55
CA GLY A 902 7.14 32.99 11.71
C GLY A 902 8.49 33.25 11.02
N ALA A 903 9.43 32.31 11.15
CA ALA A 903 10.76 32.40 10.53
C ALA A 903 10.75 32.37 8.98
N TYR A 904 9.68 31.85 8.37
CA TYR A 904 9.56 31.65 6.92
C TYR A 904 8.59 32.63 6.25
N ARG A 905 8.04 33.61 6.98
CA ARG A 905 7.07 34.59 6.48
C ARG A 905 7.45 35.20 5.13
N ASP A 906 8.70 35.62 4.98
CA ASP A 906 9.17 36.30 3.76
C ASP A 906 9.50 35.32 2.61
N ARG A 907 9.34 34.02 2.85
CA ARG A 907 9.46 32.91 1.88
C ARG A 907 8.11 32.29 1.48
N MET A 908 6.98 32.76 2.03
CA MET A 908 5.65 32.19 1.74
C MET A 908 4.69 33.18 1.07
N VAL A 909 3.72 32.63 0.36
CA VAL A 909 2.57 33.34 -0.19
C VAL A 909 1.30 32.57 0.16
N VAL A 910 0.40 33.19 0.92
CA VAL A 910 -0.94 32.64 1.23
C VAL A 910 -1.91 33.08 0.13
N LEU A 911 -2.83 32.20 -0.25
CA LEU A 911 -3.83 32.43 -1.29
C LEU A 911 -5.25 32.25 -0.76
N SER A 912 -6.14 33.15 -1.19
CA SER A 912 -7.59 33.09 -0.91
C SER A 912 -8.38 33.36 -2.20
N GLY A 913 -9.64 32.91 -2.26
CA GLY A 913 -10.55 33.04 -3.40
C GLY A 913 -10.46 31.92 -4.46
N LEU A 914 -9.50 31.01 -4.33
CA LEU A 914 -9.34 29.87 -5.24
C LEU A 914 -10.35 28.75 -4.91
N ALA A 915 -10.77 27.99 -5.93
CA ALA A 915 -11.77 26.94 -5.81
C ALA A 915 -11.49 25.75 -6.73
N GLN A 916 -12.11 24.60 -6.46
CA GLN A 916 -12.16 23.45 -7.36
C GLN A 916 -13.62 23.15 -7.74
N GLY A 917 -14.12 23.84 -8.77
CA GLY A 917 -15.49 23.65 -9.28
C GLY A 917 -15.73 22.25 -9.86
N GLN A 918 -14.67 21.48 -10.09
CA GLN A 918 -14.72 20.07 -10.45
C GLN A 918 -14.89 19.11 -9.24
N ALA A 919 -14.76 19.60 -8.00
CA ALA A 919 -15.03 18.80 -6.80
C ALA A 919 -16.50 18.87 -6.34
N GLU A 920 -17.24 19.87 -6.83
CA GLU A 920 -18.69 20.00 -6.66
C GLU A 920 -19.44 18.75 -7.17
N ALA A 921 -20.66 18.55 -6.69
CA ALA A 921 -21.41 17.31 -6.93
C ALA A 921 -21.75 17.02 -8.41
N LEU A 922 -21.95 18.06 -9.24
CA LEU A 922 -22.28 18.07 -10.69
C LEU A 922 -23.45 17.20 -11.22
N GLY A 923 -23.95 16.24 -10.44
CA GLY A 923 -25.06 15.32 -10.75
C GLY A 923 -25.08 14.12 -9.81
N ASP A 924 -23.90 13.67 -9.39
CA ASP A 924 -23.60 12.44 -8.66
C ASP A 924 -24.11 12.44 -7.20
N GLY A 925 -24.35 13.63 -6.63
CA GLY A 925 -24.81 13.80 -5.25
C GLY A 925 -23.66 13.76 -4.24
N ASN A 926 -23.88 13.15 -3.08
CA ASN A 926 -22.86 13.03 -2.02
C ASN A 926 -21.60 12.32 -2.54
N GLY A 927 -20.42 12.65 -1.99
CA GLY A 927 -19.12 12.23 -2.54
C GLY A 927 -18.00 13.25 -2.36
N GLU A 928 -18.20 14.22 -1.47
CA GLU A 928 -17.45 15.47 -1.41
C GLU A 928 -16.00 15.26 -0.96
N HIS A 929 -15.76 14.37 0.01
CA HIS A 929 -14.41 14.05 0.49
C HIS A 929 -13.58 13.32 -0.58
N THR A 930 -14.22 12.44 -1.33
CA THR A 930 -13.61 11.66 -2.40
C THR A 930 -13.29 12.53 -3.61
N ARG A 931 -14.23 13.38 -4.02
CA ARG A 931 -14.01 14.38 -5.06
C ARG A 931 -12.91 15.36 -4.67
N ALA A 932 -12.95 15.91 -3.46
CA ALA A 932 -11.91 16.80 -2.93
C ALA A 932 -10.50 16.20 -2.96
N THR A 933 -10.36 14.90 -2.73
CA THR A 933 -9.05 14.23 -2.87
C THR A 933 -8.67 14.08 -4.35
N ALA A 934 -9.55 13.49 -5.15
CA ALA A 934 -9.27 13.14 -6.55
C ALA A 934 -8.99 14.33 -7.47
N THR A 935 -9.59 15.50 -7.22
CA THR A 935 -9.41 16.70 -8.04
C THR A 935 -8.15 17.48 -7.70
N TRP A 936 -7.53 17.25 -6.53
CA TRP A 936 -6.67 18.28 -5.89
C TRP A 936 -5.50 18.76 -6.77
N LEU A 937 -4.85 17.85 -7.49
CA LEU A 937 -3.70 18.16 -8.36
C LEU A 937 -3.99 18.09 -9.86
N ASN A 938 -5.23 17.91 -10.30
CA ASN A 938 -5.60 17.82 -11.73
C ASN A 938 -6.74 18.74 -12.17
N GLY A 939 -7.67 19.13 -11.28
CA GLY A 939 -8.88 19.86 -11.63
C GLY A 939 -9.73 19.17 -12.70
N VAL A 940 -9.96 17.86 -12.56
CA VAL A 940 -10.83 17.06 -13.44
C VAL A 940 -11.80 16.28 -12.57
N HIS A 941 -13.11 16.44 -12.79
CA HIS A 941 -14.13 15.73 -12.02
C HIS A 941 -13.94 14.21 -12.13
N PRO A 942 -13.80 13.47 -11.02
CA PRO A 942 -13.64 12.02 -11.06
C PRO A 942 -14.95 11.37 -11.49
N LYS A 943 -14.86 10.22 -12.14
CA LYS A 943 -16.06 9.44 -12.50
C LYS A 943 -16.61 8.70 -11.28
N GLU A 944 -17.91 8.87 -11.00
CA GLU A 944 -18.67 7.98 -10.10
C GLU A 944 -18.57 6.53 -10.61
N THR A 945 -17.79 5.70 -9.91
CA THR A 945 -17.68 4.26 -10.17
C THR A 945 -17.00 3.54 -9.01
N GLU A 946 -17.59 2.40 -8.60
CA GLU A 946 -16.96 1.35 -7.79
C GLU A 946 -16.17 0.34 -8.67
N GLY A 947 -16.24 0.52 -10.00
CA GLY A 947 -15.71 -0.36 -11.03
C GLY A 947 -14.19 -0.26 -11.24
N ALA A 948 -13.70 -1.02 -12.20
CA ALA A 948 -12.30 -0.94 -12.66
C ALA A 948 -12.05 0.21 -13.64
N ASP A 949 -13.10 0.89 -14.07
CA ASP A 949 -13.13 1.93 -15.09
C ASP A 949 -13.02 3.34 -14.48
N VAL A 950 -12.23 3.45 -13.40
CA VAL A 950 -11.90 4.68 -12.67
C VAL A 950 -11.19 5.68 -13.57
N ARG A 951 -11.52 6.97 -13.40
CA ARG A 951 -11.00 8.05 -14.22
C ARG A 951 -10.95 9.37 -13.47
N ALA A 952 -9.80 10.03 -13.55
CA ALA A 952 -9.56 11.40 -13.09
C ALA A 952 -8.79 12.17 -14.20
N GLY A 953 -7.87 13.06 -13.82
CA GLY A 953 -6.91 13.68 -14.74
C GLY A 953 -5.46 13.43 -14.32
N MET A 954 -4.52 13.53 -15.28
CA MET A 954 -3.08 13.53 -14.99
C MET A 954 -2.73 14.70 -14.05
N THR A 955 -1.95 14.45 -13.01
CA THR A 955 -1.71 15.43 -11.94
C THR A 955 -0.45 16.27 -12.15
N ALA A 956 -0.45 17.48 -11.57
CA ALA A 956 0.62 18.47 -11.71
C ALA A 956 2.02 17.95 -11.32
N ASP A 957 2.09 17.09 -10.31
CA ASP A 957 3.33 16.43 -9.89
C ASP A 957 3.85 15.47 -10.95
N GLN A 958 2.98 14.68 -11.59
CA GLN A 958 3.37 13.76 -12.65
C GLN A 958 3.74 14.49 -13.95
N ILE A 959 3.12 15.64 -14.21
CA ILE A 959 3.54 16.57 -15.28
C ILE A 959 4.95 17.13 -14.99
N ALA A 960 5.24 17.49 -13.75
CA ALA A 960 6.58 17.91 -13.34
C ALA A 960 7.59 16.75 -13.44
N ALA A 961 7.23 15.55 -12.99
CA ALA A 961 8.06 14.35 -13.07
C ALA A 961 8.46 14.02 -14.51
N ALA A 962 7.51 14.16 -15.45
CA ALA A 962 7.73 13.96 -16.88
C ALA A 962 8.68 14.98 -17.54
N GLN A 963 9.09 16.05 -16.84
CA GLN A 963 10.04 17.06 -17.32
C GLN A 963 11.29 17.18 -16.43
N LEU A 964 11.14 17.45 -15.13
CA LEU A 964 12.22 17.63 -14.16
C LEU A 964 12.91 16.30 -13.80
N GLY A 965 12.13 15.22 -13.73
CA GLY A 965 12.58 13.87 -13.36
C GLY A 965 13.35 13.12 -14.45
N ARG A 966 13.66 13.76 -15.58
CA ARG A 966 14.36 13.13 -16.72
C ARG A 966 15.84 12.82 -16.46
N THR A 967 16.45 13.48 -15.48
CA THR A 967 17.87 13.33 -15.14
C THR A 967 18.12 12.72 -13.76
N THR A 968 17.06 12.44 -12.99
CA THR A 968 17.15 11.92 -11.62
C THR A 968 16.80 10.42 -11.59
N PRO A 969 17.39 9.62 -10.68
CA PRO A 969 17.07 8.20 -10.52
C PRO A 969 15.57 7.91 -10.35
N LEU A 970 14.86 8.69 -9.53
CA LEU A 970 13.41 8.66 -9.40
C LEU A 970 12.80 9.89 -10.10
N PRO A 971 11.75 9.75 -10.92
CA PRO A 971 11.08 10.90 -11.52
C PRO A 971 10.26 11.72 -10.51
N SER A 972 9.72 11.03 -9.50
CA SER A 972 8.83 11.53 -8.45
C SER A 972 8.87 10.60 -7.23
N LEU A 973 8.35 11.07 -6.10
CA LEU A 973 8.22 10.31 -4.86
C LEU A 973 6.81 10.51 -4.25
N GLU A 974 6.06 9.42 -4.19
CA GLU A 974 4.64 9.36 -3.81
C GLU A 974 4.51 8.85 -2.37
N LEU A 975 4.06 9.69 -1.43
CA LEU A 975 4.12 9.44 0.02
C LEU A 975 2.77 9.62 0.73
N ALA A 976 2.50 8.82 1.76
CA ALA A 976 1.37 9.01 2.68
C ALA A 976 1.73 8.65 4.13
N ILE A 977 0.87 9.02 5.08
CA ILE A 977 0.95 8.55 6.48
C ILE A 977 -0.04 7.42 6.77
N ASP A 978 -1.29 7.56 6.34
CA ASP A 978 -2.30 6.53 6.59
C ASP A 978 -2.03 5.26 5.75
N ARG A 979 -2.59 4.12 6.18
CA ARG A 979 -2.46 2.83 5.48
C ARG A 979 -3.56 2.63 4.44
N ASP A 980 -3.20 2.13 3.27
CA ASP A 980 -4.12 1.68 2.22
C ASP A 980 -4.85 0.39 2.62
N PHE A 981 -5.81 0.51 3.55
CA PHE A 981 -6.69 -0.57 4.00
C PHE A 981 -8.13 -0.43 3.52
N LEU A 982 -8.52 0.71 2.93
CA LEU A 982 -9.90 0.94 2.50
C LEU A 982 -10.10 0.42 1.08
N VAL A 983 -11.06 -0.50 0.96
CA VAL A 983 -11.37 -1.28 -0.25
C VAL A 983 -12.86 -1.18 -0.56
N GLY A 984 -13.20 -1.00 -1.84
CA GLY A 984 -14.58 -0.90 -2.35
C GLY A 984 -15.09 0.54 -2.43
N ASN A 985 -16.36 0.73 -2.05
CA ASN A 985 -17.02 2.03 -1.99
C ASN A 985 -16.59 2.75 -0.69
N CYS A 986 -15.89 3.87 -0.83
CA CYS A 986 -15.54 4.72 0.32
C CYS A 986 -16.59 5.79 0.58
N GLU A 987 -17.20 6.32 -0.48
CA GLU A 987 -18.21 7.37 -0.38
C GLU A 987 -19.17 7.27 -1.58
N ASN A 988 -20.43 6.92 -1.30
CA ASN A 988 -21.60 7.11 -2.17
C ASN A 988 -21.51 6.63 -3.64
N GLY A 989 -20.60 5.71 -3.97
CA GLY A 989 -20.46 5.15 -5.33
C GLY A 989 -19.09 5.39 -5.96
N TYR A 990 -18.21 6.17 -5.33
CA TYR A 990 -16.81 6.30 -5.73
C TYR A 990 -15.93 5.23 -5.09
N SER A 991 -15.05 4.62 -5.90
CA SER A 991 -14.00 3.71 -5.44
C SER A 991 -13.00 4.40 -4.52
N CYS A 992 -12.60 3.70 -3.45
CA CYS A 992 -11.60 4.17 -2.48
C CYS A 992 -10.25 4.61 -3.09
N ILE A 993 -9.92 4.20 -4.33
CA ILE A 993 -8.67 4.64 -4.99
C ILE A 993 -8.58 6.17 -5.12
N TYR A 994 -9.72 6.85 -5.30
CA TYR A 994 -9.81 8.30 -5.37
C TYR A 994 -9.46 9.01 -4.05
N MET A 995 -9.50 8.28 -2.91
CA MET A 995 -9.10 8.77 -1.59
C MET A 995 -7.71 8.28 -1.17
N ASN A 996 -7.24 7.16 -1.72
CA ASN A 996 -5.95 6.56 -1.40
C ASN A 996 -4.78 7.25 -2.15
N THR A 997 -5.04 8.02 -3.22
CA THR A 997 -3.98 8.77 -3.91
C THR A 997 -4.45 10.08 -4.55
N ILE A 998 -3.55 11.08 -4.47
CA ILE A 998 -3.62 12.37 -5.17
C ILE A 998 -2.66 12.43 -6.38
N ALA A 999 -1.97 11.33 -6.72
CA ALA A 999 -0.99 11.26 -7.80
C ALA A 999 -1.46 10.32 -8.93
N TRP A 1000 -1.69 10.86 -10.11
CA TRP A 1000 -2.20 10.15 -11.30
C TRP A 1000 -1.28 10.39 -12.49
N ARG A 1001 -0.67 9.30 -12.99
CA ARG A 1001 0.29 9.33 -14.10
C ARG A 1001 -0.36 9.69 -15.43
N ASP A 1002 -1.60 9.27 -15.59
CA ASP A 1002 -2.49 9.57 -16.71
C ASP A 1002 -3.95 9.51 -16.18
N PRO A 1003 -4.98 9.88 -16.96
CA PRO A 1003 -6.37 9.89 -16.50
C PRO A 1003 -6.92 8.58 -15.92
N THR A 1004 -6.24 7.45 -16.11
CA THR A 1004 -6.66 6.09 -15.71
C THR A 1004 -5.65 5.35 -14.84
N THR A 1005 -4.41 5.84 -14.70
CA THR A 1005 -3.35 5.20 -13.90
C THR A 1005 -3.07 5.98 -12.60
N PRO A 1006 -3.75 5.65 -11.49
CA PRO A 1006 -3.38 6.11 -10.15
C PRO A 1006 -2.03 5.52 -9.74
N LEU A 1007 -1.26 6.25 -8.91
CA LEU A 1007 -0.02 5.77 -8.32
C LEU A 1007 -0.20 5.45 -6.83
N PRO A 1008 0.32 4.31 -6.34
CA PRO A 1008 0.26 3.97 -4.92
C PRO A 1008 1.15 4.91 -4.09
N MET A 1009 0.64 5.32 -2.94
CA MET A 1009 1.34 6.23 -2.02
C MET A 1009 2.08 5.38 -0.98
N GLU A 1010 3.41 5.45 -0.92
CA GLU A 1010 4.18 4.65 0.02
C GLU A 1010 4.17 5.31 1.41
N ASN A 1011 3.94 4.51 2.46
CA ASN A 1011 3.82 5.02 3.82
C ASN A 1011 4.81 4.40 4.81
N ASN A 1012 5.58 3.38 4.40
CA ASN A 1012 6.57 2.75 5.25
C ASN A 1012 7.94 3.43 5.06
N PRO A 1013 8.49 4.15 6.07
CA PRO A 1013 9.75 4.87 5.92
C PRO A 1013 10.93 3.96 5.57
N ARG A 1014 10.89 2.69 6.00
CA ARG A 1014 11.89 1.68 5.61
C ARG A 1014 11.86 1.41 4.11
N VAL A 1015 10.67 1.33 3.52
CA VAL A 1015 10.52 1.12 2.08
C VAL A 1015 10.92 2.36 1.32
N VAL A 1016 10.59 3.56 1.81
CA VAL A 1016 11.07 4.81 1.20
C VAL A 1016 12.60 4.85 1.22
N PHE A 1017 13.24 4.53 2.34
CA PHE A 1017 14.70 4.40 2.45
C PHE A 1017 15.27 3.36 1.47
N GLU A 1018 14.69 2.15 1.41
CA GLU A 1018 15.13 1.09 0.51
C GLU A 1018 14.89 1.44 -0.98
N ARG A 1019 13.82 2.19 -1.29
CA ARG A 1019 13.53 2.74 -2.62
C ARG A 1019 14.49 3.87 -2.99
N LEU A 1020 14.97 4.67 -2.04
CA LEU A 1020 15.94 5.75 -2.29
C LEU A 1020 17.37 5.23 -2.45
N PHE A 1021 17.81 4.34 -1.55
CA PHE A 1021 19.23 4.01 -1.35
C PHE A 1021 19.58 2.53 -1.53
N GLY A 1022 18.60 1.64 -1.64
CA GLY A 1022 18.76 0.18 -1.64
C GLY A 1022 18.69 -0.44 -0.23
N GLU A 1023 18.83 -1.77 -0.14
CA GLU A 1023 18.77 -2.54 1.13
C GLU A 1023 19.96 -2.30 2.10
N GLY A 1024 20.74 -1.24 1.90
CA GLY A 1024 21.99 -0.95 2.57
C GLY A 1024 23.22 -1.44 1.81
N GLY A 1025 24.35 -1.53 2.52
CA GLY A 1025 25.63 -1.99 1.97
C GLY A 1025 26.46 -0.92 1.26
N SER A 1026 27.70 -1.30 0.98
CA SER A 1026 28.69 -0.47 0.27
C SER A 1026 28.22 -0.09 -1.14
N THR A 1027 28.88 0.93 -1.71
CA THR A 1027 28.68 1.30 -3.12
C THR A 1027 28.99 0.15 -4.09
N ALA A 1028 29.89 -0.77 -3.71
CA ALA A 1028 30.22 -1.97 -4.49
C ALA A 1028 29.08 -3.00 -4.47
N GLU A 1029 28.47 -3.26 -3.31
CA GLU A 1029 27.34 -4.19 -3.17
C GLU A 1029 26.09 -3.64 -3.88
N ARG A 1030 25.80 -2.34 -3.73
CA ARG A 1030 24.70 -1.69 -4.47
C ARG A 1030 24.91 -1.74 -5.99
N ARG A 1031 26.14 -1.50 -6.47
CA ARG A 1031 26.50 -1.69 -7.89
C ARG A 1031 26.47 -3.15 -8.35
N ALA A 1032 26.66 -4.14 -7.47
CA ALA A 1032 26.48 -5.55 -7.78
C ALA A 1032 25.00 -5.94 -7.87
N GLN A 1033 24.18 -5.41 -6.97
CA GLN A 1033 22.74 -5.64 -6.95
C GLN A 1033 22.07 -5.10 -8.21
N PHE A 1034 22.40 -3.87 -8.63
CA PHE A 1034 21.84 -3.28 -9.87
C PHE A 1034 22.16 -4.08 -11.15
N ARG A 1035 23.31 -4.77 -11.25
CA ARG A 1035 23.60 -5.64 -12.40
C ARG A 1035 22.66 -6.85 -12.47
N LYS A 1036 22.34 -7.43 -11.32
CA LYS A 1036 21.42 -8.58 -11.19
C LYS A 1036 19.97 -8.17 -11.45
N ASP A 1037 19.55 -7.02 -10.92
CA ASP A 1037 18.24 -6.43 -11.25
C ASP A 1037 18.11 -6.19 -12.75
N ARG A 1038 19.17 -5.72 -13.39
CA ARG A 1038 19.23 -5.57 -14.85
C ARG A 1038 19.17 -6.90 -15.60
N SER A 1039 19.95 -7.92 -15.21
CA SER A 1039 19.91 -9.25 -15.84
C SER A 1039 18.48 -9.83 -15.85
N ILE A 1040 17.76 -9.65 -14.73
CA ILE A 1040 16.35 -10.00 -14.61
C ILE A 1040 15.45 -9.11 -15.49
N LEU A 1041 15.61 -7.78 -15.48
CA LEU A 1041 14.79 -6.87 -16.29
C LEU A 1041 14.95 -7.09 -17.80
N ASP A 1042 16.19 -7.30 -18.28
CA ASP A 1042 16.49 -7.61 -19.68
C ASP A 1042 15.73 -8.91 -20.10
N ALA A 1043 15.68 -9.93 -19.23
CA ALA A 1043 14.89 -11.15 -19.46
C ALA A 1043 13.36 -10.97 -19.33
N ILE A 1044 12.87 -10.13 -18.41
CA ILE A 1044 11.45 -9.76 -18.33
C ILE A 1044 10.99 -9.08 -19.64
N ALA A 1045 11.83 -8.20 -20.20
CA ALA A 1045 11.54 -7.54 -21.48
C ALA A 1045 11.40 -8.54 -22.63
N ASP A 1046 12.30 -9.53 -22.73
CA ASP A 1046 12.23 -10.59 -23.74
C ASP A 1046 11.00 -11.50 -23.57
N ASP A 1047 10.66 -11.91 -22.34
CA ASP A 1047 9.43 -12.66 -22.03
C ASP A 1047 8.16 -11.93 -22.48
N LEU A 1048 8.04 -10.66 -22.10
CA LEU A 1048 6.91 -9.81 -22.51
C LEU A 1048 6.89 -9.59 -24.02
N ALA A 1049 8.05 -9.49 -24.67
CA ALA A 1049 8.15 -9.37 -26.12
C ALA A 1049 7.76 -10.67 -26.86
N ARG A 1050 7.93 -11.85 -26.24
CA ARG A 1050 7.32 -13.11 -26.74
C ARG A 1050 5.80 -13.05 -26.60
N LEU A 1051 5.32 -12.76 -25.39
CA LEU A 1051 3.90 -12.71 -25.04
C LEU A 1051 3.10 -11.72 -25.90
N GLN A 1052 3.67 -10.55 -26.22
CA GLN A 1052 3.04 -9.54 -27.08
C GLN A 1052 2.69 -10.04 -28.49
N ARG A 1053 3.41 -11.06 -29.00
CA ARG A 1053 3.15 -11.68 -30.31
C ARG A 1053 2.00 -12.69 -30.27
N GLU A 1054 1.77 -13.29 -29.10
CA GLU A 1054 0.80 -14.38 -28.90
C GLU A 1054 -0.59 -13.86 -28.48
N VAL A 1055 -0.68 -12.66 -27.88
CA VAL A 1055 -1.95 -12.08 -27.41
C VAL A 1055 -2.66 -11.17 -28.43
N GLY A 1056 -3.95 -10.96 -28.21
CA GLY A 1056 -4.87 -10.19 -29.06
C GLY A 1056 -4.64 -8.68 -29.07
N ALA A 1057 -5.40 -7.97 -29.92
CA ALA A 1057 -5.18 -6.55 -30.19
C ALA A 1057 -5.42 -5.64 -28.97
N GLY A 1058 -6.45 -5.91 -28.15
CA GLY A 1058 -6.68 -5.17 -26.90
C GLY A 1058 -5.63 -5.51 -25.84
N ASP A 1059 -5.29 -6.79 -25.73
CA ASP A 1059 -4.37 -7.34 -24.74
C ASP A 1059 -2.95 -6.75 -24.88
N ARG A 1060 -2.51 -6.45 -26.11
CA ARG A 1060 -1.23 -5.78 -26.39
C ARG A 1060 -1.07 -4.43 -25.70
N ALA A 1061 -2.15 -3.73 -25.34
CA ALA A 1061 -2.07 -2.49 -24.57
C ALA A 1061 -1.51 -2.74 -23.16
N ARG A 1062 -2.00 -3.78 -22.46
CA ARG A 1062 -1.52 -4.16 -21.11
C ARG A 1062 -0.05 -4.58 -21.14
N VAL A 1063 0.37 -5.36 -22.15
CA VAL A 1063 1.79 -5.75 -22.32
C VAL A 1063 2.69 -4.53 -22.57
N THR A 1064 2.20 -3.54 -23.32
CA THR A 1064 2.94 -2.30 -23.58
C THR A 1064 3.11 -1.47 -22.30
N GLN A 1065 2.08 -1.37 -21.46
CA GLN A 1065 2.18 -0.73 -20.13
C GLN A 1065 3.25 -1.39 -19.25
N TYR A 1066 3.35 -2.73 -19.27
CA TYR A 1066 4.37 -3.47 -18.53
C TYR A 1066 5.78 -3.21 -19.09
N LEU A 1067 5.96 -3.25 -20.42
CA LEU A 1067 7.25 -2.94 -21.07
C LEU A 1067 7.74 -1.52 -20.78
N ASP A 1068 6.85 -0.53 -20.73
CA ASP A 1068 7.22 0.84 -20.37
C ASP A 1068 7.50 1.00 -18.85
N ALA A 1069 6.96 0.11 -18.01
CA ALA A 1069 7.37 0.02 -16.61
C ALA A 1069 8.80 -0.55 -16.46
N VAL A 1070 9.13 -1.63 -17.18
CA VAL A 1070 10.47 -2.24 -17.22
C VAL A 1070 11.53 -1.21 -17.67
N ARG A 1071 11.30 -0.54 -18.80
CA ARG A 1071 12.16 0.53 -19.35
C ARG A 1071 12.38 1.71 -18.39
N ALA A 1072 11.41 2.00 -17.52
CA ALA A 1072 11.57 3.05 -16.51
C ALA A 1072 12.60 2.66 -15.44
N ILE A 1073 12.62 1.39 -15.03
CA ILE A 1073 13.57 0.85 -14.03
C ILE A 1073 14.97 0.69 -14.66
N GLU A 1074 15.07 0.19 -15.89
CA GLU A 1074 16.34 0.15 -16.65
C GLU A 1074 17.02 1.53 -16.71
N ARG A 1075 16.26 2.57 -17.11
CA ARG A 1075 16.73 3.96 -17.17
C ARG A 1075 17.18 4.46 -15.81
N ARG A 1076 16.44 4.13 -14.75
CA ARG A 1076 16.80 4.46 -13.35
C ARG A 1076 18.12 3.80 -12.95
N ILE A 1077 18.32 2.52 -13.25
CA ILE A 1077 19.59 1.81 -12.99
C ILE A 1077 20.73 2.54 -13.73
N GLN A 1078 20.56 2.81 -15.02
CA GLN A 1078 21.55 3.53 -15.83
C GLN A 1078 21.86 4.96 -15.38
N LEU A 1079 20.96 5.63 -14.63
CA LEU A 1079 21.22 6.93 -14.00
C LEU A 1079 21.93 6.74 -12.65
N SER A 1080 21.52 5.74 -11.87
CA SER A 1080 22.11 5.41 -10.57
C SER A 1080 23.57 4.93 -10.69
N GLU A 1081 23.89 4.15 -11.72
CA GLU A 1081 25.27 3.72 -12.04
C GLU A 1081 26.21 4.88 -12.38
N LYS A 1082 25.67 6.00 -12.87
CA LYS A 1082 26.43 7.21 -13.24
C LYS A 1082 26.55 8.22 -12.10
N SER A 1083 25.89 7.98 -10.97
CA SER A 1083 26.02 8.80 -9.77
C SER A 1083 27.20 8.30 -8.93
N ASP A 1084 28.10 9.21 -8.58
CA ASP A 1084 29.18 9.01 -7.61
C ASP A 1084 28.89 9.72 -6.28
N THR A 1085 27.63 10.11 -6.01
CA THR A 1085 27.22 10.72 -4.74
C THR A 1085 27.39 9.73 -3.59
N GLU A 1086 28.37 9.98 -2.71
CA GLU A 1086 28.45 9.32 -1.41
C GLU A 1086 27.27 9.76 -0.54
N LEU A 1087 26.59 8.78 0.06
CA LEU A 1087 25.42 9.00 0.90
C LEU A 1087 25.84 9.08 2.37
N PRO A 1088 25.18 9.90 3.21
CA PRO A 1088 25.38 9.86 4.66
C PRO A 1088 25.10 8.47 5.24
N GLU A 1089 25.85 8.08 6.28
CA GLU A 1089 25.54 6.89 7.10
C GLU A 1089 24.30 7.16 7.97
N LEU A 1090 23.12 7.10 7.36
CA LEU A 1090 21.84 7.18 8.07
C LEU A 1090 21.51 5.83 8.72
N ALA A 1091 20.96 5.87 9.94
CA ALA A 1091 20.34 4.69 10.54
C ALA A 1091 19.14 4.24 9.69
N ARG A 1092 19.18 2.99 9.20
CA ARG A 1092 18.09 2.39 8.40
C ARG A 1092 16.80 2.36 9.23
N PRO A 1093 15.68 2.94 8.75
CA PRO A 1093 14.39 2.81 9.44
C PRO A 1093 13.98 1.35 9.58
N VAL A 1094 13.46 0.98 10.75
CA VAL A 1094 13.00 -0.38 11.04
C VAL A 1094 11.66 -0.69 10.36
N GLY A 1095 10.79 0.31 10.28
CA GLY A 1095 9.45 0.22 9.69
C GLY A 1095 8.67 1.51 9.95
N ILE A 1096 7.34 1.44 9.97
CA ILE A 1096 6.44 2.54 10.40
C ILE A 1096 6.62 2.79 11.92
N PRO A 1097 6.81 4.03 12.39
CA PRO A 1097 6.79 4.40 13.82
C PRO A 1097 5.40 4.28 14.48
N GLU A 1098 5.34 4.31 15.81
CA GLU A 1098 4.05 4.34 16.54
C GLU A 1098 3.53 5.78 16.71
N SER A 1099 4.45 6.72 16.90
CA SER A 1099 4.15 8.13 17.08
C SER A 1099 3.90 8.83 15.73
N TYR A 1100 2.74 9.48 15.58
CA TYR A 1100 2.40 10.27 14.39
C TYR A 1100 3.45 11.33 14.03
N PRO A 1101 3.94 12.19 14.97
CA PRO A 1101 4.98 13.17 14.63
C PRO A 1101 6.32 12.52 14.24
N GLU A 1102 6.68 11.37 14.81
CA GLU A 1102 7.89 10.63 14.43
C GLU A 1102 7.77 10.07 13.00
N HIS A 1103 6.60 9.51 12.66
CA HIS A 1103 6.32 9.02 11.30
C HIS A 1103 6.32 10.16 10.27
N VAL A 1104 5.71 11.30 10.60
CA VAL A 1104 5.71 12.49 9.72
C VAL A 1104 7.11 13.06 9.55
N GLY A 1105 7.86 13.25 10.64
CA GLY A 1105 9.23 13.76 10.61
C GLY A 1105 10.15 12.87 9.76
N LEU A 1106 10.14 11.56 10.00
CA LEU A 1106 11.00 10.62 9.27
C LEU A 1106 10.69 10.55 7.77
N MET A 1107 9.44 10.72 7.35
CA MET A 1107 9.06 10.79 5.93
C MET A 1107 9.51 12.11 5.28
N PHE A 1108 9.49 13.21 6.04
CA PHE A 1108 10.07 14.49 5.61
C PHE A 1108 11.60 14.45 5.54
N ASP A 1109 12.29 13.82 6.50
CA ASP A 1109 13.75 13.66 6.50
C ASP A 1109 14.23 12.87 5.28
N LEU A 1110 13.56 11.74 4.97
CA LEU A 1110 13.84 10.95 3.77
C LEU A 1110 13.62 11.75 2.48
N THR A 1111 12.64 12.66 2.48
CA THR A 1111 12.37 13.57 1.36
C THR A 1111 13.48 14.63 1.22
N ALA A 1112 13.94 15.22 2.32
CA ALA A 1112 15.05 16.17 2.33
C ALA A 1112 16.36 15.53 1.85
N LEU A 1113 16.67 14.31 2.31
CA LEU A 1113 17.83 13.53 1.85
C LEU A 1113 17.73 13.17 0.36
N ALA A 1114 16.54 12.79 -0.13
CA ALA A 1114 16.31 12.52 -1.54
C ALA A 1114 16.54 13.74 -2.43
N TRP A 1115 16.22 14.94 -1.93
CA TRP A 1115 16.47 16.21 -2.60
C TRP A 1115 17.94 16.66 -2.52
N GLN A 1116 18.61 16.42 -1.38
CA GLN A 1116 20.03 16.70 -1.19
C GLN A 1116 20.92 15.86 -2.11
N ALA A 1117 20.56 14.59 -2.31
CA ALA A 1117 21.28 13.66 -3.19
C ALA A 1117 20.83 13.71 -4.66
N ASP A 1118 19.92 14.63 -5.04
CA ASP A 1118 19.28 14.76 -6.36
C ASP A 1118 18.67 13.44 -6.90
N ILE A 1119 18.16 12.59 -5.98
CA ILE A 1119 17.52 11.31 -6.30
C ILE A 1119 16.14 11.54 -6.92
N THR A 1120 15.44 12.60 -6.49
CA THR A 1120 14.23 13.15 -7.12
C THR A 1120 14.20 14.67 -6.98
N ARG A 1121 13.44 15.34 -7.85
CA ARG A 1121 13.12 16.78 -7.75
C ARG A 1121 11.62 17.03 -7.55
N VAL A 1122 10.84 15.96 -7.40
CA VAL A 1122 9.37 15.98 -7.31
C VAL A 1122 8.93 15.07 -6.17
N PHE A 1123 8.07 15.54 -5.28
CA PHE A 1123 7.37 14.68 -4.31
C PHE A 1123 5.93 15.14 -4.07
N THR A 1124 5.09 14.19 -3.65
CA THR A 1124 3.68 14.39 -3.33
C THR A 1124 3.39 13.64 -2.03
N PHE A 1125 2.89 14.33 -1.00
CA PHE A 1125 2.76 13.78 0.35
C PHE A 1125 1.39 14.07 0.97
N MET A 1126 0.66 13.01 1.37
CA MET A 1126 -0.58 13.11 2.14
C MET A 1126 -0.31 12.91 3.63
N LEU A 1127 -0.49 13.95 4.45
CA LEU A 1127 -0.38 13.83 5.91
C LEU A 1127 -1.56 13.04 6.53
N GLY A 1128 -2.64 12.87 5.77
CA GLY A 1128 -3.68 11.87 5.98
C GLY A 1128 -4.66 11.83 4.81
N ARG A 1129 -5.54 10.84 4.80
CA ARG A 1129 -6.66 10.76 3.83
C ARG A 1129 -7.90 11.46 4.37
N GLU A 1130 -8.75 11.96 3.48
CA GLU A 1130 -10.09 12.43 3.84
C GLU A 1130 -10.92 11.33 4.52
N LEU A 1131 -11.98 11.71 5.25
CA LEU A 1131 -12.79 10.86 6.13
C LEU A 1131 -12.02 10.18 7.29
N ASN A 1132 -10.70 10.38 7.44
CA ASN A 1132 -9.90 9.56 8.37
C ASN A 1132 -10.31 9.75 9.84
N GLY A 1133 -10.43 8.63 10.55
CA GLY A 1133 -10.87 8.59 11.96
C GLY A 1133 -9.81 9.00 12.99
N ARG A 1134 -8.66 9.53 12.55
CA ARG A 1134 -7.47 9.77 13.39
C ARG A 1134 -7.77 10.77 14.50
N ALA A 1135 -7.43 10.41 15.74
CA ALA A 1135 -7.35 11.31 16.87
C ALA A 1135 -5.92 11.88 17.02
N TYR A 1136 -5.77 12.97 17.78
CA TYR A 1136 -4.48 13.57 18.14
C TYR A 1136 -4.34 13.77 19.66
N PRO A 1137 -4.33 12.67 20.45
CA PRO A 1137 -4.28 12.76 21.91
C PRO A 1137 -2.93 13.28 22.43
N GLU A 1138 -1.87 13.30 21.62
CA GLU A 1138 -0.57 13.92 21.93
C GLU A 1138 -0.66 15.46 22.05
N ILE A 1139 -1.64 16.09 21.38
CA ILE A 1139 -2.03 17.49 21.61
C ILE A 1139 -3.29 17.61 22.49
N GLY A 1140 -3.72 16.52 23.14
CA GLY A 1140 -4.90 16.49 24.00
C GLY A 1140 -6.23 16.61 23.26
N ILE A 1141 -6.34 16.05 22.05
CA ILE A 1141 -7.59 15.95 21.28
C ILE A 1141 -7.84 14.47 20.93
N PRO A 1142 -8.57 13.74 21.78
CA PRO A 1142 -8.83 12.31 21.57
C PRO A 1142 -9.96 12.01 20.57
N GLU A 1143 -10.80 12.98 20.22
CA GLU A 1143 -11.90 12.74 19.29
C GLU A 1143 -11.39 12.68 17.84
N SER A 1144 -12.10 11.90 17.00
CA SER A 1144 -11.78 11.74 15.58
C SER A 1144 -11.76 13.08 14.83
N HIS A 1145 -10.68 13.33 14.08
CA HIS A 1145 -10.46 14.56 13.31
C HIS A 1145 -11.64 14.87 12.36
N HIS A 1146 -12.09 13.88 11.59
CA HIS A 1146 -13.26 13.98 10.73
C HIS A 1146 -14.55 14.20 11.57
N GLY A 1147 -14.67 13.56 12.73
CA GLY A 1147 -15.78 13.81 13.68
C GLY A 1147 -15.78 15.22 14.29
N ILE A 1148 -14.62 15.87 14.38
CA ILE A 1148 -14.46 17.26 14.81
C ILE A 1148 -14.75 18.23 13.66
N SER A 1149 -14.26 17.97 12.44
CA SER A 1149 -14.42 18.88 11.30
C SER A 1149 -15.88 19.05 10.86
N HIS A 1150 -16.75 18.08 11.14
CA HIS A 1150 -18.19 18.29 11.23
C HIS A 1150 -18.59 19.02 12.53
N HIS A 1151 -18.08 20.26 12.65
CA HIS A 1151 -18.11 21.04 13.88
C HIS A 1151 -19.49 21.61 14.25
N ARG A 1152 -20.43 21.70 13.29
CA ARG A 1152 -21.80 22.23 13.49
C ARG A 1152 -21.89 23.61 14.16
N TYR A 1153 -20.86 24.44 13.96
CA TYR A 1153 -20.64 25.72 14.64
C TYR A 1153 -20.45 25.64 16.18
N ASP A 1154 -20.13 24.45 16.71
CA ASP A 1154 -19.69 24.30 18.10
C ASP A 1154 -18.32 25.00 18.31
N PRO A 1155 -18.21 26.00 19.21
CA PRO A 1155 -16.95 26.71 19.46
C PRO A 1155 -15.83 25.83 19.99
N LEU A 1156 -16.14 24.76 20.75
CA LEU A 1156 -15.14 23.84 21.29
C LEU A 1156 -14.56 22.99 20.17
N LYS A 1157 -15.38 22.47 19.26
CA LYS A 1157 -14.91 21.75 18.06
C LYS A 1157 -14.12 22.65 17.11
N LEU A 1158 -14.52 23.91 16.94
CA LEU A 1158 -13.76 24.88 16.15
C LEU A 1158 -12.37 25.14 16.74
N ALA A 1159 -12.27 25.28 18.06
CA ALA A 1159 -10.98 25.42 18.76
C ALA A 1159 -10.12 24.15 18.65
N GLN A 1160 -10.73 22.95 18.73
CA GLN A 1160 -10.05 21.68 18.51
C GLN A 1160 -9.51 21.58 17.07
N LEU A 1161 -10.34 21.85 16.06
CA LEU A 1161 -9.95 21.83 14.64
C LEU A 1161 -8.78 22.79 14.37
N ALA A 1162 -8.88 24.04 14.85
CA ALA A 1162 -7.80 25.03 14.71
C ALA A 1162 -6.49 24.55 15.35
N LYS A 1163 -6.55 23.85 16.50
CA LYS A 1163 -5.39 23.26 17.17
C LYS A 1163 -4.77 22.12 16.36
N ILE A 1164 -5.58 21.23 15.77
CA ILE A 1164 -5.12 20.17 14.84
C ILE A 1164 -4.44 20.80 13.62
N ASN A 1165 -5.07 21.80 12.99
CA ASN A 1165 -4.50 22.47 11.82
C ASN A 1165 -3.16 23.15 12.16
N THR A 1166 -3.06 23.82 13.32
CA THR A 1166 -1.82 24.45 13.80
C THR A 1166 -0.73 23.41 14.07
N TYR A 1167 -1.12 22.22 14.56
CA TYR A 1167 -0.20 21.11 14.78
C TYR A 1167 0.36 20.54 13.47
N HIS A 1168 -0.46 20.34 12.43
CA HIS A 1168 0.03 19.95 11.10
C HIS A 1168 1.01 20.98 10.52
N VAL A 1169 0.69 22.28 10.68
CA VAL A 1169 1.61 23.37 10.28
C VAL A 1169 2.92 23.34 11.08
N THR A 1170 2.88 22.91 12.34
CA THR A 1170 4.08 22.75 13.19
C THR A 1170 4.97 21.60 12.71
N LEU A 1171 4.40 20.47 12.28
CA LEU A 1171 5.20 19.37 11.68
C LEU A 1171 5.82 19.77 10.34
N PHE A 1172 5.11 20.57 9.53
CA PHE A 1172 5.66 21.12 8.29
C PHE A 1172 6.75 22.18 8.53
N ARG A 1173 6.69 22.93 9.64
CA ARG A 1173 7.74 23.88 10.07
C ARG A 1173 9.08 23.15 10.26
N ASP A 1174 9.08 21.96 10.87
CA ASP A 1174 10.29 21.17 11.11
C ASP A 1174 10.98 20.75 9.80
N PHE A 1175 10.19 20.35 8.79
CA PHE A 1175 10.70 20.07 7.44
C PHE A 1175 11.28 21.32 6.76
N LEU A 1176 10.61 22.48 6.88
CA LEU A 1176 11.13 23.75 6.35
C LEU A 1176 12.45 24.16 7.01
N GLU A 1177 12.65 23.84 8.30
CA GLU A 1177 13.91 24.09 9.02
C GLU A 1177 15.04 23.20 8.49
N THR A 1178 14.75 21.92 8.23
CA THR A 1178 15.67 20.99 7.57
C THR A 1178 16.05 21.45 6.16
N LEU A 1179 15.07 21.90 5.35
CA LEU A 1179 15.33 22.42 4.01
C LEU A 1179 16.08 23.77 4.00
N ALA A 1180 15.86 24.64 5.00
CA ALA A 1180 16.52 25.94 5.11
C ALA A 1180 17.97 25.82 5.63
N SER A 1181 18.25 24.81 6.46
CA SER A 1181 19.59 24.55 7.01
C SER A 1181 20.47 23.69 6.10
N THR A 1182 19.89 22.93 5.16
CA THR A 1182 20.63 22.11 4.19
C THR A 1182 21.13 22.94 2.99
N PRO A 1183 22.45 23.04 2.75
CA PRO A 1183 23.00 23.79 1.60
C PRO A 1183 22.70 23.15 0.24
N ASP A 1184 22.50 23.98 -0.78
CA ASP A 1184 22.25 23.58 -2.17
C ASP A 1184 22.76 24.68 -3.13
N GLY A 1185 23.99 24.53 -3.61
CA GLY A 1185 24.67 25.55 -4.44
C GLY A 1185 24.96 26.84 -3.66
N ASP A 1186 24.59 27.99 -4.22
CA ASP A 1186 24.75 29.31 -3.60
C ASP A 1186 23.66 29.63 -2.53
N GLY A 1187 22.80 28.67 -2.17
CA GLY A 1187 21.70 28.85 -1.22
C GLY A 1187 21.37 27.59 -0.43
N SER A 1188 20.11 27.45 0.02
CA SER A 1188 19.57 26.27 0.70
C SER A 1188 18.63 25.44 -0.19
N LEU A 1189 18.29 24.21 0.20
CA LEU A 1189 17.22 23.45 -0.47
C LEU A 1189 15.88 24.21 -0.46
N LEU A 1190 15.61 25.02 0.57
CA LEU A 1190 14.42 25.88 0.60
C LEU A 1190 14.49 27.06 -0.38
N ASP A 1191 15.69 27.57 -0.73
CA ASP A 1191 15.85 28.59 -1.76
C ASP A 1191 15.53 28.04 -3.16
N ASN A 1192 15.92 26.80 -3.44
CA ASN A 1192 15.80 26.20 -4.78
C ASN A 1192 14.53 25.33 -4.97
N SER A 1193 13.66 25.26 -3.97
CA SER A 1193 12.37 24.54 -4.04
C SER A 1193 11.15 25.47 -4.01
N LEU A 1194 10.02 24.95 -4.47
CA LEU A 1194 8.71 25.60 -4.39
C LEU A 1194 7.63 24.57 -4.01
N LEU A 1195 7.19 24.66 -2.76
CA LEU A 1195 6.22 23.77 -2.10
C LEU A 1195 4.82 24.36 -2.18
N LEU A 1196 3.80 23.54 -2.43
CA LEU A 1196 2.39 23.87 -2.21
C LEU A 1196 1.88 23.05 -1.01
N TYR A 1197 1.28 23.74 -0.03
CA TYR A 1197 0.69 23.18 1.17
C TYR A 1197 -0.78 23.58 1.27
N GLY A 1198 -1.68 22.65 1.58
CA GLY A 1198 -3.09 22.97 1.80
C GLY A 1198 -4.05 21.79 1.79
N ALA A 1199 -5.35 22.08 1.77
CA ALA A 1199 -6.45 21.12 1.65
C ALA A 1199 -7.34 21.43 0.43
N SER A 1200 -8.28 20.53 0.12
CA SER A 1200 -9.29 20.72 -0.93
C SER A 1200 -10.72 20.92 -0.41
N LEU A 1201 -10.84 21.14 0.89
CA LEU A 1201 -12.03 21.63 1.58
C LEU A 1201 -11.64 22.86 2.40
N SER A 1202 -12.45 23.92 2.37
CA SER A 1202 -12.30 25.07 3.28
C SER A 1202 -13.10 24.85 4.55
N ASP A 1203 -14.40 24.58 4.42
CA ASP A 1203 -15.31 24.22 5.52
C ASP A 1203 -15.88 22.81 5.29
N SER A 1204 -15.41 21.83 6.06
CA SER A 1204 -15.89 20.43 5.97
C SER A 1204 -17.24 20.19 6.64
N ASN A 1205 -17.74 21.09 7.49
CA ASN A 1205 -19.10 20.99 8.00
C ASN A 1205 -20.16 21.34 6.93
N LYS A 1206 -19.76 22.05 5.88
CA LYS A 1206 -20.56 22.36 4.68
C LYS A 1206 -20.05 21.74 3.38
N HIS A 1207 -18.91 21.04 3.42
CA HIS A 1207 -18.17 20.54 2.24
C HIS A 1207 -17.85 21.60 1.18
N LEU A 1208 -17.32 22.77 1.58
CA LEU A 1208 -17.02 23.84 0.64
C LEU A 1208 -15.73 23.60 -0.15
N HIS A 1209 -15.84 23.55 -1.49
CA HIS A 1209 -14.72 23.44 -2.42
C HIS A 1209 -14.17 24.79 -2.93
N TYR A 1210 -14.56 25.90 -2.30
CA TYR A 1210 -14.13 27.27 -2.64
C TYR A 1210 -13.51 28.01 -1.45
N ASP A 1211 -12.72 29.05 -1.76
CA ASP A 1211 -11.86 29.75 -0.81
C ASP A 1211 -10.88 28.80 -0.10
N LEU A 1212 -10.23 27.95 -0.90
CA LEU A 1212 -9.43 26.82 -0.42
C LEU A 1212 -8.19 27.27 0.38
N PRO A 1213 -7.86 26.59 1.49
CA PRO A 1213 -6.74 26.95 2.34
C PRO A 1213 -5.40 26.54 1.69
N LEU A 1214 -4.80 27.46 0.93
CA LEU A 1214 -3.62 27.18 0.09
C LEU A 1214 -2.46 28.16 0.38
N MET A 1215 -1.26 27.61 0.46
CA MET A 1215 -0.02 28.35 0.73
C MET A 1215 1.12 27.82 -0.16
N LEU A 1216 1.82 28.71 -0.87
CA LEU A 1216 3.10 28.42 -1.49
C LEU A 1216 4.25 28.79 -0.54
N VAL A 1217 5.30 27.97 -0.43
CA VAL A 1217 6.50 28.24 0.37
C VAL A 1217 7.77 27.89 -0.40
N GLY A 1218 8.82 28.70 -0.26
CA GLY A 1218 10.15 28.46 -0.82
C GLY A 1218 10.68 29.64 -1.63
N GLY A 1219 11.94 29.58 -2.05
CA GLY A 1219 12.52 30.59 -2.95
C GLY A 1219 12.22 30.35 -4.43
N GLY A 1220 11.97 29.11 -4.83
CA GLY A 1220 11.76 28.70 -6.22
C GLY A 1220 12.93 29.03 -7.14
N GLY A 1221 14.18 29.04 -6.65
CA GLY A 1221 15.36 29.51 -7.38
C GLY A 1221 15.35 31.02 -7.63
N GLY A 1222 14.76 31.79 -6.70
CA GLY A 1222 14.54 33.23 -6.82
C GLY A 1222 13.22 33.62 -7.50
N HIS A 1223 12.44 32.66 -8.02
CA HIS A 1223 11.20 32.93 -8.76
C HIS A 1223 9.97 33.17 -7.88
N LEU A 1224 10.02 32.96 -6.55
CA LEU A 1224 8.94 33.33 -5.62
C LEU A 1224 9.31 34.53 -4.74
N LYS A 1225 8.50 35.60 -4.85
CA LYS A 1225 8.47 36.71 -3.89
C LYS A 1225 7.48 36.38 -2.76
N GLY A 1226 7.99 35.99 -1.60
CA GLY A 1226 7.18 35.71 -0.41
C GLY A 1226 6.72 36.97 0.34
N GLY A 1227 6.30 36.81 1.60
CA GLY A 1227 5.80 37.89 2.45
C GLY A 1227 4.41 38.41 2.09
N ARG A 1228 3.61 37.63 1.31
CA ARG A 1228 2.37 38.12 0.68
C ARG A 1228 1.11 37.31 1.03
N HIS A 1229 -0.02 38.00 1.08
CA HIS A 1229 -1.35 37.41 0.97
C HIS A 1229 -1.99 37.87 -0.36
N LEU A 1230 -2.33 36.92 -1.23
CA LEU A 1230 -2.96 37.18 -2.53
C LEU A 1230 -4.41 36.70 -2.52
N GLN A 1231 -5.35 37.65 -2.56
CA GLN A 1231 -6.78 37.37 -2.65
C GLN A 1231 -7.25 37.51 -4.10
N TYR A 1232 -7.81 36.42 -4.62
CA TYR A 1232 -8.37 36.30 -5.96
C TYR A 1232 -9.88 36.58 -5.98
N PRO A 1233 -10.49 36.84 -7.15
CA PRO A 1233 -11.94 36.75 -7.30
C PRO A 1233 -12.42 35.39 -6.81
N ARG A 1234 -13.60 35.36 -6.17
CA ARG A 1234 -14.24 34.13 -5.72
C ARG A 1234 -14.41 33.15 -6.89
N ASP A 1235 -14.29 31.86 -6.59
CA ASP A 1235 -14.48 30.75 -7.54
C ASP A 1235 -13.44 30.74 -8.69
N THR A 1236 -12.25 31.34 -8.49
CA THR A 1236 -11.13 31.25 -9.44
C THR A 1236 -10.56 29.83 -9.44
N PRO A 1237 -10.40 29.14 -10.60
CA PRO A 1237 -9.89 27.77 -10.65
C PRO A 1237 -8.52 27.61 -9.98
N MET A 1238 -8.42 26.66 -9.04
CA MET A 1238 -7.20 26.32 -8.31
C MET A 1238 -6.12 25.77 -9.25
N THR A 1239 -6.51 25.11 -10.34
CA THR A 1239 -5.60 24.71 -11.44
C THR A 1239 -4.77 25.87 -12.02
N ASN A 1240 -5.27 27.11 -11.97
CA ASN A 1240 -4.48 28.28 -12.35
C ASN A 1240 -3.24 28.46 -11.46
N LEU A 1241 -3.32 28.08 -10.18
CA LEU A 1241 -2.17 28.04 -9.26
C LEU A 1241 -1.18 26.96 -9.67
N LEU A 1242 -1.66 25.75 -9.98
CA LEU A 1242 -0.82 24.62 -10.39
C LEU A 1242 -0.05 24.94 -11.67
N VAL A 1243 -0.70 25.47 -12.71
CA VAL A 1243 -0.02 25.94 -13.94
C VAL A 1243 1.03 27.01 -13.61
N SER A 1244 0.71 27.97 -12.73
CA SER A 1244 1.63 29.04 -12.32
C SER A 1244 2.82 28.53 -11.48
N GLN A 1245 2.65 27.44 -10.71
CA GLN A 1245 3.71 26.76 -9.95
C GLN A 1245 4.65 26.00 -10.91
N LEU A 1246 4.08 25.28 -11.88
CA LEU A 1246 4.81 24.55 -12.91
C LEU A 1246 5.65 25.49 -13.79
N ASP A 1247 5.09 26.60 -14.26
CA ASP A 1247 5.84 27.61 -15.03
C ASP A 1247 7.03 28.18 -14.24
N LYS A 1248 6.91 28.37 -12.92
CA LYS A 1248 8.02 28.82 -12.06
C LYS A 1248 9.14 27.79 -11.93
N ALA A 1249 8.81 26.50 -11.98
CA ALA A 1249 9.82 25.46 -12.14
C ALA A 1249 10.40 25.40 -13.58
N GLY A 1250 9.79 26.08 -14.55
CA GLY A 1250 10.13 25.96 -15.98
C GLY A 1250 9.41 24.80 -16.69
N VAL A 1251 8.47 24.14 -16.01
CA VAL A 1251 7.60 23.11 -16.56
C VAL A 1251 6.44 23.80 -17.28
N ARG A 1252 6.65 24.16 -18.54
CA ARG A 1252 5.69 24.95 -19.32
C ARG A 1252 4.53 24.09 -19.81
N LEU A 1253 3.30 24.61 -19.63
CA LEU A 1253 2.06 24.08 -20.21
C LEU A 1253 1.41 25.13 -21.12
N ASP A 1254 1.25 24.84 -22.40
CA ASP A 1254 0.59 25.75 -23.34
C ASP A 1254 -0.92 25.48 -23.46
N GLU A 1255 -1.39 24.25 -23.18
CA GLU A 1255 -2.83 23.85 -23.21
C GLU A 1255 -3.54 23.99 -21.84
N GLY A 1256 -2.80 24.26 -20.75
CA GLY A 1256 -3.34 24.34 -19.39
C GLY A 1256 -3.35 23.01 -18.63
N LEU A 1257 -4.20 22.92 -17.59
CA LEU A 1257 -4.42 21.73 -16.75
C LEU A 1257 -5.86 21.75 -16.22
N GLY A 1258 -6.65 20.70 -16.47
CA GLY A 1258 -8.01 20.59 -15.96
C GLY A 1258 -8.91 21.77 -16.34
N ASP A 1259 -9.59 22.34 -15.35
CA ASP A 1259 -10.44 23.54 -15.45
C ASP A 1259 -9.66 24.89 -15.52
N SER A 1260 -8.35 24.86 -15.76
CA SER A 1260 -7.48 26.04 -15.84
C SER A 1260 -7.96 27.08 -16.86
N THR A 1261 -8.36 28.24 -16.36
CA THR A 1261 -8.64 29.44 -17.16
C THR A 1261 -7.40 30.30 -17.45
N GLY A 1262 -6.25 30.00 -16.84
CA GLY A 1262 -4.96 30.60 -17.20
C GLY A 1262 -3.96 30.68 -16.05
N ARG A 1263 -3.07 31.68 -16.12
CA ARG A 1263 -1.99 31.90 -15.15
C ARG A 1263 -2.36 33.02 -14.16
N LEU A 1264 -2.08 32.82 -12.88
CA LEU A 1264 -2.33 33.82 -11.83
C LEU A 1264 -1.32 34.98 -11.96
N LYS A 1265 -1.78 36.15 -12.42
CA LYS A 1265 -0.94 37.24 -12.92
C LYS A 1265 0.04 37.81 -11.87
N GLU A 1266 -0.34 37.79 -10.61
CA GLU A 1266 0.40 38.30 -9.44
C GLU A 1266 1.46 37.30 -8.95
N LEU A 1267 1.42 36.05 -9.44
CA LEU A 1267 2.50 35.07 -9.37
C LEU A 1267 3.30 35.04 -10.68
N ALA A 1268 2.66 35.15 -11.84
CA ALA A 1268 3.25 34.91 -13.15
C ALA A 1268 4.31 35.95 -13.61
N ARG A 1269 4.50 37.05 -12.88
CA ARG A 1269 5.62 37.98 -13.14
C ARG A 1269 6.97 37.32 -12.85
N LEU A 1270 7.68 36.98 -13.92
CA LEU A 1270 9.12 36.73 -13.91
C LEU A 1270 9.82 38.09 -14.09
N ALA A 1271 10.75 38.40 -13.18
CA ALA A 1271 11.56 39.63 -13.11
C ALA A 1271 10.78 40.96 -12.96
N ASP A 1272 10.79 41.49 -11.73
CA ASP A 1272 10.83 42.94 -11.44
C ASP A 1272 12.15 43.19 -10.63
N VAL A 1273 13.29 42.73 -11.19
CA VAL A 1273 14.70 42.94 -10.74
C VAL A 1273 15.59 43.00 -11.98
#